data_AF-A0AAD3NJH8-F1
#
_entry.id   AF-A0AAD3NJH8-F1
#
_cell.length_a   1.000
_cell.length_b   1.000
_cell.length_c   1.000
_cell.angle_alpha   90.00
_cell.angle_beta   90.00
_cell.angle_gamma   90.00
#
_symmetry.space_group_name_H-M   'P 1'
#
loop_
_entity.id
_entity.type
_entity.pdbx_description
1 polymer ?
#
loop_
_entity_poly.entity_id
_entity_poly.type
_entity_poly.pdbx_seq_one_letter_code
_entity_poly.pdbx_strand_id
1 'polypeptide(L)'
;MAVAVRLLPAVTLALLSGFLGAGSSRRDVLELGDSDFDYLATEHETMLVKFYAPWCGHCKKLAPEFEKAAKRLKGTVQLAKVDCTAHSETCGRFGGADSSRLSEFLKAAGLLREQFRFAHTTDLMLGEKFGVQTESVLLFRPPRLSSKFEDSVVVFRDHLTIGSLRRFIRDHIYGLCPHMTVENQDRLRVRDLLTAFYDLDYHHNPRGSNYWRNRVMKVVSKYSGRGLTFSVANKKDFLSELEDDFGLGTSDGGELPFVTIRTKLGHKYTMREEFTRDGESLERFLDDYFTGRLKRFVKSEPVPERNSAAVKVVVAETFDEVVNDPGKDVLIQFFSPSCPHCKKLDPIYRELADTLVSDPDLVIAKMNAVDNDVPLGYDVHGFPTIYFAPVGRKDEPIRYEGGRELKDFLKFLKREANQNVKRESGRKVQTGNINAAKTIADVIRTCLGPRAMMKMLLDPTGGIVMTNDGNAILREIQVQHPAAKSMIEISRTQDEEVGDGTTSVIILAGEMLSVAEQFLEQQMHPTVVISAYRQALEDMLETLKEISTPVDTADRSMMLKIVHSAINTKALSRWSELACGIALDAVRTVELDDNGRKEIDIKKYAKVEKVPGGIIEDSCVLRGVMVNKDVTHPRMKRMIREPRIVLLDCSLEYKKGESQTDIEISKEEDFARILQMEEEYIQQICEDIIRIKPDLVFTEKGISDLAQHYLVKANITAIRRVRKTDNNRIARTWAWGAGLFEVKKIGDEYFTFVTECKDPKACTILLRGASKEILAEVERNLQDAMQVCRNVLLDPFLLPGGGAVEMAVSKRLTERSRALTGIEQWPYRAVAHALEVIPRTLIQNCGASTIRVLTSLRAKHTQENSVCWGVDGETGALSDMSSLGIWEPLAVKAQTYKTAVEAAILLLRIDDIVSGHKKKDKDEQMGGQGGDGGETFIRQLSVELNPGSTSTFPGGDLLHVRAVGDNDTLHFLFCSRGAPTLLLVHTNSSSSTVKVDWSQFVAPNTSGSLKVEPENSVQYSTAVVFSRLLEYDDANDTADPTSDLLPPYELQDFTWSRLNLSGPTALLCGSAPQRHQRLALPEVVCRADPPSRVEVHQSIDDEYTPSIFQVSRWVSSENGSSDILGFVQWKPVAYRRSDPVLEDATPCRHSDPRPQSGKAAPSGLIRAFYSDPDVFGLNVSFGLGGEPFYNSTRFLSWTMLVGVGSPPVDSFSPLVVTIMAVGLGMPVVLLLLGGVWVCVKKRAVASTTAYEPIN
;
A
#
# COMPACT_ATOMS: atom_id res chain seq x y z
N MET A 1 -16.60 48.03 60.58
CA MET A 1 -16.16 49.30 61.21
C MET A 1 -14.69 49.18 61.52
N ALA A 2 -13.77 50.07 61.19
CA ALA A 2 -13.72 51.22 60.30
C ALA A 2 -12.24 51.68 60.34
N VAL A 3 -11.79 52.34 59.28
CA VAL A 3 -10.71 53.35 59.31
C VAL A 3 -9.25 52.86 59.39
N ALA A 4 -8.69 52.59 58.21
CA ALA A 4 -7.66 53.41 57.56
C ALA A 4 -6.60 54.19 58.38
N VAL A 5 -5.35 54.02 57.93
CA VAL A 5 -4.19 54.93 58.05
C VAL A 5 -3.51 55.03 59.43
N ARG A 6 -2.36 54.35 59.56
CA ARG A 6 -1.06 54.97 59.85
C ARG A 6 0.11 53.99 59.69
N LEU A 7 0.87 54.20 58.61
CA LEU A 7 2.34 54.22 58.54
C LEU A 7 3.16 53.08 59.19
N LEU A 8 3.82 52.33 58.31
CA LEU A 8 5.06 51.55 58.50
C LEU A 8 4.93 50.22 59.29
N PRO A 9 5.64 49.16 58.86
CA PRO A 9 5.11 47.81 58.86
C PRO A 9 5.30 47.10 60.20
N ALA A 10 4.19 46.73 60.84
CA ALA A 10 4.13 45.77 61.95
C ALA A 10 4.06 44.35 61.36
N VAL A 11 4.94 43.40 61.68
CA VAL A 11 5.23 42.83 63.01
C VAL A 11 3.95 42.26 63.65
N THR A 12 3.51 41.11 63.13
CA THR A 12 3.14 39.89 63.88
C THR A 12 2.47 38.85 62.96
N LEU A 13 3.26 38.25 62.07
CA LEU A 13 3.08 36.84 61.66
C LEU A 13 4.41 36.33 61.08
N ALA A 14 5.44 36.28 61.93
CA ALA A 14 6.79 35.85 61.53
C ALA A 14 7.46 35.07 62.67
N LEU A 15 7.18 33.77 62.71
CA LEU A 15 8.04 32.73 63.32
C LEU A 15 8.60 31.79 62.22
N LEU A 16 8.70 32.33 61.01
CA LEU A 16 9.25 31.69 59.80
C LEU A 16 10.17 32.71 59.12
N SER A 17 11.34 32.23 58.72
CA SER A 17 12.51 32.94 58.16
C SER A 17 13.46 33.60 59.18
N GLY A 18 14.61 32.95 59.40
CA GLY A 18 15.77 33.56 60.04
C GLY A 18 16.36 32.81 61.24
N PHE A 19 16.87 31.59 61.03
CA PHE A 19 18.03 31.14 61.81
C PHE A 19 19.12 30.62 60.87
N LEU A 20 20.11 31.49 60.70
CA LEU A 20 21.46 31.17 60.29
C LEU A 20 22.13 30.26 61.33
N GLY A 21 22.80 29.21 60.85
CA GLY A 21 24.18 28.86 61.23
C GLY A 21 24.42 28.11 62.55
N ALA A 22 24.65 26.79 62.45
CA ALA A 22 25.72 25.96 63.06
C ALA A 22 25.23 24.50 63.08
N GLY A 23 25.91 23.44 62.66
CA GLY A 23 27.24 23.19 62.15
C GLY A 23 27.49 21.68 62.32
N SER A 24 27.74 20.94 61.24
CA SER A 24 28.29 19.58 61.29
C SER A 24 29.18 19.39 60.07
N SER A 25 30.42 18.96 60.31
CA SER A 25 31.54 18.96 59.38
C SER A 25 31.23 18.24 58.07
N ARG A 26 31.33 18.94 56.92
CA ARG A 26 31.41 18.28 55.61
C ARG A 26 32.71 17.47 55.58
N ARG A 27 32.63 16.15 55.75
CA ARG A 27 33.72 15.23 55.40
C ARG A 27 33.98 15.37 53.90
N ASP A 28 35.25 15.39 53.50
CA ASP A 28 35.61 15.57 52.08
C ASP A 28 35.18 14.39 51.20
N VAL A 29 34.92 13.22 51.80
CA VAL A 29 34.28 12.06 51.16
C VAL A 29 32.85 11.91 51.70
N LEU A 30 31.86 11.91 50.82
CA LEU A 30 30.44 11.70 51.16
C LEU A 30 30.18 10.23 51.53
N GLU A 31 29.44 9.98 52.61
CA GLU A 31 28.94 8.64 52.93
C GLU A 31 27.51 8.53 52.40
N LEU A 32 27.29 7.59 51.47
CA LEU A 32 26.00 7.44 50.81
C LEU A 32 25.35 6.11 51.23
N GLY A 33 24.03 6.15 51.46
CA GLY A 33 23.17 5.00 51.72
C GLY A 33 22.06 4.87 50.67
N ASP A 34 21.25 3.82 50.76
CA ASP A 34 20.26 3.45 49.74
C ASP A 34 19.22 4.53 49.40
N SER A 35 18.84 5.35 50.37
CA SER A 35 17.82 6.40 50.21
C SER A 35 18.36 7.67 49.54
N ASP A 36 19.66 7.92 49.66
CA ASP A 36 20.24 9.22 49.37
C ASP A 36 21.21 9.17 48.17
N PHE A 37 21.56 7.95 47.73
CA PHE A 37 22.53 7.73 46.65
C PHE A 37 22.08 8.34 45.32
N ASP A 38 20.85 8.07 44.89
CA ASP A 38 20.37 8.47 43.55
C ASP A 38 20.18 9.98 43.43
N TYR A 39 19.75 10.65 44.50
CA TYR A 39 19.61 12.11 44.55
C TYR A 39 20.97 12.82 44.63
N LEU A 40 21.87 12.37 45.52
CA LEU A 40 23.17 13.03 45.68
C LEU A 40 24.15 12.73 44.54
N ALA A 41 24.02 11.58 43.87
CA ALA A 41 24.82 11.26 42.69
C ALA A 41 24.40 12.09 41.46
N THR A 42 23.13 12.50 41.37
CA THR A 42 22.64 13.35 40.28
C THR A 42 22.88 14.84 40.50
N GLU A 43 23.09 15.29 41.75
CA GLU A 43 23.48 16.68 42.04
C GLU A 43 24.91 17.06 41.59
N HIS A 44 25.76 16.08 41.28
CA HIS A 44 27.15 16.32 40.90
C HIS A 44 27.43 15.79 39.49
N GLU A 45 27.84 16.68 38.56
CA GLU A 45 28.14 16.32 37.16
C GLU A 45 29.13 15.16 37.01
N THR A 46 30.12 15.04 37.91
CA THR A 46 31.04 13.90 37.98
C THR A 46 31.37 13.52 39.42
N MET A 47 31.13 12.24 39.79
CA MET A 47 31.38 11.69 41.12
C MET A 47 32.11 10.33 41.04
N LEU A 48 33.06 10.09 41.95
CA LEU A 48 33.76 8.81 42.11
C LEU A 48 33.37 8.12 43.42
N VAL A 49 32.72 6.96 43.34
CA VAL A 49 32.14 6.25 44.48
C VAL A 49 32.95 4.99 44.84
N LYS A 50 33.32 4.84 46.12
CA LYS A 50 33.99 3.66 46.69
C LYS A 50 33.01 2.77 47.45
N PHE A 51 32.72 1.61 46.90
CA PHE A 51 31.96 0.54 47.56
C PHE A 51 32.88 -0.26 48.50
N TYR A 52 32.51 -0.43 49.77
CA TYR A 52 33.37 -1.08 50.77
C TYR A 52 32.60 -1.87 51.82
N ALA A 53 33.31 -2.71 52.59
CA ALA A 53 32.80 -3.34 53.80
C ALA A 53 33.69 -2.93 54.99
N PRO A 54 33.11 -2.61 56.17
CA PRO A 54 33.83 -1.98 57.28
C PRO A 54 34.88 -2.89 57.94
N TRP A 55 34.83 -4.19 57.68
CA TRP A 55 35.80 -5.17 58.17
C TRP A 55 36.89 -5.54 57.15
N CYS A 56 36.79 -5.11 55.88
CA CYS A 56 37.74 -5.48 54.83
C CYS A 56 39.11 -4.78 54.97
N GLY A 57 40.18 -5.57 55.08
CA GLY A 57 41.55 -5.06 55.27
C GLY A 57 42.09 -4.22 54.10
N HIS A 58 41.73 -4.55 52.86
CA HIS A 58 42.14 -3.78 51.67
C HIS A 58 41.40 -2.43 51.59
N CYS A 59 40.10 -2.42 51.89
CA CYS A 59 39.31 -1.19 51.93
C CYS A 59 39.81 -0.22 53.01
N LYS A 60 40.24 -0.76 54.16
CA LYS A 60 40.87 0.01 55.25
C LYS A 60 42.21 0.61 54.84
N LYS A 61 43.07 -0.15 54.14
CA LYS A 61 44.35 0.36 53.61
C LYS A 61 44.17 1.46 52.55
N LEU A 62 43.15 1.35 51.71
CA LEU A 62 42.85 2.34 50.67
C LEU A 62 42.15 3.60 51.22
N ALA A 63 41.46 3.51 52.36
CA ALA A 63 40.69 4.62 52.93
C ALA A 63 41.48 5.93 53.12
N PRO A 64 42.69 5.95 53.72
CA PRO A 64 43.43 7.19 53.92
C PRO A 64 43.91 7.84 52.61
N GLU A 65 44.27 7.06 51.59
CA GLU A 65 44.67 7.59 50.27
C GLU A 65 43.46 8.12 49.49
N PHE A 66 42.31 7.46 49.63
CA PHE A 66 41.06 7.91 49.02
C PHE A 66 40.57 9.25 49.62
N GLU A 67 40.73 9.44 50.93
CA GLU A 67 40.42 10.72 51.59
C GLU A 67 41.40 11.84 51.22
N LYS A 68 42.68 11.53 51.02
CA LYS A 68 43.65 12.50 50.49
C LYS A 68 43.34 12.92 49.05
N ALA A 69 42.91 11.97 48.21
CA ALA A 69 42.48 12.26 46.84
C ALA A 69 41.24 13.16 46.82
N ALA A 70 40.26 12.89 47.69
CA ALA A 70 39.06 13.69 47.83
C ALA A 70 39.36 15.15 48.23
N LYS A 71 40.37 15.36 49.09
CA LYS A 71 40.84 16.70 49.43
C LYS A 71 41.47 17.45 48.26
N ARG A 72 42.25 16.76 47.40
CA ARG A 72 42.95 17.39 46.27
C ARG A 72 42.03 17.69 45.08
N LEU A 73 41.00 16.87 44.89
CA LEU A 73 40.05 16.97 43.77
C LEU A 73 38.78 17.77 44.13
N LYS A 74 38.80 18.44 45.28
CA LYS A 74 37.66 19.18 45.83
C LYS A 74 37.26 20.33 44.91
N GLY A 75 36.05 20.26 44.37
CA GLY A 75 35.49 21.23 43.41
C GLY A 75 35.60 20.83 41.94
N THR A 76 36.29 19.73 41.62
CA THR A 76 36.39 19.19 40.25
C THR A 76 35.64 17.86 40.11
N VAL A 77 35.88 16.90 41.02
CA VAL A 77 35.17 15.62 41.06
C VAL A 77 34.84 15.28 42.51
N GLN A 78 33.57 15.01 42.80
CA GLN A 78 33.11 14.69 44.15
C GLN A 78 33.41 13.22 44.49
N LEU A 79 33.97 12.92 45.67
CA LEU A 79 34.24 11.53 46.09
C LEU A 79 33.23 11.08 47.15
N ALA A 80 32.77 9.84 47.05
CA ALA A 80 31.81 9.23 47.97
C ALA A 80 32.14 7.77 48.31
N LYS A 81 31.54 7.20 49.36
CA LYS A 81 31.68 5.78 49.75
C LYS A 81 30.37 5.16 50.26
N VAL A 82 30.16 3.87 49.98
CA VAL A 82 28.93 3.10 50.30
C VAL A 82 29.28 1.78 50.97
N ASP A 83 28.60 1.43 52.07
CA ASP A 83 28.78 0.15 52.78
C ASP A 83 27.91 -0.96 52.18
N CYS A 84 28.54 -1.94 51.53
CA CYS A 84 27.86 -3.02 50.83
C CYS A 84 27.33 -4.12 51.76
N THR A 85 27.60 -4.06 53.06
CA THR A 85 27.11 -5.08 54.01
C THR A 85 25.67 -4.85 54.48
N ALA A 86 25.14 -3.64 54.29
CA ALA A 86 23.79 -3.26 54.73
C ALA A 86 22.74 -3.24 53.59
N HIS A 87 23.15 -3.32 52.31
CA HIS A 87 22.28 -3.00 51.16
C HIS A 87 22.65 -3.77 49.85
N SER A 88 21.81 -4.71 49.34
CA SER A 88 21.85 -5.24 47.93
C SER A 88 20.69 -6.23 47.57
N GLU A 89 20.24 -6.28 46.29
CA GLU A 89 19.08 -7.07 45.80
C GLU A 89 19.42 -8.42 45.10
N THR A 90 20.51 -8.53 44.32
CA THR A 90 20.93 -9.81 43.68
C THR A 90 22.44 -9.99 43.78
N CYS A 91 22.95 -11.14 44.23
CA CYS A 91 24.39 -11.39 44.42
C CYS A 91 24.87 -12.68 43.74
N GLY A 92 25.90 -12.59 42.88
CA GLY A 92 26.54 -13.73 42.23
C GLY A 92 27.85 -14.15 42.90
N ARG A 93 28.09 -15.45 43.04
CA ARG A 93 29.29 -16.03 43.66
C ARG A 93 30.05 -16.89 42.67
N PHE A 94 31.34 -16.61 42.47
CA PHE A 94 32.17 -17.25 41.44
C PHE A 94 33.58 -17.57 41.96
N GLY A 95 34.25 -18.58 41.40
CA GLY A 95 35.54 -19.08 41.90
C GLY A 95 36.77 -18.25 41.51
N GLY A 96 36.60 -17.15 40.76
CA GLY A 96 37.69 -16.27 40.32
C GLY A 96 37.32 -15.38 39.13
N ALA A 97 38.23 -14.47 38.77
CA ALA A 97 38.02 -13.50 37.67
C ALA A 97 37.91 -14.14 36.28
N ASP A 98 38.49 -15.34 36.10
CA ASP A 98 38.50 -16.07 34.82
C ASP A 98 37.32 -17.04 34.64
N SER A 99 36.34 -17.03 35.56
CA SER A 99 35.20 -17.95 35.47
C SER A 99 34.24 -17.55 34.34
N SER A 100 33.93 -18.51 33.47
CA SER A 100 32.99 -18.32 32.35
C SER A 100 31.60 -17.89 32.84
N ARG A 101 31.17 -18.41 33.99
CA ARG A 101 29.90 -18.06 34.65
C ARG A 101 29.87 -16.60 35.15
N LEU A 102 30.98 -16.05 35.64
CA LEU A 102 31.06 -14.64 36.03
C LEU A 102 30.91 -13.73 34.80
N SER A 103 31.53 -14.08 33.67
CA SER A 103 31.40 -13.30 32.43
C SER A 103 29.95 -13.20 31.96
N GLU A 104 29.21 -14.32 31.98
CA GLU A 104 27.79 -14.34 31.61
C GLU A 104 26.91 -13.61 32.62
N PHE A 105 27.20 -13.73 33.92
CA PHE A 105 26.52 -12.96 34.96
C PHE A 105 26.71 -11.45 34.76
N LEU A 106 27.94 -11.00 34.48
CA LEU A 106 28.25 -9.58 34.27
C LEU A 106 27.59 -9.04 33.00
N LYS A 107 27.50 -9.84 31.92
CA LYS A 107 26.74 -9.47 30.71
C LYS A 107 25.25 -9.28 31.01
N ALA A 108 24.66 -10.23 31.74
CA ALA A 108 23.26 -10.14 32.15
C ALA A 108 23.00 -8.96 33.11
N ALA A 109 23.89 -8.75 34.07
CA ALA A 109 23.86 -7.62 34.99
C ALA A 109 23.97 -6.29 34.24
N GLY A 110 24.84 -6.19 33.23
CA GLY A 110 24.98 -5.00 32.38
C GLY A 110 23.67 -4.60 31.68
N LEU A 111 22.89 -5.58 31.22
CA LEU A 111 21.60 -5.35 30.57
C LEU A 111 20.46 -5.02 31.55
N LEU A 112 20.56 -5.47 32.80
CA LEU A 112 19.49 -5.38 33.79
C LEU A 112 19.77 -4.37 34.92
N ARG A 113 20.94 -3.71 34.92
CA ARG A 113 21.41 -2.81 35.99
C ARG A 113 20.53 -1.57 36.21
N GLU A 114 19.79 -1.15 35.18
CA GLU A 114 18.86 -0.02 35.31
C GLU A 114 17.59 -0.40 36.08
N GLN A 115 17.30 -1.69 36.21
CA GLN A 115 16.06 -2.20 36.81
C GLN A 115 16.29 -2.96 38.12
N PHE A 116 17.45 -3.60 38.30
CA PHE A 116 17.78 -4.40 39.48
C PHE A 116 19.22 -4.17 39.92
N ARG A 117 19.47 -4.24 41.23
CA ARG A 117 20.83 -4.10 41.78
C ARG A 117 21.56 -5.44 41.82
N PHE A 118 22.70 -5.51 41.12
CA PHE A 118 23.56 -6.69 41.07
C PHE A 118 24.86 -6.47 41.86
N ALA A 119 25.29 -7.49 42.59
CA ALA A 119 26.56 -7.59 43.27
C ALA A 119 27.24 -8.92 42.89
N HIS A 120 28.57 -9.00 43.01
CA HIS A 120 29.26 -10.28 42.91
C HIS A 120 30.42 -10.39 43.90
N THR A 121 30.78 -11.63 44.27
CA THR A 121 31.94 -11.94 45.10
C THR A 121 32.72 -13.13 44.53
N THR A 122 34.04 -13.08 44.68
CA THR A 122 34.95 -14.20 44.35
C THR A 122 35.29 -15.06 45.57
N ASP A 123 34.83 -14.67 46.77
CA ASP A 123 35.11 -15.38 48.00
C ASP A 123 34.13 -16.55 48.20
N LEU A 124 34.69 -17.77 48.13
CA LEU A 124 33.97 -19.02 48.30
C LEU A 124 33.61 -19.34 49.77
N MET A 125 33.90 -18.49 50.76
CA MET A 125 33.44 -18.72 52.14
C MET A 125 32.08 -18.07 52.45
N LEU A 126 31.66 -17.07 51.66
CA LEU A 126 30.44 -16.27 51.93
C LEU A 126 29.10 -17.01 51.70
N GLY A 127 29.09 -18.03 50.85
CA GLY A 127 27.91 -18.81 50.46
C GLY A 127 27.55 -19.95 51.40
N GLU A 128 28.47 -20.40 52.25
CA GLU A 128 28.24 -21.50 53.20
C GLU A 128 27.13 -21.16 54.21
N LYS A 129 27.01 -19.88 54.61
CA LYS A 129 25.97 -19.38 55.50
C LYS A 129 24.55 -19.51 54.93
N PHE A 130 24.42 -19.62 53.61
CA PHE A 130 23.15 -19.75 52.89
C PHE A 130 22.97 -21.16 52.29
N GLY A 131 23.78 -22.12 52.73
CA GLY A 131 23.67 -23.53 52.32
C GLY A 131 24.23 -23.84 50.93
N VAL A 132 25.10 -22.98 50.36
CA VAL A 132 25.65 -23.17 49.01
C VAL A 132 27.17 -23.28 49.03
N GLN A 133 27.69 -24.42 48.56
CA GLN A 133 29.13 -24.72 48.52
C GLN A 133 29.79 -24.42 47.17
N THR A 134 29.03 -24.33 46.08
CA THR A 134 29.51 -24.13 44.69
C THR A 134 29.28 -22.70 44.17
N GLU A 135 29.67 -22.41 42.92
CA GLU A 135 29.32 -21.17 42.23
C GLU A 135 27.80 -21.09 41.99
N SER A 136 27.17 -19.98 42.38
CA SER A 136 25.71 -19.82 42.33
C SER A 136 25.30 -18.35 42.35
N VAL A 137 24.07 -18.06 41.91
CA VAL A 137 23.45 -16.74 42.06
C VAL A 137 22.39 -16.80 43.16
N LEU A 138 22.37 -15.79 44.03
CA LEU A 138 21.40 -15.63 45.11
C LEU A 138 20.56 -14.38 44.86
N LEU A 139 19.24 -14.49 45.00
CA LEU A 139 18.33 -13.36 44.99
C LEU A 139 17.89 -13.05 46.41
N PHE A 140 18.11 -11.81 46.85
CA PHE A 140 17.77 -11.34 48.19
C PHE A 140 16.52 -10.47 48.12
N ARG A 141 15.48 -10.84 48.88
CA ARG A 141 14.29 -10.00 48.99
C ARG A 141 14.48 -8.93 50.06
N PRO A 142 13.90 -7.73 49.90
CA PRO A 142 13.95 -6.68 50.90
C PRO A 142 13.46 -7.19 52.27
N PRO A 143 14.13 -6.86 53.39
CA PRO A 143 13.74 -7.31 54.73
C PRO A 143 12.29 -6.99 55.10
N ARG A 144 11.76 -5.86 54.59
CA ARG A 144 10.36 -5.43 54.77
C ARG A 144 9.33 -6.39 54.17
N LEU A 145 9.72 -7.23 53.21
CA LEU A 145 8.84 -8.22 52.58
C LEU A 145 8.97 -9.62 53.20
N SER A 146 9.88 -9.85 54.15
CA SER A 146 10.08 -11.17 54.76
C SER A 146 8.81 -11.72 55.43
N SER A 147 8.54 -13.01 55.23
CA SER A 147 7.38 -13.69 55.81
C SER A 147 7.73 -15.13 56.20
N LYS A 148 6.86 -15.78 56.98
CA LYS A 148 6.96 -17.21 57.30
C LYS A 148 6.48 -18.11 56.15
N PHE A 149 5.78 -17.53 55.18
CA PHE A 149 5.18 -18.26 54.06
C PHE A 149 6.07 -18.28 52.80
N GLU A 150 7.20 -17.56 52.79
CA GLU A 150 8.12 -17.48 51.65
C GLU A 150 9.58 -17.29 52.11
N ASP A 151 10.53 -17.86 51.37
CA ASP A 151 11.95 -17.71 51.67
C ASP A 151 12.44 -16.27 51.39
N SER A 152 13.29 -15.74 52.28
CA SER A 152 13.89 -14.41 52.13
C SER A 152 15.04 -14.38 51.12
N VAL A 153 15.65 -15.54 50.86
CA VAL A 153 16.75 -15.71 49.91
C VAL A 153 16.43 -16.90 49.01
N VAL A 154 16.49 -16.71 47.69
CA VAL A 154 16.23 -17.76 46.70
C VAL A 154 17.53 -18.10 45.97
N VAL A 155 17.86 -19.39 45.93
CA VAL A 155 19.07 -19.89 45.26
C VAL A 155 18.76 -20.23 43.81
N PHE A 156 19.53 -19.67 42.87
CA PHE A 156 19.47 -20.04 41.45
C PHE A 156 20.14 -21.41 41.23
N ARG A 157 19.38 -22.37 40.70
CA ARG A 157 19.83 -23.76 40.51
C ARG A 157 20.07 -24.16 39.05
N ASP A 158 19.65 -23.34 38.10
CA ASP A 158 19.72 -23.66 36.66
C ASP A 158 21.07 -23.29 36.02
N HIS A 159 21.27 -23.68 34.76
CA HIS A 159 22.40 -23.22 33.96
C HIS A 159 22.33 -21.71 33.76
N LEU A 160 23.43 -21.03 34.11
CA LEU A 160 23.51 -19.58 34.04
C LEU A 160 23.62 -19.15 32.56
N THR A 161 22.62 -18.41 32.09
CA THR A 161 22.59 -17.73 30.79
C THR A 161 21.81 -16.42 30.99
N ILE A 162 21.94 -15.46 30.07
CA ILE A 162 21.20 -14.19 30.16
C ILE A 162 19.68 -14.42 30.21
N GLY A 163 19.17 -15.37 29.40
CA GLY A 163 17.76 -15.70 29.34
C GLY A 163 17.25 -16.41 30.60
N SER A 164 17.99 -17.39 31.12
CA SER A 164 17.61 -18.11 32.34
C SER A 164 17.66 -17.21 33.58
N LEU A 165 18.66 -16.33 33.69
CA LEU A 165 18.77 -15.39 34.80
C LEU A 165 17.65 -14.33 34.77
N ARG A 166 17.33 -13.77 33.60
CA ARG A 166 16.23 -12.81 33.44
C ARG A 166 14.88 -13.43 33.82
N ARG A 167 14.64 -14.68 33.41
CA ARG A 167 13.44 -15.44 33.79
C ARG A 167 13.40 -15.67 35.29
N PHE A 168 14.50 -16.12 35.88
CA PHE A 168 14.61 -16.37 37.32
C PHE A 168 14.31 -15.12 38.16
N ILE A 169 14.92 -13.97 37.84
CA ILE A 169 14.68 -12.71 38.56
C ILE A 169 13.21 -12.31 38.45
N ARG A 170 12.66 -12.30 37.23
CA ARG A 170 11.26 -11.93 37.00
C ARG A 170 10.29 -12.80 37.82
N ASP A 171 10.54 -14.10 37.86
CA ASP A 171 9.61 -15.06 38.46
C ASP A 171 9.71 -15.10 40.00
N HIS A 172 10.83 -14.64 40.60
CA HIS A 172 11.07 -14.77 42.04
C HIS A 172 11.18 -13.44 42.81
N ILE A 173 11.35 -12.30 42.15
CA ILE A 173 11.63 -11.02 42.82
C ILE A 173 10.47 -10.47 43.65
N TYR A 174 9.23 -10.62 43.18
CA TYR A 174 8.04 -9.99 43.80
C TYR A 174 7.38 -10.83 44.91
N GLY A 175 7.78 -12.10 45.06
CA GLY A 175 7.19 -13.01 46.05
C GLY A 175 5.73 -13.39 45.75
N LEU A 176 5.06 -14.01 46.73
CA LEU A 176 3.67 -14.47 46.58
C LEU A 176 2.63 -13.33 46.64
N CYS A 177 2.93 -12.26 47.39
CA CYS A 177 2.05 -11.10 47.53
C CYS A 177 2.89 -9.80 47.59
N PRO A 178 3.24 -9.24 46.41
CA PRO A 178 3.91 -7.94 46.30
C PRO A 178 3.08 -6.75 46.78
N HIS A 179 3.78 -5.67 47.12
CA HIS A 179 3.18 -4.35 47.31
C HIS A 179 3.04 -3.65 45.94
N MET A 180 1.80 -3.36 45.56
CA MET A 180 1.47 -2.64 44.34
C MET A 180 1.48 -1.12 44.61
N THR A 181 2.24 -0.40 43.80
CA THR A 181 2.37 1.06 43.77
C THR A 181 2.00 1.56 42.37
N VAL A 182 1.76 2.86 42.22
CA VAL A 182 1.41 3.49 40.93
C VAL A 182 2.49 3.22 39.86
N GLU A 183 3.75 3.10 40.25
CA GLU A 183 4.88 2.84 39.34
C GLU A 183 4.97 1.39 38.85
N ASN A 184 4.50 0.42 39.63
CA ASN A 184 4.65 -1.01 39.31
C ASN A 184 3.33 -1.70 38.90
N GLN A 185 2.20 -0.99 38.96
CA GLN A 185 0.85 -1.51 38.69
C GLN A 185 0.75 -2.20 37.32
N ASP A 186 1.33 -1.63 36.27
CA ASP A 186 1.23 -2.17 34.91
C ASP A 186 1.99 -3.49 34.76
N ARG A 187 3.08 -3.66 35.52
CA ARG A 187 3.86 -4.90 35.54
C ARG A 187 3.14 -6.02 36.29
N LEU A 188 2.33 -5.68 37.30
CA LEU A 188 1.55 -6.64 38.08
C LEU A 188 0.23 -7.03 37.39
N ARG A 189 -0.37 -6.12 36.59
CA ARG A 189 -1.63 -6.32 35.86
C ARG A 189 -1.52 -7.16 34.59
N VAL A 190 -0.33 -7.68 34.26
CA VAL A 190 -0.12 -8.54 33.08
C VAL A 190 -0.88 -9.88 33.19
N ARG A 191 -1.25 -10.27 34.41
CA ARG A 191 -2.04 -11.47 34.72
C ARG A 191 -3.27 -11.08 35.54
N ASP A 192 -4.19 -12.02 35.71
CA ASP A 192 -5.30 -11.86 36.63
C ASP A 192 -4.75 -11.54 38.03
N LEU A 193 -5.20 -10.41 38.58
CA LEU A 193 -4.64 -9.81 39.78
C LEU A 193 -5.75 -9.57 40.80
N LEU A 194 -5.60 -10.19 41.97
CA LEU A 194 -6.36 -9.85 43.17
C LEU A 194 -5.57 -8.82 43.97
N THR A 195 -6.19 -7.68 44.26
CA THR A 195 -5.57 -6.62 45.08
C THR A 195 -6.38 -6.40 46.35
N ALA A 196 -5.71 -6.42 47.50
CA ALA A 196 -6.28 -6.00 48.77
C ALA A 196 -5.81 -4.58 49.14
N PHE A 197 -6.74 -3.64 49.23
CA PHE A 197 -6.51 -2.22 49.52
C PHE A 197 -6.79 -1.91 50.99
N TYR A 198 -5.80 -1.39 51.70
CA TYR A 198 -5.91 -0.91 53.10
C TYR A 198 -4.85 0.17 53.37
N ASP A 199 -4.86 0.77 54.56
CA ASP A 199 -3.82 1.74 54.96
C ASP A 199 -2.47 1.04 55.09
N LEU A 200 -1.68 1.12 54.02
CA LEU A 200 -0.40 0.43 53.88
C LEU A 200 0.72 1.46 53.86
N ASP A 201 1.54 1.46 54.91
CA ASP A 201 2.70 2.35 55.07
C ASP A 201 3.85 1.58 55.74
N TYR A 202 4.84 1.18 54.94
CA TYR A 202 6.03 0.48 55.43
C TYR A 202 7.07 1.40 56.07
N HIS A 203 6.96 2.72 55.91
CA HIS A 203 7.92 3.69 56.47
C HIS A 203 7.52 4.09 57.88
N HIS A 204 6.25 4.43 58.12
CA HIS A 204 5.76 4.87 59.43
C HIS A 204 5.08 3.76 60.24
N ASN A 205 4.46 2.75 59.60
CA ASN A 205 3.73 1.68 60.31
C ASN A 205 3.96 0.26 59.74
N PRO A 206 5.20 -0.27 59.83
CA PRO A 206 5.52 -1.60 59.29
C PRO A 206 4.80 -2.76 60.02
N ARG A 207 4.41 -2.58 61.28
CA ARG A 207 3.68 -3.61 62.05
C ARG A 207 2.21 -3.72 61.60
N GLY A 208 1.52 -2.60 61.41
CA GLY A 208 0.15 -2.56 60.89
C GLY A 208 0.06 -3.05 59.44
N SER A 209 1.01 -2.62 58.60
CA SER A 209 1.09 -3.06 57.20
C SER A 209 1.28 -4.58 57.07
N ASN A 210 2.15 -5.17 57.89
CA ASN A 210 2.37 -6.62 57.89
C ASN A 210 1.22 -7.42 58.56
N TYR A 211 0.43 -6.80 59.45
CA TYR A 211 -0.68 -7.47 60.13
C TYR A 211 -1.77 -7.94 59.15
N TRP A 212 -2.16 -7.09 58.19
CA TRP A 212 -3.13 -7.41 57.15
C TRP A 212 -2.51 -8.25 56.03
N ARG A 213 -1.29 -7.91 55.58
CA ARG A 213 -0.55 -8.69 54.57
C ARG A 213 -0.41 -10.16 54.96
N ASN A 214 -0.08 -10.48 56.22
CA ASN A 214 0.07 -11.86 56.67
C ASN A 214 -1.25 -12.65 56.65
N ARG A 215 -2.40 -12.00 56.84
CA ARG A 215 -3.73 -12.64 56.76
C ARG A 215 -4.14 -12.92 55.32
N VAL A 216 -3.89 -11.96 54.43
CA VAL A 216 -4.05 -12.16 52.98
C VAL A 216 -3.15 -13.32 52.53
N MET A 217 -1.86 -13.31 52.90
CA MET A 217 -0.90 -14.37 52.60
C MET A 217 -1.34 -15.76 53.12
N LYS A 218 -1.92 -15.83 54.32
CA LYS A 218 -2.42 -17.10 54.90
C LYS A 218 -3.48 -17.74 54.00
N VAL A 219 -4.44 -16.97 53.50
CA VAL A 219 -5.48 -17.46 52.58
C VAL A 219 -4.90 -17.74 51.21
N VAL A 220 -4.15 -16.78 50.65
CA VAL A 220 -3.54 -16.85 49.31
C VAL A 220 -2.61 -18.04 49.14
N SER A 221 -1.86 -18.43 50.17
CA SER A 221 -0.96 -19.60 50.11
C SER A 221 -1.69 -20.89 49.71
N LYS A 222 -2.96 -21.06 50.10
CA LYS A 222 -3.80 -22.21 49.74
C LYS A 222 -4.19 -22.24 48.25
N TYR A 223 -4.24 -21.07 47.60
CA TYR A 223 -4.63 -20.89 46.20
C TYR A 223 -3.43 -20.65 45.26
N SER A 224 -2.20 -20.75 45.80
CA SER A 224 -0.97 -20.64 45.01
C SER A 224 -0.95 -21.69 43.90
N GLY A 225 -0.74 -21.26 42.66
CA GLY A 225 -0.72 -22.14 41.47
C GLY A 225 -2.01 -22.22 40.65
N ARG A 226 -3.12 -21.60 41.06
CA ARG A 226 -4.38 -21.55 40.29
C ARG A 226 -4.49 -20.41 39.25
N GLY A 227 -3.36 -19.84 38.84
CA GLY A 227 -3.30 -18.82 37.77
C GLY A 227 -3.63 -17.38 38.16
N LEU A 228 -4.09 -17.14 39.39
CA LEU A 228 -4.34 -15.80 39.95
C LEU A 228 -3.08 -15.26 40.67
N THR A 229 -2.73 -14.01 40.42
CA THR A 229 -1.64 -13.28 41.10
C THR A 229 -2.25 -12.42 42.21
N PHE A 230 -1.51 -12.19 43.30
CA PHE A 230 -2.04 -11.49 44.48
C PHE A 230 -1.17 -10.30 44.83
N SER A 231 -1.77 -9.20 45.28
CA SER A 231 -1.05 -8.00 45.74
C SER A 231 -1.77 -7.31 46.88
N VAL A 232 -1.03 -6.46 47.59
CA VAL A 232 -1.56 -5.49 48.55
C VAL A 232 -1.22 -4.09 48.07
N ALA A 233 -2.13 -3.13 48.28
CA ALA A 233 -1.94 -1.76 47.86
C ALA A 233 -2.43 -0.78 48.93
N ASN A 234 -1.84 0.41 48.94
CA ASN A 234 -2.30 1.49 49.81
C ASN A 234 -3.63 2.05 49.29
N LYS A 235 -4.67 2.02 50.12
CA LYS A 235 -6.01 2.50 49.76
C LYS A 235 -6.00 3.96 49.28
N LYS A 236 -5.21 4.83 49.91
CA LYS A 236 -5.19 6.27 49.61
C LYS A 236 -4.65 6.58 48.21
N ASP A 237 -3.71 5.79 47.73
CA ASP A 237 -3.05 6.01 46.44
C ASP A 237 -3.94 5.60 45.25
N PHE A 238 -4.95 4.77 45.50
CA PHE A 238 -5.85 4.20 44.49
C PHE A 238 -7.33 4.55 44.70
N LEU A 239 -7.63 5.63 45.44
CA LEU A 239 -9.00 6.06 45.74
C LEU A 239 -9.83 6.36 44.49
N SER A 240 -9.28 7.12 43.53
CA SER A 240 -9.96 7.43 42.27
C SER A 240 -10.25 6.17 41.46
N GLU A 241 -9.33 5.20 41.45
CA GLU A 241 -9.54 3.93 40.76
C GLU A 241 -10.63 3.09 41.45
N LEU A 242 -10.66 3.05 42.78
CA LEU A 242 -11.70 2.33 43.52
C LEU A 242 -13.09 2.93 43.26
N GLU A 243 -13.19 4.26 43.17
CA GLU A 243 -14.44 4.97 42.88
C GLU A 243 -14.87 4.82 41.41
N ASP A 244 -14.00 5.14 40.46
CA ASP A 244 -14.33 5.20 39.04
C ASP A 244 -14.43 3.80 38.41
N ASP A 245 -13.54 2.87 38.77
CA ASP A 245 -13.47 1.56 38.14
C ASP A 245 -14.29 0.48 38.86
N PHE A 246 -14.41 0.57 40.19
CA PHE A 246 -15.01 -0.47 41.02
C PHE A 246 -16.26 -0.01 41.80
N GLY A 247 -16.61 1.28 41.73
CA GLY A 247 -17.79 1.84 42.39
C GLY A 247 -17.72 1.83 43.92
N LEU A 248 -16.53 1.76 44.51
CA LEU A 248 -16.29 1.69 45.94
C LEU A 248 -15.83 3.05 46.47
N GLY A 249 -16.74 3.79 47.11
CA GLY A 249 -16.51 5.15 47.58
C GLY A 249 -16.07 5.31 49.04
N THR A 250 -15.70 6.55 49.38
CA THR A 250 -15.30 6.96 50.74
C THR A 250 -16.35 6.73 51.85
N SER A 251 -17.62 6.50 51.51
CA SER A 251 -18.72 6.24 52.47
C SER A 251 -18.69 4.86 53.14
N ASP A 252 -17.94 3.90 52.60
CA ASP A 252 -17.99 2.49 53.02
C ASP A 252 -16.79 2.08 53.92
N GLY A 253 -15.95 3.03 54.35
CA GLY A 253 -14.59 2.75 54.80
C GLY A 253 -14.34 2.74 56.32
N GLY A 254 -14.42 1.56 56.95
CA GLY A 254 -13.75 1.27 58.23
C GLY A 254 -12.25 0.90 58.08
N GLU A 255 -11.60 0.42 59.16
CA GLU A 255 -10.19 -0.05 59.20
C GLU A 255 -9.92 -1.36 58.41
N LEU A 256 -10.91 -1.90 57.68
CA LEU A 256 -10.86 -3.21 57.04
C LEU A 256 -10.39 -3.14 55.58
N PRO A 257 -9.68 -4.17 55.07
CA PRO A 257 -9.26 -4.22 53.67
C PRO A 257 -10.40 -4.38 52.67
N PHE A 258 -10.35 -3.64 51.56
CA PHE A 258 -11.19 -3.89 50.37
C PHE A 258 -10.49 -4.82 49.41
N VAL A 259 -11.22 -5.76 48.81
CA VAL A 259 -10.64 -6.76 47.91
C VAL A 259 -11.32 -6.70 46.55
N THR A 260 -10.51 -6.58 45.49
CA THR A 260 -10.97 -6.59 44.10
C THR A 260 -10.15 -7.56 43.26
N ILE A 261 -10.76 -8.07 42.19
CA ILE A 261 -10.06 -8.85 41.15
C ILE A 261 -10.21 -8.13 39.82
N ARG A 262 -9.07 -7.94 39.14
CA ARG A 262 -9.01 -7.49 37.76
C ARG A 262 -8.37 -8.58 36.91
N THR A 263 -9.09 -9.05 35.90
CA THR A 263 -8.57 -10.02 34.94
C THR A 263 -7.75 -9.36 33.85
N LYS A 264 -6.92 -10.12 33.14
CA LYS A 264 -6.17 -9.68 31.95
C LYS A 264 -7.08 -9.13 30.84
N LEU A 265 -8.32 -9.63 30.75
CA LEU A 265 -9.33 -9.15 29.79
C LEU A 265 -10.06 -7.88 30.26
N GLY A 266 -9.69 -7.33 31.42
CA GLY A 266 -10.29 -6.12 31.97
C GLY A 266 -11.60 -6.35 32.75
N HIS A 267 -12.05 -7.60 32.94
CA HIS A 267 -13.21 -7.88 33.80
C HIS A 267 -12.88 -7.58 35.26
N LYS A 268 -13.81 -6.87 35.91
CA LYS A 268 -13.69 -6.35 37.26
C LYS A 268 -14.67 -7.10 38.18
N TYR A 269 -14.19 -7.49 39.35
CA TYR A 269 -14.96 -8.17 40.37
C TYR A 269 -14.68 -7.53 41.74
N THR A 270 -15.72 -7.27 42.51
CA THR A 270 -15.62 -6.63 43.83
C THR A 270 -16.17 -7.55 44.91
N MET A 271 -15.46 -7.63 46.04
CA MET A 271 -15.93 -8.35 47.21
C MET A 271 -16.95 -7.49 47.97
N ARG A 272 -18.20 -7.97 48.08
CA ARG A 272 -19.29 -7.27 48.79
C ARG A 272 -19.35 -7.58 50.28
N GLU A 273 -18.87 -8.74 50.70
CA GLU A 273 -18.77 -9.11 52.12
C GLU A 273 -17.57 -8.42 52.77
N GLU A 274 -17.67 -7.99 54.03
CA GLU A 274 -16.56 -7.36 54.75
C GLU A 274 -15.41 -8.36 55.01
N PHE A 275 -14.18 -7.86 55.06
CA PHE A 275 -13.01 -8.69 55.32
C PHE A 275 -13.00 -9.20 56.77
N THR A 276 -13.14 -10.51 56.94
CA THR A 276 -13.13 -11.17 58.25
C THR A 276 -11.70 -11.36 58.76
N ARG A 277 -11.46 -11.19 60.07
CA ARG A 277 -10.13 -11.31 60.68
C ARG A 277 -9.51 -12.71 60.55
N ASP A 278 -10.35 -13.72 60.37
CA ASP A 278 -9.98 -15.14 60.20
C ASP A 278 -9.69 -15.53 58.75
N GLY A 279 -10.07 -14.67 57.78
CA GLY A 279 -9.80 -14.84 56.35
C GLY A 279 -10.85 -15.66 55.58
N GLU A 280 -11.92 -16.13 56.24
CA GLU A 280 -12.94 -16.98 55.61
C GLU A 280 -13.76 -16.25 54.53
N SER A 281 -14.06 -14.96 54.71
CA SER A 281 -14.79 -14.18 53.69
C SER A 281 -13.98 -14.01 52.40
N LEU A 282 -12.65 -13.84 52.52
CA LEU A 282 -11.75 -13.86 51.37
C LEU A 282 -11.71 -15.26 50.70
N GLU A 283 -11.73 -16.33 51.50
CA GLU A 283 -11.74 -17.72 51.00
C GLU A 283 -13.02 -18.00 50.20
N ARG A 284 -14.20 -17.62 50.72
CA ARG A 284 -15.48 -17.75 49.99
C ARG A 284 -15.51 -16.92 48.70
N PHE A 285 -15.02 -15.68 48.74
CA PHE A 285 -14.92 -14.81 47.57
C PHE A 285 -14.04 -15.43 46.48
N LEU A 286 -12.91 -16.03 46.85
CA LEU A 286 -12.03 -16.75 45.92
C LEU A 286 -12.69 -18.02 45.37
N ASP A 287 -13.40 -18.78 46.20
CA ASP A 287 -14.14 -19.97 45.75
C ASP A 287 -15.26 -19.63 44.77
N ASP A 288 -16.02 -18.55 45.02
CA ASP A 288 -17.07 -18.08 44.11
C ASP A 288 -16.49 -17.54 42.79
N TYR A 289 -15.30 -16.91 42.84
CA TYR A 289 -14.57 -16.49 41.64
C TYR A 289 -14.11 -17.70 40.81
N PHE A 290 -13.43 -18.68 41.41
CA PHE A 290 -12.93 -19.86 40.69
C PHE A 290 -14.05 -20.80 40.22
N THR A 291 -15.23 -20.78 40.86
CA THR A 291 -16.41 -21.54 40.42
C THR A 291 -17.31 -20.77 39.44
N GLY A 292 -16.94 -19.52 39.09
CA GLY A 292 -17.68 -18.71 38.11
C GLY A 292 -19.03 -18.19 38.60
N ARG A 293 -19.30 -18.22 39.91
CA ARG A 293 -20.55 -17.72 40.52
C ARG A 293 -20.57 -16.21 40.69
N LEU A 294 -19.42 -15.57 40.60
CA LEU A 294 -19.28 -14.14 40.84
C LEU A 294 -19.70 -13.33 39.61
N LYS A 295 -20.64 -12.40 39.79
CA LYS A 295 -21.08 -11.50 38.71
C LYS A 295 -20.04 -10.41 38.46
N ARG A 296 -19.75 -10.14 37.18
CA ARG A 296 -18.89 -9.03 36.75
C ARG A 296 -19.51 -7.70 37.17
N PHE A 297 -18.67 -6.78 37.66
CA PHE A 297 -19.07 -5.39 37.90
C PHE A 297 -19.08 -4.61 36.57
N VAL A 298 -20.19 -3.92 36.28
CA VAL A 298 -20.40 -3.04 35.11
C VAL A 298 -21.07 -1.77 35.61
N LYS A 299 -20.57 -0.60 35.23
CA LYS A 299 -21.19 0.70 35.56
C LYS A 299 -22.43 0.88 34.68
N SER A 300 -23.62 0.97 35.27
CA SER A 300 -24.89 1.14 34.54
C SER A 300 -25.83 2.08 35.28
N GLU A 301 -26.54 2.91 34.53
CA GLU A 301 -27.74 3.61 35.01
C GLU A 301 -28.87 2.60 35.29
N PRO A 302 -29.84 2.93 36.16
CA PRO A 302 -30.98 2.06 36.43
C PRO A 302 -31.80 1.82 35.16
N VAL A 303 -32.22 0.57 34.95
CA VAL A 303 -33.04 0.18 33.80
C VAL A 303 -34.35 0.99 33.78
N PRO A 304 -34.68 1.69 32.66
CA PRO A 304 -35.90 2.49 32.57
C PRO A 304 -37.18 1.65 32.73
N GLU A 305 -38.11 2.06 33.59
CA GLU A 305 -39.37 1.33 33.85
C GLU A 305 -40.32 1.25 32.64
N ARG A 306 -40.24 2.22 31.70
CA ARG A 306 -41.02 2.23 30.44
C ARG A 306 -40.16 2.71 29.28
N ASN A 307 -39.94 1.84 28.30
CA ASN A 307 -39.13 2.12 27.11
C ASN A 307 -39.98 2.05 25.81
N SER A 308 -41.14 2.71 25.80
CA SER A 308 -42.11 2.67 24.68
C SER A 308 -41.96 3.80 23.66
N ALA A 309 -40.97 4.68 23.83
CA ALA A 309 -40.71 5.77 22.88
C ALA A 309 -40.11 5.25 21.56
N ALA A 310 -40.24 6.06 20.49
CA ALA A 310 -39.69 5.74 19.16
C ALA A 310 -38.16 5.56 19.20
N VAL A 311 -37.46 6.39 20.00
CA VAL A 311 -36.05 6.18 20.34
C VAL A 311 -35.95 5.39 21.65
N LYS A 312 -35.41 4.18 21.60
CA LYS A 312 -35.19 3.34 22.77
C LYS A 312 -34.02 3.83 23.61
N VAL A 313 -34.20 3.95 24.92
CA VAL A 313 -33.11 4.25 25.85
C VAL A 313 -32.44 2.95 26.25
N VAL A 314 -31.11 2.88 26.08
CA VAL A 314 -30.29 1.72 26.40
C VAL A 314 -29.32 2.10 27.51
N VAL A 315 -29.30 1.30 28.58
CA VAL A 315 -28.30 1.34 29.66
C VAL A 315 -27.37 0.12 29.54
N ALA A 316 -26.21 0.12 30.22
CA ALA A 316 -25.21 -0.94 30.05
C ALA A 316 -25.78 -2.35 30.31
N GLU A 317 -26.68 -2.50 31.28
CA GLU A 317 -27.34 -3.78 31.59
C GLU A 317 -28.29 -4.28 30.48
N THR A 318 -28.92 -3.38 29.73
CA THR A 318 -29.87 -3.72 28.65
C THR A 318 -29.24 -3.73 27.25
N PHE A 319 -27.94 -3.46 27.16
CA PHE A 319 -27.27 -3.27 25.87
C PHE A 319 -27.32 -4.54 25.02
N ASP A 320 -27.01 -5.69 25.61
CA ASP A 320 -27.00 -6.95 24.87
C ASP A 320 -28.42 -7.36 24.41
N GLU A 321 -29.43 -7.08 25.23
CA GLU A 321 -30.82 -7.41 24.90
C GLU A 321 -31.39 -6.53 23.78
N VAL A 322 -30.99 -5.26 23.69
CA VAL A 322 -31.57 -4.29 22.74
C VAL A 322 -30.71 -4.11 21.49
N VAL A 323 -29.38 -4.02 21.63
CA VAL A 323 -28.46 -3.70 20.52
C VAL A 323 -27.94 -4.97 19.86
N ASN A 324 -27.64 -6.00 20.66
CA ASN A 324 -27.14 -7.29 20.18
C ASN A 324 -28.26 -8.32 19.93
N ASP A 325 -29.52 -7.89 19.83
CA ASP A 325 -30.62 -8.73 19.37
C ASP A 325 -30.28 -9.30 17.96
N PRO A 326 -30.15 -10.64 17.82
CA PRO A 326 -29.71 -11.24 16.56
C PRO A 326 -30.72 -11.07 15.42
N GLY A 327 -31.97 -10.72 15.73
CA GLY A 327 -33.05 -10.58 14.75
C GLY A 327 -33.32 -9.16 14.27
N LYS A 328 -32.62 -8.14 14.80
CA LYS A 328 -32.93 -6.73 14.49
C LYS A 328 -31.72 -5.92 14.06
N ASP A 329 -31.91 -5.02 13.11
CA ASP A 329 -30.95 -3.98 12.78
C ASP A 329 -31.05 -2.87 13.83
N VAL A 330 -29.92 -2.38 14.34
CA VAL A 330 -29.95 -1.37 15.42
C VAL A 330 -29.06 -0.19 15.08
N LEU A 331 -29.62 1.02 15.02
CA LEU A 331 -28.87 2.27 14.98
C LEU A 331 -28.79 2.85 16.39
N ILE A 332 -27.59 2.87 16.99
CA ILE A 332 -27.36 3.35 18.36
C ILE A 332 -26.56 4.65 18.38
N GLN A 333 -27.05 5.63 19.13
CA GLN A 333 -26.36 6.88 19.44
C GLN A 333 -25.77 6.85 20.86
N PHE A 334 -24.46 7.04 20.97
CA PHE A 334 -23.77 7.34 22.23
C PHE A 334 -23.71 8.84 22.44
N PHE A 335 -24.28 9.32 23.55
CA PHE A 335 -24.40 10.74 23.87
C PHE A 335 -23.94 11.07 25.29
N SER A 336 -23.75 12.36 25.55
CA SER A 336 -23.51 12.93 26.87
C SER A 336 -24.53 14.06 27.14
N PRO A 337 -25.15 14.14 28.34
CA PRO A 337 -26.13 15.18 28.68
C PRO A 337 -25.57 16.62 28.63
N SER A 338 -24.26 16.78 28.84
CA SER A 338 -23.59 18.08 28.84
C SER A 338 -23.13 18.53 27.44
N CYS A 339 -23.22 17.67 26.42
CA CYS A 339 -22.72 17.98 25.07
C CYS A 339 -23.69 18.84 24.23
N PRO A 340 -23.26 20.02 23.72
CA PRO A 340 -24.09 20.87 22.87
C PRO A 340 -24.48 20.22 21.53
N HIS A 341 -23.58 19.42 20.93
CA HIS A 341 -23.82 18.74 19.66
C HIS A 341 -24.88 17.64 19.78
N CYS A 342 -24.91 16.91 20.90
CA CYS A 342 -25.95 15.92 21.19
C CYS A 342 -27.34 16.55 21.32
N LYS A 343 -27.43 17.70 22.00
CA LYS A 343 -28.70 18.45 22.15
C LYS A 343 -29.25 18.94 20.82
N LYS A 344 -28.39 19.33 19.87
CA LYS A 344 -28.80 19.73 18.51
C LYS A 344 -29.28 18.54 17.67
N LEU A 345 -28.73 17.34 17.89
CA LEU A 345 -29.07 16.14 17.11
C LEU A 345 -30.31 15.40 17.63
N ASP A 346 -30.61 15.47 18.93
CA ASP A 346 -31.75 14.79 19.57
C ASP A 346 -33.12 15.03 18.87
N PRO A 347 -33.51 16.25 18.40
CA PRO A 347 -34.75 16.41 17.65
C PRO A 347 -34.75 15.68 16.30
N ILE A 348 -33.64 15.69 15.57
CA ILE A 348 -33.49 15.02 14.27
C ILE A 348 -33.51 13.50 14.44
N TYR A 349 -32.88 13.01 15.51
CA TYR A 349 -32.82 11.58 15.81
C TYR A 349 -34.20 11.02 16.24
N ARG A 350 -35.02 11.83 16.90
CA ARG A 350 -36.43 11.50 17.18
C ARG A 350 -37.27 11.49 15.91
N GLU A 351 -37.13 12.50 15.06
CA GLU A 351 -37.83 12.57 13.77
C GLU A 351 -37.49 11.37 12.88
N LEU A 352 -36.22 10.94 12.86
CA LEU A 352 -35.78 9.72 12.19
C LEU A 352 -36.48 8.48 12.76
N ALA A 353 -36.52 8.35 14.08
CA ALA A 353 -37.19 7.23 14.73
C ALA A 353 -38.68 7.20 14.43
N ASP A 354 -39.37 8.35 14.52
CA ASP A 354 -40.80 8.49 14.21
C ASP A 354 -41.12 8.12 12.76
N THR A 355 -40.21 8.44 11.82
CA THR A 355 -40.35 8.09 10.40
C THR A 355 -40.22 6.59 10.13
N LEU A 356 -39.41 5.89 10.95
CA LEU A 356 -39.06 4.48 10.76
C LEU A 356 -39.78 3.53 11.72
N VAL A 357 -40.72 4.02 12.55
CA VAL A 357 -41.54 3.20 13.47
C VAL A 357 -42.32 2.09 12.74
N SER A 358 -42.61 2.29 11.45
CA SER A 358 -43.33 1.31 10.62
C SER A 358 -42.50 0.08 10.25
N ASP A 359 -41.18 0.11 10.40
CA ASP A 359 -40.29 -1.02 10.14
C ASP A 359 -40.07 -1.85 11.43
N PRO A 360 -40.61 -3.07 11.54
CA PRO A 360 -40.48 -3.89 12.74
C PRO A 360 -39.06 -4.45 12.96
N ASP A 361 -38.23 -4.47 11.92
CA ASP A 361 -36.91 -5.12 11.93
C ASP A 361 -35.78 -4.13 12.26
N LEU A 362 -36.07 -2.82 12.35
CA LEU A 362 -35.11 -1.75 12.63
C LEU A 362 -35.40 -1.03 13.96
N VAL A 363 -34.39 -0.93 14.83
CA VAL A 363 -34.47 -0.27 16.14
C VAL A 363 -33.57 0.96 16.17
N ILE A 364 -34.14 2.11 16.55
CA ILE A 364 -33.38 3.33 16.82
C ILE A 364 -33.19 3.49 18.33
N ALA A 365 -31.93 3.51 18.78
CA ALA A 365 -31.56 3.51 20.19
C ALA A 365 -30.61 4.65 20.57
N LYS A 366 -30.60 5.03 21.84
CA LYS A 366 -29.62 5.96 22.43
C LYS A 366 -29.14 5.52 23.81
N MET A 367 -27.87 5.77 24.10
CA MET A 367 -27.19 5.42 25.35
C MET A 367 -26.35 6.59 25.86
N ASN A 368 -26.44 6.87 27.15
CA ASN A 368 -25.58 7.84 27.82
C ASN A 368 -24.24 7.18 28.15
N ALA A 369 -23.17 7.57 27.46
CA ALA A 369 -21.86 6.92 27.61
C ALA A 369 -21.00 7.51 28.73
N VAL A 370 -21.50 8.51 29.47
CA VAL A 370 -20.82 9.08 30.65
C VAL A 370 -21.16 8.27 31.90
N ASP A 371 -22.43 7.90 32.03
CA ASP A 371 -22.98 7.24 33.21
C ASP A 371 -23.11 5.71 33.04
N ASN A 372 -22.76 5.18 31.86
CA ASN A 372 -22.77 3.74 31.56
C ASN A 372 -21.44 3.30 30.91
N ASP A 373 -20.97 2.11 31.27
CA ASP A 373 -19.85 1.45 30.59
C ASP A 373 -20.25 1.05 29.17
N VAL A 374 -19.44 1.46 28.18
CA VAL A 374 -19.64 1.11 26.78
C VAL A 374 -19.08 -0.29 26.50
N PRO A 375 -19.85 -1.20 25.87
CA PRO A 375 -19.38 -2.54 25.54
C PRO A 375 -18.22 -2.56 24.53
N LEU A 376 -17.43 -3.63 24.59
CA LEU A 376 -16.28 -3.86 23.71
C LEU A 376 -16.74 -3.92 22.23
N GLY A 377 -16.06 -3.18 21.34
CA GLY A 377 -16.39 -3.07 19.91
C GLY A 377 -16.96 -1.71 19.51
N TYR A 378 -17.37 -0.87 20.47
CA TYR A 378 -17.87 0.48 20.21
C TYR A 378 -16.87 1.53 20.72
N ASP A 379 -16.06 2.06 19.80
CA ASP A 379 -15.05 3.05 20.13
C ASP A 379 -15.64 4.47 20.17
N VAL A 380 -15.77 5.04 21.37
CA VAL A 380 -16.40 6.33 21.64
C VAL A 380 -15.34 7.33 22.14
N HIS A 381 -14.67 8.00 21.20
CA HIS A 381 -13.69 9.05 21.50
C HIS A 381 -14.29 10.47 21.58
N GLY A 382 -15.60 10.64 21.34
CA GLY A 382 -16.29 11.93 21.37
C GLY A 382 -17.80 11.83 21.24
N PHE A 383 -18.52 12.95 21.42
CA PHE A 383 -19.98 13.00 21.44
C PHE A 383 -20.55 14.00 20.43
N PRO A 384 -21.62 13.66 19.68
CA PRO A 384 -22.29 12.35 19.59
C PRO A 384 -21.54 11.37 18.66
N THR A 385 -21.44 10.11 19.08
CA THR A 385 -20.95 9.01 18.24
C THR A 385 -22.12 8.07 17.91
N ILE A 386 -22.22 7.61 16.66
CA ILE A 386 -23.34 6.77 16.19
C ILE A 386 -22.79 5.54 15.49
N TYR A 387 -23.38 4.39 15.80
CA TYR A 387 -23.06 3.11 15.19
C TYR A 387 -24.32 2.42 14.67
N PHE A 388 -24.16 1.64 13.61
CA PHE A 388 -25.16 0.74 13.06
C PHE A 388 -24.71 -0.70 13.29
N ALA A 389 -25.52 -1.48 14.00
CA ALA A 389 -25.29 -2.87 14.34
C ALA A 389 -26.25 -3.76 13.51
N PRO A 390 -25.81 -4.24 12.33
CA PRO A 390 -26.64 -5.01 11.41
C PRO A 390 -26.99 -6.41 11.94
N VAL A 391 -28.11 -6.96 11.47
CA VAL A 391 -28.51 -8.37 11.66
C VAL A 391 -27.40 -9.29 11.17
N GLY A 392 -27.05 -10.30 11.98
CA GLY A 392 -26.02 -11.29 11.66
C GLY A 392 -24.56 -10.81 11.71
N ARG A 393 -24.31 -9.51 11.91
CA ARG A 393 -22.95 -8.91 12.02
C ARG A 393 -22.86 -7.95 13.20
N LYS A 394 -23.14 -8.44 14.41
CA LYS A 394 -23.12 -7.65 15.66
C LYS A 394 -21.71 -7.38 16.18
N ASP A 395 -20.78 -8.28 15.91
CA ASP A 395 -19.37 -8.15 16.33
C ASP A 395 -18.60 -7.07 15.55
N GLU A 396 -19.15 -6.59 14.43
CA GLU A 396 -18.53 -5.56 13.57
C GLU A 396 -19.49 -4.37 13.35
N PRO A 397 -19.74 -3.53 14.38
CA PRO A 397 -20.63 -2.38 14.24
C PRO A 397 -20.05 -1.33 13.30
N ILE A 398 -20.89 -0.81 12.40
CA ILE A 398 -20.50 0.16 11.38
C ILE A 398 -20.63 1.57 11.94
N ARG A 399 -19.52 2.33 12.00
CA ARG A 399 -19.53 3.72 12.44
C ARG A 399 -20.20 4.63 11.40
N TYR A 400 -21.09 5.52 11.84
CA TYR A 400 -21.74 6.50 10.96
C TYR A 400 -20.92 7.79 10.85
N GLU A 401 -20.50 8.12 9.63
CA GLU A 401 -19.69 9.32 9.30
C GLU A 401 -20.41 10.30 8.36
N GLY A 402 -21.72 10.12 8.13
CA GLY A 402 -22.51 10.98 7.25
C GLY A 402 -22.97 12.31 7.88
N GLY A 403 -23.66 13.13 7.08
CA GLY A 403 -24.28 14.38 7.54
C GLY A 403 -25.32 14.14 8.63
N ARG A 404 -25.61 15.15 9.44
CA ARG A 404 -26.47 15.02 10.63
C ARG A 404 -27.93 15.44 10.36
N GLU A 405 -28.35 15.41 9.10
CA GLU A 405 -29.71 15.69 8.66
C GLU A 405 -30.52 14.39 8.45
N LEU A 406 -31.85 14.47 8.52
CA LEU A 406 -32.76 13.33 8.36
C LEU A 406 -32.52 12.56 7.05
N LYS A 407 -32.28 13.27 5.94
CA LYS A 407 -32.08 12.68 4.60
C LYS A 407 -30.83 11.80 4.54
N ASP A 408 -29.77 12.19 5.25
CA ASP A 408 -28.50 11.44 5.26
C ASP A 408 -28.64 10.14 6.04
N PHE A 409 -29.33 10.17 7.19
CA PHE A 409 -29.63 8.97 7.96
C PHE A 409 -30.50 7.98 7.16
N LEU A 410 -31.55 8.47 6.49
CA LEU A 410 -32.40 7.63 5.64
C LEU A 410 -31.62 7.01 4.46
N LYS A 411 -30.73 7.79 3.83
CA LYS A 411 -29.88 7.31 2.73
C LYS A 411 -28.87 6.26 3.21
N PHE A 412 -28.30 6.45 4.39
CA PHE A 412 -27.37 5.50 5.00
C PHE A 412 -28.07 4.19 5.39
N LEU A 413 -29.21 4.26 6.08
CA LEU A 413 -29.96 3.07 6.48
C LEU A 413 -30.44 2.28 5.26
N LYS A 414 -30.95 2.94 4.20
CA LYS A 414 -31.28 2.27 2.93
C LYS A 414 -30.11 1.56 2.27
N ARG A 415 -28.87 2.03 2.50
CA ARG A 415 -27.64 1.45 1.94
C ARG A 415 -27.10 0.30 2.77
N GLU A 416 -27.04 0.46 4.10
CA GLU A 416 -26.42 -0.52 5.00
C GLU A 416 -27.39 -1.62 5.43
N ALA A 417 -28.68 -1.32 5.65
CA ALA A 417 -29.69 -2.34 5.96
C ALA A 417 -29.99 -3.25 4.76
N ASN A 418 -29.68 -2.80 3.53
CA ASN A 418 -29.80 -3.62 2.30
C ASN A 418 -28.48 -4.29 1.85
N GLN A 419 -27.40 -4.24 2.64
CA GLN A 419 -26.17 -5.00 2.32
C GLN A 419 -26.36 -6.49 2.61
N ASN A 420 -27.11 -7.15 1.74
CA ASN A 420 -26.92 -8.55 1.49
C ASN A 420 -25.53 -8.74 0.88
N VAL A 421 -24.68 -9.54 1.52
CA VAL A 421 -23.60 -10.26 0.84
C VAL A 421 -24.19 -10.77 -0.47
N LYS A 422 -23.70 -10.30 -1.63
CA LYS A 422 -24.20 -10.78 -2.92
C LYS A 422 -23.61 -12.18 -3.14
N ARG A 423 -24.21 -13.14 -2.45
CA ARG A 423 -24.03 -14.56 -2.61
C ARG A 423 -24.90 -14.95 -3.80
N GLU A 424 -24.27 -15.03 -4.96
CA GLU A 424 -24.90 -15.70 -6.08
C GLU A 424 -24.70 -17.18 -5.82
N SER A 425 -25.80 -17.93 -5.68
CA SER A 425 -25.77 -19.34 -5.29
C SER A 425 -26.69 -20.18 -6.18
N GLY A 426 -26.34 -21.46 -6.30
CA GLY A 426 -27.03 -22.47 -7.08
C GLY A 426 -26.74 -22.37 -8.57
N ARG A 427 -27.75 -22.73 -9.38
CA ARG A 427 -27.56 -22.90 -10.82
C ARG A 427 -27.26 -21.61 -11.58
N LYS A 428 -27.68 -20.46 -11.07
CA LYS A 428 -27.38 -19.16 -11.69
C LYS A 428 -25.87 -18.94 -11.79
N VAL A 429 -25.10 -19.39 -10.79
CA VAL A 429 -23.64 -19.36 -10.81
C VAL A 429 -23.08 -20.30 -11.86
N GLN A 430 -23.60 -21.53 -11.92
CA GLN A 430 -23.13 -22.53 -12.89
C GLN A 430 -23.36 -22.06 -14.32
N THR A 431 -24.54 -21.54 -14.62
CA THR A 431 -24.85 -20.93 -15.93
C THR A 431 -23.99 -19.68 -16.17
N GLY A 432 -23.75 -18.85 -15.16
CA GLY A 432 -22.83 -17.70 -15.24
C GLY A 432 -21.39 -18.12 -15.57
N ASN A 433 -20.89 -19.17 -14.92
CA ASN A 433 -19.58 -19.76 -15.16
C ASN A 433 -19.46 -20.30 -16.59
N ILE A 434 -20.48 -21.04 -17.05
CA ILE A 434 -20.56 -21.56 -18.43
C ILE A 434 -20.52 -20.41 -19.44
N ASN A 435 -21.34 -19.39 -19.24
CA ASN A 435 -21.39 -18.23 -20.14
C ASN A 435 -20.08 -17.46 -20.19
N ALA A 436 -19.42 -17.25 -19.04
CA ALA A 436 -18.12 -16.60 -18.98
C ALA A 436 -17.04 -17.41 -19.71
N ALA A 437 -16.98 -18.72 -19.49
CA ALA A 437 -16.04 -19.61 -20.15
C ALA A 437 -16.28 -19.70 -21.66
N LYS A 438 -17.55 -19.81 -22.08
CA LYS A 438 -17.97 -19.81 -23.48
C LYS A 438 -17.59 -18.52 -24.20
N THR A 439 -17.81 -17.37 -23.56
CA THR A 439 -17.43 -16.07 -24.13
C THR A 439 -15.93 -16.00 -24.41
N ILE A 440 -15.09 -16.49 -23.50
CA ILE A 440 -13.64 -16.55 -23.71
C ILE A 440 -13.28 -17.52 -24.84
N ALA A 441 -13.89 -18.70 -24.86
CA ALA A 441 -13.67 -19.68 -25.91
C ALA A 441 -14.04 -19.12 -27.29
N ASP A 442 -15.17 -18.43 -27.42
CA ASP A 442 -15.62 -17.82 -28.66
C ASP A 442 -14.69 -16.71 -29.17
N VAL A 443 -14.08 -15.93 -28.26
CA VAL A 443 -13.11 -14.88 -28.62
C VAL A 443 -11.91 -15.46 -29.35
N ILE A 444 -11.37 -16.58 -28.86
CA ILE A 444 -10.16 -17.20 -29.43
C ILE A 444 -10.46 -18.30 -30.46
N ARG A 445 -11.71 -18.75 -30.59
CA ARG A 445 -12.09 -19.87 -31.48
C ARG A 445 -11.63 -19.66 -32.92
N THR A 446 -11.78 -18.45 -33.45
CA THR A 446 -11.37 -18.15 -34.85
C THR A 446 -9.86 -18.06 -35.06
N CYS A 447 -9.06 -18.18 -34.00
CA CYS A 447 -7.60 -18.25 -34.07
C CYS A 447 -7.06 -19.67 -34.29
N LEU A 448 -7.94 -20.68 -34.35
CA LEU A 448 -7.55 -22.07 -34.56
C LEU A 448 -7.31 -22.40 -36.05
N GLY A 449 -6.21 -23.09 -36.35
CA GLY A 449 -5.91 -23.65 -37.67
C GLY A 449 -5.02 -22.78 -38.57
N PRO A 450 -4.65 -23.26 -39.76
CA PRO A 450 -3.71 -22.56 -40.64
C PRO A 450 -4.30 -21.29 -41.29
N ARG A 451 -5.63 -21.21 -41.41
CA ARG A 451 -6.37 -20.01 -41.83
C ARG A 451 -6.92 -19.24 -40.63
N ALA A 452 -6.16 -19.20 -39.54
CA ALA A 452 -6.51 -18.46 -38.33
C ALA A 452 -6.66 -16.95 -38.59
N MET A 453 -7.67 -16.37 -37.95
CA MET A 453 -7.85 -14.91 -37.93
C MET A 453 -6.98 -14.30 -36.83
N MET A 454 -6.26 -13.23 -37.17
CA MET A 454 -5.49 -12.46 -36.18
C MET A 454 -6.42 -11.63 -35.29
N LYS A 455 -6.04 -11.47 -34.02
CA LYS A 455 -6.69 -10.55 -33.08
C LYS A 455 -5.78 -9.35 -32.87
N MET A 456 -6.39 -8.17 -32.91
CA MET A 456 -5.75 -6.92 -32.56
C MET A 456 -6.15 -6.56 -31.13
N LEU A 457 -5.16 -6.43 -30.27
CA LEU A 457 -5.31 -6.05 -28.86
C LEU A 457 -4.74 -4.65 -28.70
N LEU A 458 -5.50 -3.81 -28.01
CA LEU A 458 -5.08 -2.46 -27.67
C LEU A 458 -4.85 -2.40 -26.17
N ASP A 459 -3.60 -2.20 -25.77
CA ASP A 459 -3.24 -2.04 -24.37
C ASP A 459 -3.78 -0.70 -23.84
N PRO A 460 -4.02 -0.57 -22.52
CA PRO A 460 -4.43 0.71 -21.92
C PRO A 460 -3.43 1.85 -22.16
N THR A 461 -2.17 1.52 -22.46
CA THR A 461 -1.08 2.44 -22.79
C THR A 461 -1.06 2.86 -24.26
N GLY A 462 -1.95 2.30 -25.10
CA GLY A 462 -2.02 2.55 -26.54
C GLY A 462 -1.09 1.66 -27.38
N GLY A 463 -0.44 0.65 -26.78
CA GLY A 463 0.29 -0.38 -27.52
C GLY A 463 -0.66 -1.26 -28.35
N ILE A 464 -0.30 -1.54 -29.59
CA ILE A 464 -1.07 -2.44 -30.47
C ILE A 464 -0.32 -3.76 -30.57
N VAL A 465 -0.95 -4.84 -30.11
CA VAL A 465 -0.43 -6.20 -30.25
C VAL A 465 -1.33 -6.97 -31.21
N MET A 466 -0.77 -7.42 -32.33
CA MET A 466 -1.45 -8.31 -33.27
C MET A 466 -0.88 -9.71 -33.15
N THR A 467 -1.75 -10.68 -32.86
CA THR A 467 -1.33 -12.09 -32.75
C THR A 467 -2.47 -13.04 -33.05
N ASN A 468 -2.13 -14.25 -33.49
CA ASN A 468 -3.03 -15.38 -33.65
C ASN A 468 -2.85 -16.42 -32.52
N ASP A 469 -1.89 -16.24 -31.62
CA ASP A 469 -1.69 -17.15 -30.48
C ASP A 469 -2.73 -16.86 -29.39
N GLY A 470 -3.59 -17.85 -29.12
CA GLY A 470 -4.59 -17.78 -28.06
C GLY A 470 -4.00 -17.49 -26.69
N ASN A 471 -2.82 -18.03 -26.37
CA ASN A 471 -2.19 -17.81 -25.07
C ASN A 471 -1.65 -16.38 -24.91
N ALA A 472 -1.08 -15.79 -25.96
CA ALA A 472 -0.73 -14.37 -25.97
C ALA A 472 -1.98 -13.48 -25.81
N ILE A 473 -3.08 -13.81 -26.51
CA ILE A 473 -4.34 -13.06 -26.41
C ILE A 473 -4.89 -13.08 -24.97
N LEU A 474 -4.96 -14.26 -24.36
CA LEU A 474 -5.52 -14.43 -23.03
C LEU A 474 -4.68 -13.78 -21.92
N ARG A 475 -3.38 -13.54 -22.15
CA ARG A 475 -2.50 -12.86 -21.18
C ARG A 475 -2.75 -11.36 -21.10
N GLU A 476 -3.10 -10.73 -22.22
CA GLU A 476 -3.36 -9.28 -22.27
C GLU A 476 -4.82 -8.92 -21.93
N ILE A 477 -5.76 -9.83 -22.16
CA ILE A 477 -7.17 -9.59 -21.83
C ILE A 477 -7.37 -9.54 -20.30
N GLN A 478 -7.85 -8.39 -19.81
CA GLN A 478 -8.26 -8.24 -18.41
C GLN A 478 -9.66 -8.81 -18.19
N VAL A 479 -9.75 -9.92 -17.42
CA VAL A 479 -11.05 -10.53 -17.10
C VAL A 479 -11.39 -10.41 -15.62
N GLN A 480 -12.62 -10.01 -15.32
CA GLN A 480 -13.13 -9.87 -13.95
C GLN A 480 -13.73 -11.16 -13.39
N HIS A 481 -14.42 -11.93 -14.24
CA HIS A 481 -15.16 -13.11 -13.81
C HIS A 481 -14.22 -14.26 -13.41
N PRO A 482 -14.40 -14.91 -12.24
CA PRO A 482 -13.47 -15.91 -11.73
C PRO A 482 -13.36 -17.16 -12.62
N ALA A 483 -14.48 -17.69 -13.12
CA ALA A 483 -14.47 -18.86 -14.02
C ALA A 483 -13.62 -18.61 -15.28
N ALA A 484 -13.66 -17.39 -15.79
CA ALA A 484 -12.89 -16.97 -16.94
C ALA A 484 -11.39 -16.86 -16.62
N LYS A 485 -11.03 -16.38 -15.42
CA LYS A 485 -9.63 -16.39 -14.94
C LYS A 485 -9.10 -17.82 -14.87
N SER A 486 -9.89 -18.75 -14.33
CA SER A 486 -9.51 -20.17 -14.30
C SER A 486 -9.23 -20.72 -15.70
N MET A 487 -10.05 -20.37 -16.71
CA MET A 487 -9.78 -20.75 -18.10
C MET A 487 -8.41 -20.22 -18.59
N ILE A 488 -8.06 -18.97 -18.27
CA ILE A 488 -6.76 -18.39 -18.64
C ILE A 488 -5.60 -19.14 -17.96
N GLU A 489 -5.74 -19.48 -16.68
CA GLU A 489 -4.74 -20.25 -15.92
C GLU A 489 -4.51 -21.65 -16.53
N ILE A 490 -5.58 -22.29 -17.03
CA ILE A 490 -5.50 -23.58 -17.72
C ILE A 490 -4.72 -23.46 -19.04
N SER A 491 -4.95 -22.40 -19.82
CA SER A 491 -4.16 -22.13 -21.03
C SER A 491 -2.67 -22.00 -20.70
N ARG A 492 -2.33 -21.33 -19.60
CA ARG A 492 -0.95 -21.14 -19.16
C ARG A 492 -0.28 -22.44 -18.72
N THR A 493 -1.00 -23.30 -18.00
CA THR A 493 -0.45 -24.62 -17.60
C THR A 493 -0.21 -25.52 -18.81
N GLN A 494 -1.07 -25.48 -19.82
CA GLN A 494 -0.87 -26.19 -21.09
C GLN A 494 0.41 -25.71 -21.81
N ASP A 495 0.62 -24.40 -21.90
CA ASP A 495 1.80 -23.76 -22.49
C ASP A 495 3.10 -24.16 -21.77
N GLU A 496 3.08 -24.23 -20.44
CA GLU A 496 4.24 -24.60 -19.64
C GLU A 496 4.61 -26.08 -19.75
N GLU A 497 3.62 -26.99 -19.83
CA GLU A 497 3.84 -28.44 -19.87
C GLU A 497 4.25 -28.96 -21.25
N VAL A 498 3.44 -28.66 -22.28
CA VAL A 498 3.60 -29.23 -23.62
C VAL A 498 3.78 -28.18 -24.72
N GLY A 499 3.60 -26.90 -24.42
CA GLY A 499 3.81 -25.77 -25.34
C GLY A 499 2.70 -25.53 -26.37
N ASP A 500 2.10 -26.60 -26.89
CA ASP A 500 1.07 -26.49 -27.94
C ASP A 500 -0.33 -26.90 -27.45
N GLY A 501 -1.35 -26.52 -28.21
CA GLY A 501 -2.75 -26.85 -27.94
C GLY A 501 -3.45 -25.91 -26.95
N THR A 502 -2.82 -24.79 -26.59
CA THR A 502 -3.37 -23.76 -25.67
C THR A 502 -4.76 -23.30 -26.11
N THR A 503 -4.91 -22.96 -27.40
CA THR A 503 -6.18 -22.53 -27.99
C THR A 503 -7.22 -23.66 -27.99
N SER A 504 -6.80 -24.89 -28.33
CA SER A 504 -7.67 -26.06 -28.41
C SER A 504 -8.28 -26.44 -27.06
N VAL A 505 -7.51 -26.33 -25.97
CA VAL A 505 -8.00 -26.62 -24.60
C VAL A 505 -9.17 -25.73 -24.22
N ILE A 506 -9.04 -24.43 -24.48
CA ILE A 506 -10.07 -23.46 -24.10
C ILE A 506 -11.33 -23.61 -24.95
N ILE A 507 -11.17 -23.88 -26.26
CA ILE A 507 -12.31 -24.15 -27.15
C ILE A 507 -13.06 -25.41 -26.69
N LEU A 508 -12.35 -26.50 -26.42
CA LEU A 508 -12.95 -27.76 -25.99
C LEU A 508 -13.64 -27.62 -24.62
N ALA A 509 -12.98 -26.99 -23.64
CA ALA A 509 -13.58 -26.75 -22.33
C ALA A 509 -14.84 -25.88 -22.42
N GLY A 510 -14.81 -24.80 -23.23
CA GLY A 510 -15.96 -23.94 -23.46
C GLY A 510 -17.13 -24.67 -24.14
N GLU A 511 -16.86 -25.51 -25.14
CA GLU A 511 -17.90 -26.30 -25.81
C GLU A 511 -18.48 -27.37 -24.88
N MET A 512 -17.64 -28.10 -24.13
CA MET A 512 -18.09 -29.10 -23.16
C MET A 512 -18.99 -28.49 -22.06
N LEU A 513 -18.70 -27.25 -21.64
CA LEU A 513 -19.54 -26.49 -20.71
C LEU A 513 -20.85 -26.04 -21.37
N SER A 514 -20.81 -25.56 -22.62
CA SER A 514 -22.02 -25.16 -23.35
C SER A 514 -22.97 -26.35 -23.59
N VAL A 515 -22.44 -27.54 -23.87
CA VAL A 515 -23.27 -28.74 -24.05
C VAL A 515 -23.77 -29.28 -22.70
N ALA A 516 -23.07 -28.99 -21.58
CA ALA A 516 -23.52 -29.37 -20.24
C ALA A 516 -24.75 -28.58 -19.77
N GLU A 517 -24.91 -27.34 -20.25
CA GLU A 517 -25.99 -26.42 -19.87
C GLU A 517 -27.38 -27.05 -19.99
N GLN A 518 -27.66 -27.74 -21.10
CA GLN A 518 -28.96 -28.41 -21.34
C GLN A 518 -29.33 -29.43 -20.24
N PHE A 519 -28.33 -30.10 -19.65
CA PHE A 519 -28.58 -31.11 -18.61
C PHE A 519 -28.84 -30.45 -17.25
N LEU A 520 -28.22 -29.29 -17.00
CA LEU A 520 -28.49 -28.48 -15.81
C LEU A 520 -29.90 -27.87 -15.86
N GLU A 521 -30.37 -27.49 -17.04
CA GLU A 521 -31.74 -27.05 -17.29
C GLU A 521 -32.75 -28.18 -17.04
N GLN A 522 -32.44 -29.39 -17.50
CA GLN A 522 -33.23 -30.61 -17.29
C GLN A 522 -33.21 -31.15 -15.85
N GLN A 523 -32.71 -30.37 -14.87
CA GLN A 523 -32.66 -30.73 -13.45
C GLN A 523 -31.74 -31.92 -13.14
N MET A 524 -30.76 -32.24 -14.00
CA MET A 524 -29.75 -33.25 -13.69
C MET A 524 -28.73 -32.71 -12.69
N HIS A 525 -28.38 -33.50 -11.68
CA HIS A 525 -27.37 -33.09 -10.71
C HIS A 525 -25.97 -33.04 -11.36
N PRO A 526 -25.16 -31.97 -11.15
CA PRO A 526 -23.84 -31.82 -11.77
C PRO A 526 -22.90 -33.02 -11.56
N THR A 527 -23.00 -33.71 -10.43
CA THR A 527 -22.22 -34.93 -10.13
C THR A 527 -22.38 -36.03 -11.19
N VAL A 528 -23.58 -36.19 -11.77
CA VAL A 528 -23.84 -37.20 -12.82
C VAL A 528 -23.19 -36.80 -14.14
N VAL A 529 -23.21 -35.49 -14.46
CA VAL A 529 -22.52 -34.95 -15.62
C VAL A 529 -21.00 -35.14 -15.48
N ILE A 530 -20.48 -34.84 -14.28
CA ILE A 530 -19.05 -34.98 -13.95
C ILE A 530 -18.60 -36.45 -14.03
N SER A 531 -19.38 -37.39 -13.51
CA SER A 531 -19.02 -38.81 -13.58
C SER A 531 -18.96 -39.31 -15.02
N ALA A 532 -19.95 -38.93 -15.84
CA ALA A 532 -19.96 -39.25 -17.26
C ALA A 532 -18.78 -38.62 -18.02
N TYR A 533 -18.39 -37.38 -17.70
CA TYR A 533 -17.26 -36.70 -18.34
C TYR A 533 -15.93 -37.36 -17.98
N ARG A 534 -15.75 -37.83 -16.73
CA ARG A 534 -14.57 -38.61 -16.33
C ARG A 534 -14.48 -39.94 -17.06
N GLN A 535 -15.58 -40.67 -17.14
CA GLN A 535 -15.63 -41.93 -17.87
C GLN A 535 -15.32 -41.72 -19.37
N ALA A 536 -15.88 -40.67 -19.97
CA ALA A 536 -15.56 -40.31 -21.35
C ALA A 536 -14.06 -40.01 -21.52
N LEU A 537 -13.42 -39.30 -20.58
CA LEU A 537 -11.99 -39.02 -20.63
C LEU A 537 -11.12 -40.27 -20.61
N GLU A 538 -11.42 -41.24 -19.74
CA GLU A 538 -10.69 -42.51 -19.69
C GLU A 538 -10.76 -43.25 -21.05
N ASP A 539 -11.96 -43.32 -21.61
CA ASP A 539 -12.22 -43.95 -22.91
C ASP A 539 -11.57 -43.20 -24.08
N MET A 540 -11.50 -41.86 -24.01
CA MET A 540 -10.77 -41.03 -24.99
C MET A 540 -9.28 -41.37 -24.98
N LEU A 541 -8.66 -41.44 -23.79
CA LEU A 541 -7.23 -41.71 -23.66
C LEU A 541 -6.85 -43.13 -24.10
N GLU A 542 -7.72 -44.12 -23.85
CA GLU A 542 -7.55 -45.48 -24.37
C GLU A 542 -7.59 -45.47 -25.92
N THR A 543 -8.61 -44.84 -26.49
CA THR A 543 -8.78 -44.73 -27.95
C THR A 543 -7.59 -44.04 -28.61
N LEU A 544 -7.06 -42.96 -28.02
CA LEU A 544 -5.89 -42.23 -28.53
C LEU A 544 -4.65 -43.13 -28.65
N LYS A 545 -4.44 -44.05 -27.71
CA LYS A 545 -3.31 -44.99 -27.77
C LYS A 545 -3.49 -46.01 -28.89
N GLU A 546 -4.71 -46.52 -29.09
CA GLU A 546 -5.03 -47.49 -30.14
C GLU A 546 -4.80 -46.92 -31.55
N ILE A 547 -5.11 -45.64 -31.77
CA ILE A 547 -4.97 -44.98 -33.09
C ILE A 547 -3.57 -44.39 -33.33
N SER A 548 -2.68 -44.44 -32.33
CA SER A 548 -1.36 -43.83 -32.41
C SER A 548 -0.39 -44.60 -33.31
N THR A 549 0.46 -43.87 -34.01
CA THR A 549 1.48 -44.43 -34.92
C THR A 549 2.88 -44.19 -34.33
N PRO A 550 3.71 -45.23 -34.17
CA PRO A 550 5.06 -45.08 -33.63
C PRO A 550 6.01 -44.44 -34.66
N VAL A 551 6.96 -43.65 -34.17
CA VAL A 551 7.94 -42.92 -35.00
C VAL A 551 9.37 -43.25 -34.60
N ASP A 552 10.24 -43.33 -35.60
CA ASP A 552 11.68 -43.42 -35.35
C ASP A 552 12.27 -42.01 -35.11
N THR A 553 12.79 -41.80 -33.91
CA THR A 553 13.40 -40.53 -33.48
C THR A 553 14.81 -40.31 -34.05
N ALA A 554 15.44 -41.37 -34.57
CA ALA A 554 16.74 -41.28 -35.20
C ALA A 554 16.67 -40.58 -36.57
N ASP A 555 15.57 -40.77 -37.30
CA ASP A 555 15.38 -40.18 -38.63
C ASP A 555 15.12 -38.67 -38.56
N ARG A 556 16.16 -37.90 -38.90
CA ARG A 556 16.10 -36.44 -38.97
C ARG A 556 15.05 -35.95 -39.97
N SER A 557 14.87 -36.64 -41.09
CA SER A 557 13.95 -36.19 -42.15
C SER A 557 12.49 -36.30 -41.71
N MET A 558 12.16 -37.36 -40.98
CA MET A 558 10.83 -37.55 -40.41
C MET A 558 10.55 -36.53 -39.31
N MET A 559 11.51 -36.28 -38.41
CA MET A 559 11.41 -35.23 -37.38
C MET A 559 11.17 -33.84 -37.98
N LEU A 560 11.89 -33.48 -39.05
CA LEU A 560 11.69 -32.20 -39.73
C LEU A 560 10.27 -32.08 -40.31
N LYS A 561 9.70 -33.14 -40.89
CA LYS A 561 8.31 -33.12 -41.39
C LYS A 561 7.29 -32.88 -40.28
N ILE A 562 7.48 -33.50 -39.11
CA ILE A 562 6.58 -33.36 -37.96
C ILE A 562 6.62 -31.93 -37.42
N VAL A 563 7.82 -31.38 -37.23
CA VAL A 563 8.00 -30.01 -36.72
C VAL A 563 7.50 -28.99 -37.74
N HIS A 564 7.71 -29.26 -39.03
CA HIS A 564 7.18 -28.44 -40.11
C HIS A 564 5.65 -28.36 -40.05
N SER A 565 4.96 -29.48 -39.80
CA SER A 565 3.50 -29.51 -39.62
C SER A 565 3.01 -28.55 -38.52
N ALA A 566 3.72 -28.46 -37.40
CA ALA A 566 3.37 -27.56 -36.30
C ALA A 566 3.59 -26.07 -36.64
N ILE A 567 4.72 -25.74 -37.29
CA ILE A 567 5.07 -24.36 -37.65
C ILE A 567 4.20 -23.83 -38.81
N ASN A 568 3.77 -24.69 -39.73
CA ASN A 568 3.11 -24.28 -40.97
C ASN A 568 1.77 -23.54 -40.76
N THR A 569 1.18 -23.64 -39.57
CA THR A 569 -0.03 -22.88 -39.20
C THR A 569 0.21 -21.38 -38.99
N LYS A 570 1.47 -20.92 -39.02
CA LYS A 570 1.87 -19.56 -38.65
C LYS A 570 2.53 -18.78 -39.79
N ALA A 571 2.48 -17.45 -39.71
CA ALA A 571 2.65 -16.51 -40.82
C ALA A 571 4.04 -16.45 -41.52
N LEU A 572 5.01 -17.31 -41.19
CA LEU A 572 6.35 -17.31 -41.81
C LEU A 572 6.72 -18.67 -42.42
N SER A 573 5.97 -19.10 -43.43
CA SER A 573 6.28 -20.30 -44.22
C SER A 573 7.68 -20.29 -44.83
N ARG A 574 8.21 -19.11 -45.21
CA ARG A 574 9.56 -18.95 -45.78
C ARG A 574 10.71 -19.28 -44.83
N TRP A 575 10.50 -19.18 -43.53
CA TRP A 575 11.54 -19.42 -42.51
C TRP A 575 11.35 -20.77 -41.80
N SER A 576 10.27 -21.48 -42.09
CA SER A 576 9.88 -22.73 -41.44
C SER A 576 10.99 -23.80 -41.47
N GLU A 577 11.64 -24.01 -42.62
CA GLU A 577 12.72 -24.99 -42.75
C GLU A 577 13.92 -24.70 -41.84
N LEU A 578 14.33 -23.43 -41.76
CA LEU A 578 15.43 -23.00 -40.92
C LEU A 578 15.06 -23.10 -39.43
N ALA A 579 13.84 -22.70 -39.07
CA ALA A 579 13.31 -22.84 -37.72
C ALA A 579 13.23 -24.30 -37.26
N CYS A 580 12.78 -25.22 -38.13
CA CYS A 580 12.74 -26.65 -37.84
C CYS A 580 14.14 -27.22 -37.57
N GLY A 581 15.13 -26.82 -38.38
CA GLY A 581 16.52 -27.21 -38.18
C GLY A 581 17.07 -26.73 -36.83
N ILE A 582 16.87 -25.44 -36.53
CA ILE A 582 17.29 -24.82 -35.26
C ILE A 582 16.63 -25.53 -34.07
N ALA A 583 15.31 -25.74 -34.11
CA ALA A 583 14.57 -26.36 -33.02
C ALA A 583 15.08 -27.78 -32.72
N LEU A 584 15.26 -28.60 -33.76
CA LEU A 584 15.73 -29.97 -33.61
C LEU A 584 17.16 -30.03 -33.07
N ASP A 585 18.05 -29.16 -33.56
CA ASP A 585 19.44 -29.12 -33.10
C ASP A 585 19.54 -28.61 -31.66
N ALA A 586 18.74 -27.62 -31.27
CA ALA A 586 18.69 -27.12 -29.90
C ALA A 586 18.20 -28.19 -28.92
N VAL A 587 17.10 -28.88 -29.25
CA VAL A 587 16.52 -29.90 -28.35
C VAL A 587 17.44 -31.11 -28.20
N ARG A 588 18.06 -31.59 -29.28
CA ARG A 588 19.06 -32.67 -29.21
C ARG A 588 20.31 -32.27 -28.40
N THR A 589 20.66 -30.98 -28.39
CA THR A 589 21.79 -30.48 -27.60
C THR A 589 21.46 -30.46 -26.09
N VAL A 590 20.21 -30.18 -25.73
CA VAL A 590 19.76 -30.10 -24.32
C VAL A 590 19.34 -31.46 -23.75
N GLU A 591 19.30 -32.51 -24.57
CA GLU A 591 18.93 -33.86 -24.16
C GLU A 591 19.89 -34.41 -23.08
N LEU A 592 19.33 -34.84 -21.95
CA LEU A 592 20.04 -35.53 -20.89
C LEU A 592 19.52 -36.95 -20.74
N ASP A 593 20.43 -37.90 -20.84
CA ASP A 593 20.18 -39.28 -20.43
C ASP A 593 20.73 -39.48 -19.02
N ASP A 594 19.84 -39.51 -18.02
CA ASP A 594 20.18 -39.87 -16.64
C ASP A 594 19.56 -41.23 -16.32
N ASN A 595 20.39 -42.27 -16.24
CA ASN A 595 20.00 -43.65 -15.90
C ASN A 595 18.80 -44.22 -16.71
N GLY A 596 18.73 -43.92 -18.01
CA GLY A 596 17.68 -44.41 -18.91
C GLY A 596 16.39 -43.60 -18.91
N ARG A 597 16.31 -42.52 -18.10
CA ARG A 597 15.25 -41.52 -18.20
C ARG A 597 15.77 -40.32 -19.01
N LYS A 598 15.12 -40.08 -20.15
CA LYS A 598 15.36 -38.88 -20.95
C LYS A 598 14.74 -37.68 -20.27
N GLU A 599 15.55 -36.67 -19.95
CA GLU A 599 15.08 -35.38 -19.44
C GLU A 599 15.50 -34.29 -20.42
N ILE A 600 14.52 -33.47 -20.84
CA ILE A 600 14.73 -32.38 -21.78
C ILE A 600 14.10 -31.12 -21.16
N ASP A 601 14.95 -30.19 -20.72
CA ASP A 601 14.53 -28.98 -20.03
C ASP A 601 14.92 -27.72 -20.83
N ILE A 602 14.11 -27.42 -21.85
CA ILE A 602 14.38 -26.35 -22.84
C ILE A 602 14.45 -24.98 -22.18
N LYS A 603 13.51 -24.65 -21.29
CA LYS A 603 13.35 -23.31 -20.70
C LYS A 603 14.60 -22.85 -19.93
N LYS A 604 15.27 -23.78 -19.25
CA LYS A 604 16.47 -23.48 -18.46
C LYS A 604 17.73 -23.46 -19.33
N TYR A 605 17.89 -24.41 -20.24
CA TYR A 605 19.18 -24.67 -20.89
C TYR A 605 19.28 -24.24 -22.36
N ALA A 606 18.15 -24.02 -23.05
CA ALA A 606 18.11 -23.34 -24.34
C ALA A 606 17.87 -21.84 -24.11
N LYS A 607 18.89 -21.02 -24.35
CA LYS A 607 18.77 -19.56 -24.30
C LYS A 607 18.38 -19.05 -25.68
N VAL A 608 17.34 -18.24 -25.80
CA VAL A 608 17.07 -17.48 -27.03
C VAL A 608 17.58 -16.06 -26.83
N GLU A 609 18.50 -15.62 -27.69
CA GLU A 609 19.02 -14.24 -27.67
C GLU A 609 18.58 -13.53 -28.97
N LYS A 610 17.78 -12.48 -28.81
CA LYS A 610 17.26 -11.67 -29.92
C LYS A 610 18.18 -10.48 -30.15
N VAL A 611 18.89 -10.46 -31.27
CA VAL A 611 19.76 -9.34 -31.63
C VAL A 611 19.21 -8.66 -32.88
N PRO A 612 18.73 -7.41 -32.78
CA PRO A 612 18.19 -6.70 -33.94
C PRO A 612 19.26 -6.48 -35.02
N GLY A 613 18.81 -6.41 -36.27
CA GLY A 613 19.66 -6.31 -37.45
C GLY A 613 20.11 -7.68 -37.99
N GLY A 614 20.80 -7.64 -39.12
CA GLY A 614 21.14 -8.84 -39.90
C GLY A 614 19.96 -9.38 -40.71
N ILE A 615 20.19 -10.49 -41.41
CA ILE A 615 19.15 -11.23 -42.11
C ILE A 615 18.67 -12.40 -41.23
N ILE A 616 17.44 -12.86 -41.43
CA ILE A 616 16.86 -13.95 -40.64
C ILE A 616 17.67 -15.26 -40.81
N GLU A 617 18.29 -15.45 -41.98
CA GLU A 617 19.15 -16.60 -42.29
C GLU A 617 20.46 -16.62 -41.48
N ASP A 618 20.88 -15.49 -40.89
CA ASP A 618 22.02 -15.45 -39.97
C ASP A 618 21.69 -16.08 -38.60
N SER A 619 20.42 -16.44 -38.36
CA SER A 619 19.99 -17.09 -37.12
C SER A 619 20.52 -18.51 -37.05
N CYS A 620 21.14 -18.87 -35.92
CA CYS A 620 21.78 -20.18 -35.77
C CYS A 620 21.75 -20.68 -34.32
N VAL A 621 21.92 -22.00 -34.15
CA VAL A 621 22.15 -22.62 -32.84
C VAL A 621 23.64 -22.61 -32.56
N LEU A 622 24.04 -21.89 -31.51
CA LEU A 622 25.39 -21.91 -30.99
C LEU A 622 25.51 -23.08 -30.00
N ARG A 623 26.47 -23.97 -30.26
CA ARG A 623 26.89 -25.05 -29.36
C ARG A 623 27.69 -24.49 -28.19
N GLY A 624 27.01 -23.79 -27.29
CA GLY A 624 27.62 -23.01 -26.23
C GLY A 624 26.70 -21.93 -25.65
N VAL A 625 27.27 -21.06 -24.83
CA VAL A 625 26.52 -19.96 -24.17
C VAL A 625 27.01 -18.60 -24.67
N MET A 626 26.06 -17.75 -25.05
CA MET A 626 26.31 -16.35 -25.39
C MET A 626 25.82 -15.45 -24.24
N VAL A 627 26.63 -14.47 -23.87
CA VAL A 627 26.37 -13.51 -22.79
C VAL A 627 26.53 -12.10 -23.32
N ASN A 628 25.53 -11.23 -23.09
CA ASN A 628 25.59 -9.81 -23.44
C ASN A 628 26.39 -9.01 -22.41
N LYS A 629 27.70 -9.26 -22.38
CA LYS A 629 28.71 -8.57 -21.55
C LYS A 629 30.05 -8.51 -22.30
N ASP A 630 30.76 -7.40 -22.12
CA ASP A 630 32.17 -7.25 -22.49
C ASP A 630 33.10 -7.67 -21.34
N VAL A 631 34.39 -7.81 -21.64
CA VAL A 631 35.45 -7.89 -20.64
C VAL A 631 35.50 -6.60 -19.83
N THR A 632 35.89 -6.69 -18.55
CA THR A 632 35.88 -5.50 -17.67
C THR A 632 36.95 -4.47 -18.03
N HIS A 633 38.11 -4.92 -18.52
CA HIS A 633 39.24 -4.04 -18.85
C HIS A 633 39.75 -4.31 -20.29
N PRO A 634 40.02 -3.29 -21.13
CA PRO A 634 40.42 -3.46 -22.54
C PRO A 634 41.69 -4.31 -22.77
N ARG A 635 42.66 -4.24 -21.86
CA ARG A 635 43.88 -5.08 -21.87
C ARG A 635 43.65 -6.57 -21.58
N MET A 636 42.47 -6.98 -21.09
CA MET A 636 42.16 -8.40 -20.91
C MET A 636 42.01 -9.09 -22.26
N LYS A 637 42.36 -10.38 -22.33
CA LYS A 637 42.28 -11.14 -23.57
C LYS A 637 40.83 -11.36 -23.96
N ARG A 638 40.49 -10.99 -25.20
CA ARG A 638 39.16 -11.18 -25.78
C ARG A 638 38.98 -12.53 -26.49
N MET A 639 40.05 -13.28 -26.71
CA MET A 639 40.02 -14.60 -27.34
C MET A 639 40.95 -15.55 -26.59
N ILE A 640 40.42 -16.70 -26.15
CA ILE A 640 41.16 -17.74 -25.42
C ILE A 640 40.71 -19.10 -25.95
N ARG A 641 41.66 -19.94 -26.37
CA ARG A 641 41.40 -21.35 -26.73
C ARG A 641 41.51 -22.21 -25.48
N GLU A 642 40.59 -23.15 -25.33
CA GLU A 642 40.48 -24.07 -24.18
C GLU A 642 40.57 -23.35 -22.81
N PRO A 643 39.74 -22.32 -22.55
CA PRO A 643 39.85 -21.48 -21.36
C PRO A 643 39.54 -22.27 -20.09
N ARG A 644 40.33 -22.10 -19.01
CA ARG A 644 39.95 -22.59 -17.67
C ARG A 644 38.99 -21.61 -16.98
N ILE A 645 37.73 -22.02 -16.83
CA ILE A 645 36.65 -21.16 -16.33
C ILE A 645 36.44 -21.38 -14.82
N VAL A 646 36.33 -20.28 -14.07
CA VAL A 646 35.87 -20.25 -12.66
C VAL A 646 34.61 -19.41 -12.57
N LEU A 647 33.60 -19.95 -11.88
CA LEU A 647 32.31 -19.30 -11.65
C LEU A 647 32.25 -18.86 -10.19
N LEU A 648 31.94 -17.59 -9.95
CA LEU A 648 31.84 -17.00 -8.62
C LEU A 648 30.48 -16.35 -8.41
N ASP A 649 29.82 -16.74 -7.33
CA ASP A 649 28.57 -16.12 -6.88
C ASP A 649 28.83 -14.88 -6.00
N CYS A 650 30.07 -14.71 -5.53
CA CYS A 650 30.50 -13.59 -4.70
C CYS A 650 30.95 -12.38 -5.53
N SER A 651 30.99 -11.19 -4.91
CA SER A 651 31.55 -9.98 -5.51
C SER A 651 33.05 -9.91 -5.22
N LEU A 652 33.81 -9.36 -6.18
CA LEU A 652 35.22 -9.03 -6.04
C LEU A 652 35.37 -7.56 -5.61
N GLU A 653 34.58 -7.19 -4.61
CA GLU A 653 34.49 -5.83 -4.06
C GLU A 653 34.60 -5.95 -2.53
N TYR A 654 35.16 -4.93 -1.90
CA TYR A 654 35.28 -4.89 -0.45
C TYR A 654 33.90 -4.87 0.20
N LYS A 655 33.60 -5.87 1.04
CA LYS A 655 32.35 -5.94 1.81
C LYS A 655 32.62 -5.66 3.27
N LYS A 656 31.89 -4.70 3.83
CA LYS A 656 31.83 -4.51 5.29
C LYS A 656 30.98 -5.64 5.88
N GLY A 657 31.48 -6.33 6.90
CA GLY A 657 30.72 -7.36 7.61
C GLY A 657 29.56 -6.75 8.39
N GLU A 658 28.40 -7.41 8.38
CA GLU A 658 27.15 -6.92 8.98
C GLU A 658 27.21 -6.78 10.52
N SER A 659 28.25 -7.32 11.17
CA SER A 659 28.41 -7.39 12.62
C SER A 659 29.69 -6.72 13.17
N GLN A 660 30.42 -5.90 12.40
CA GLN A 660 31.72 -5.36 12.84
C GLN A 660 31.95 -3.87 12.54
N THR A 661 32.31 -3.17 13.63
CA THR A 661 33.09 -1.94 13.84
C THR A 661 32.58 -0.62 13.27
N ASP A 662 32.09 0.23 14.18
CA ASP A 662 32.19 1.68 14.03
C ASP A 662 33.68 2.05 14.00
N ILE A 663 34.13 2.67 12.91
CA ILE A 663 35.51 3.16 12.79
C ILE A 663 35.53 4.60 13.27
N GLU A 664 36.10 4.83 14.45
CA GLU A 664 36.33 6.17 14.97
C GLU A 664 37.58 6.76 14.31
N ILE A 665 37.39 7.81 13.50
CA ILE A 665 38.47 8.50 12.80
C ILE A 665 38.88 9.70 13.64
N SER A 666 40.07 9.63 14.24
CA SER A 666 40.63 10.73 15.05
C SER A 666 41.80 11.43 14.38
N LYS A 667 42.47 10.77 13.42
CA LYS A 667 43.64 11.29 12.69
C LYS A 667 43.47 11.17 11.18
N GLU A 668 44.10 12.07 10.43
CA GLU A 668 44.11 12.03 8.96
C GLU A 668 44.77 10.76 8.41
N GLU A 669 45.80 10.23 9.10
CA GLU A 669 46.47 8.97 8.76
C GLU A 669 45.56 7.74 8.79
N ASP A 670 44.46 7.78 9.57
CA ASP A 670 43.54 6.65 9.66
C ASP A 670 42.74 6.47 8.36
N PHE A 671 42.50 7.54 7.58
CA PHE A 671 41.91 7.42 6.24
C PHE A 671 42.82 6.63 5.28
N ALA A 672 44.14 6.87 5.33
CA ALA A 672 45.09 6.14 4.50
C ALA A 672 45.15 4.65 4.89
N ARG A 673 45.06 4.35 6.19
CA ARG A 673 45.02 2.97 6.68
C ARG A 673 43.76 2.22 6.24
N ILE A 674 42.60 2.87 6.23
CA ILE A 674 41.34 2.27 5.77
C ILE A 674 41.44 1.91 4.27
N LEU A 675 42.01 2.79 3.45
CA LEU A 675 42.25 2.52 2.03
C LEU A 675 43.22 1.36 1.82
N GLN A 676 44.29 1.28 2.63
CA GLN A 676 45.22 0.16 2.61
C GLN A 676 44.54 -1.17 2.98
N MET A 677 43.69 -1.18 4.00
CA MET A 677 42.94 -2.39 4.39
C MET A 677 41.99 -2.86 3.28
N GLU A 678 41.34 -1.94 2.59
CA GLU A 678 40.52 -2.26 1.41
C GLU A 678 41.36 -2.87 0.28
N GLU A 679 42.53 -2.28 0.00
CA GLU A 679 43.46 -2.78 -1.00
C GLU A 679 44.01 -4.17 -0.65
N GLU A 680 44.45 -4.38 0.59
CA GLU A 680 44.95 -5.66 1.09
C GLU A 680 43.88 -6.76 1.01
N TYR A 681 42.64 -6.46 1.38
CA TYR A 681 41.53 -7.43 1.29
C TYR A 681 41.26 -7.86 -0.14
N ILE A 682 41.19 -6.90 -1.07
CA ILE A 682 40.98 -7.19 -2.49
C ILE A 682 42.16 -8.00 -3.05
N GLN A 683 43.38 -7.63 -2.65
CA GLN A 683 44.59 -8.34 -3.06
C GLN A 683 44.56 -9.80 -2.60
N GLN A 684 44.22 -10.09 -1.34
CA GLN A 684 44.13 -11.46 -0.83
C GLN A 684 43.14 -12.31 -1.63
N ILE A 685 41.94 -11.80 -1.91
CA ILE A 685 40.95 -12.54 -2.71
C ILE A 685 41.45 -12.78 -4.13
N CYS A 686 42.08 -11.79 -4.75
CA CYS A 686 42.66 -11.95 -6.07
C CYS A 686 43.82 -12.97 -6.08
N GLU A 687 44.66 -12.98 -5.05
CA GLU A 687 45.75 -13.96 -4.90
C GLU A 687 45.21 -15.40 -4.81
N ASP A 688 44.12 -15.61 -4.07
CA ASP A 688 43.46 -16.92 -3.99
C ASP A 688 42.95 -17.39 -5.36
N ILE A 689 42.38 -16.49 -6.16
CA ILE A 689 41.96 -16.78 -7.54
C ILE A 689 43.18 -17.10 -8.42
N ILE A 690 44.24 -16.30 -8.32
CA ILE A 690 45.48 -16.48 -9.10
C ILE A 690 46.13 -17.82 -8.78
N ARG A 691 46.05 -18.29 -7.53
CA ARG A 691 46.59 -19.59 -7.09
C ARG A 691 45.98 -20.77 -7.85
N ILE A 692 44.69 -20.69 -8.19
CA ILE A 692 43.97 -21.72 -8.97
C ILE A 692 44.39 -21.69 -10.46
N LYS A 693 44.97 -20.57 -10.91
CA LYS A 693 45.38 -20.27 -12.28
C LYS A 693 44.25 -20.43 -13.31
N PRO A 694 43.10 -19.77 -13.14
CA PRO A 694 42.07 -19.72 -14.17
C PRO A 694 42.46 -18.76 -15.29
N ASP A 695 41.97 -19.00 -16.50
CA ASP A 695 42.12 -18.07 -17.62
C ASP A 695 40.92 -17.11 -17.70
N LEU A 696 39.76 -17.55 -17.21
CA LEU A 696 38.50 -16.83 -17.28
C LEU A 696 37.73 -16.93 -15.95
N VAL A 697 37.23 -15.79 -15.46
CA VAL A 697 36.41 -15.71 -14.26
C VAL A 697 35.07 -15.04 -14.58
N PHE A 698 33.96 -15.71 -14.28
CA PHE A 698 32.64 -15.10 -14.31
C PHE A 698 32.18 -14.79 -12.89
N THR A 699 31.67 -13.58 -12.69
CA THR A 699 31.05 -13.18 -11.42
C THR A 699 29.61 -12.71 -11.62
N GLU A 700 28.71 -13.13 -10.74
CA GLU A 700 27.31 -12.65 -10.75
C GLU A 700 27.19 -11.20 -10.29
N LYS A 701 28.19 -10.72 -9.55
CA LYS A 701 28.22 -9.39 -8.92
C LYS A 701 29.27 -8.48 -9.58
N GLY A 702 29.55 -7.35 -8.95
CA GLY A 702 30.56 -6.41 -9.41
C GLY A 702 31.99 -6.87 -9.15
N ILE A 703 32.92 -6.20 -9.81
CA ILE A 703 34.38 -6.40 -9.70
C ILE A 703 34.98 -5.00 -9.58
N SER A 704 35.71 -4.76 -8.47
CA SER A 704 36.41 -3.51 -8.22
C SER A 704 37.51 -3.26 -9.27
N ASP A 705 37.81 -2.01 -9.59
CA ASP A 705 38.85 -1.66 -10.57
C ASP A 705 40.24 -2.10 -10.12
N LEU A 706 40.50 -2.10 -8.81
CA LEU A 706 41.73 -2.64 -8.22
C LEU A 706 41.84 -4.16 -8.47
N ALA A 707 40.75 -4.90 -8.27
CA ALA A 707 40.70 -6.33 -8.57
C ALA A 707 40.97 -6.60 -10.05
N GLN A 708 40.39 -5.80 -10.96
CA GLN A 708 40.65 -5.90 -12.40
C GLN A 708 42.13 -5.70 -12.73
N HIS A 709 42.81 -4.76 -12.06
CA HIS A 709 44.24 -4.52 -12.26
C HIS A 709 45.10 -5.74 -11.85
N TYR A 710 44.79 -6.38 -10.72
CA TYR A 710 45.45 -7.61 -10.29
C TYR A 710 45.20 -8.78 -11.26
N LEU A 711 43.96 -8.95 -11.73
CA LEU A 711 43.61 -9.99 -12.69
C LEU A 711 44.29 -9.77 -14.06
N VAL A 712 44.39 -8.52 -14.54
CA VAL A 712 45.13 -8.19 -15.77
C VAL A 712 46.62 -8.54 -15.64
N LYS A 713 47.26 -8.22 -14.51
CA LYS A 713 48.66 -8.60 -14.27
C LYS A 713 48.87 -10.12 -14.32
N ALA A 714 47.89 -10.88 -13.86
CA ALA A 714 47.89 -12.34 -13.89
C ALA A 714 47.44 -12.93 -15.24
N ASN A 715 47.12 -12.10 -16.25
CA ASN A 715 46.55 -12.50 -17.55
C ASN A 715 45.20 -13.24 -17.46
N ILE A 716 44.39 -12.94 -16.44
CA ILE A 716 43.06 -13.52 -16.23
C ILE A 716 42.00 -12.57 -16.78
N THR A 717 41.11 -13.07 -17.63
CA THR A 717 39.96 -12.31 -18.13
C THR A 717 38.80 -12.45 -17.15
N ALA A 718 38.12 -11.35 -16.85
CA ALA A 718 36.96 -11.35 -15.96
C ALA A 718 35.71 -10.75 -16.63
N ILE A 719 34.56 -11.34 -16.33
CA ILE A 719 33.24 -10.86 -16.74
C ILE A 719 32.39 -10.68 -15.49
N ARG A 720 31.80 -9.50 -15.36
CA ARG A 720 31.02 -9.09 -14.18
C ARG A 720 29.53 -9.00 -14.46
N ARG A 721 28.73 -9.09 -13.40
CA ARG A 721 27.27 -8.92 -13.42
C ARG A 721 26.57 -9.86 -14.40
N VAL A 722 27.00 -11.12 -14.40
CA VAL A 722 26.37 -12.19 -15.18
C VAL A 722 25.05 -12.56 -14.52
N ARG A 723 24.02 -12.87 -15.32
CA ARG A 723 22.76 -13.38 -14.78
C ARG A 723 22.97 -14.79 -14.22
N LYS A 724 22.36 -15.10 -13.08
CA LYS A 724 22.41 -16.45 -12.49
C LYS A 724 21.97 -17.56 -13.43
N THR A 725 20.96 -17.29 -14.27
CA THR A 725 20.51 -18.24 -15.31
C THR A 725 21.59 -18.52 -16.35
N ASP A 726 22.35 -17.51 -16.75
CA ASP A 726 23.48 -17.67 -17.68
C ASP A 726 24.66 -18.38 -17.00
N ASN A 727 24.91 -18.09 -15.72
CA ASN A 727 25.92 -18.79 -14.91
C ASN A 727 25.63 -20.31 -14.84
N ASN A 728 24.37 -20.69 -14.59
CA ASN A 728 23.94 -22.08 -14.59
C ASN A 728 24.08 -22.75 -15.97
N ARG A 729 23.82 -22.02 -17.05
CA ARG A 729 24.03 -22.52 -18.42
C ARG A 729 25.51 -22.74 -18.71
N ILE A 730 26.36 -21.79 -18.32
CA ILE A 730 27.83 -21.89 -18.47
C ILE A 730 28.36 -23.06 -17.65
N ALA A 731 27.85 -23.30 -16.44
CA ALA A 731 28.24 -24.44 -15.61
C ALA A 731 27.95 -25.79 -16.31
N ARG A 732 26.81 -25.89 -17.01
CA ARG A 732 26.42 -27.10 -17.74
C ARG A 732 27.21 -27.34 -19.02
N THR A 733 27.70 -26.29 -19.68
CA THR A 733 28.59 -26.41 -20.83
C THR A 733 30.04 -26.68 -20.43
N TRP A 734 30.48 -26.12 -19.29
CA TRP A 734 31.86 -26.20 -18.80
C TRP A 734 32.25 -27.56 -18.20
N ALA A 735 31.31 -28.32 -17.63
CA ALA A 735 31.62 -29.58 -16.93
C ALA A 735 32.46 -30.58 -17.75
N TRP A 736 32.51 -30.43 -19.08
CA TRP A 736 33.24 -31.28 -20.03
C TRP A 736 34.36 -30.55 -20.82
N GLY A 737 34.66 -29.29 -20.47
CA GLY A 737 35.66 -28.43 -21.10
C GLY A 737 35.11 -27.58 -22.25
N ALA A 738 35.24 -26.24 -22.14
CA ALA A 738 34.90 -25.29 -23.21
C ALA A 738 36.05 -25.20 -24.23
N GLY A 739 35.74 -25.15 -25.53
CA GLY A 739 36.75 -25.11 -26.59
C GLY A 739 37.24 -23.71 -26.93
N LEU A 740 36.34 -22.71 -26.97
CA LEU A 740 36.67 -21.35 -27.37
C LEU A 740 35.90 -20.31 -26.56
N PHE A 741 36.64 -19.32 -26.06
CA PHE A 741 36.09 -18.06 -25.54
C PHE A 741 36.43 -16.93 -26.50
N GLU A 742 35.42 -16.15 -26.90
CA GLU A 742 35.60 -15.02 -27.80
C GLU A 742 34.62 -13.88 -27.49
N VAL A 743 35.07 -12.63 -27.53
CA VAL A 743 34.20 -11.45 -27.44
C VAL A 743 34.10 -10.78 -28.81
N LYS A 744 32.90 -10.80 -29.41
CA LYS A 744 32.60 -10.15 -30.68
C LYS A 744 31.67 -8.96 -30.48
N LYS A 745 31.85 -7.95 -31.30
CA LYS A 745 30.89 -6.84 -31.41
C LYS A 745 29.86 -7.20 -32.48
N ILE A 746 28.57 -7.19 -32.12
CA ILE A 746 27.46 -7.36 -33.07
C ILE A 746 26.57 -6.12 -32.97
N GLY A 747 26.46 -5.37 -34.06
CA GLY A 747 25.87 -4.02 -34.00
C GLY A 747 26.74 -3.10 -33.14
N ASP A 748 26.14 -2.49 -32.12
CA ASP A 748 26.86 -1.62 -31.18
C ASP A 748 27.21 -2.27 -29.84
N GLU A 749 26.77 -3.51 -29.61
CA GLU A 749 26.96 -4.23 -28.35
C GLU A 749 28.06 -5.29 -28.45
N TYR A 750 28.73 -5.54 -27.32
CA TYR A 750 29.72 -6.60 -27.17
C TYR A 750 29.07 -7.84 -26.56
N PHE A 751 29.26 -8.96 -27.26
CA PHE A 751 28.78 -10.26 -26.85
C PHE A 751 29.96 -11.19 -26.61
N THR A 752 29.93 -11.85 -25.46
CA THR A 752 30.85 -12.92 -25.10
C THR A 752 30.26 -14.25 -25.56
N PHE A 753 31.08 -15.04 -26.24
CA PHE A 753 30.77 -16.38 -26.73
C PHE A 753 31.65 -17.40 -26.00
N VAL A 754 31.02 -18.41 -25.43
CA VAL A 754 31.68 -19.63 -24.94
C VAL A 754 31.18 -20.78 -25.82
N THR A 755 31.95 -21.13 -26.85
CA THR A 755 31.54 -22.05 -27.93
C THR A 755 32.51 -23.24 -28.06
N GLU A 756 32.21 -24.17 -28.97
CA GLU A 756 33.02 -25.37 -29.24
C GLU A 756 33.18 -26.29 -28.01
N CYS A 757 32.14 -26.41 -27.19
CA CYS A 757 32.14 -27.35 -26.08
C CYS A 757 31.98 -28.79 -26.61
N LYS A 758 32.69 -29.77 -26.01
CA LYS A 758 32.67 -31.18 -26.48
C LYS A 758 31.27 -31.80 -26.42
N ASP A 759 30.60 -31.66 -25.28
CA ASP A 759 29.22 -32.10 -25.04
C ASP A 759 28.42 -31.00 -24.33
N PRO A 760 27.92 -29.98 -25.07
CA PRO A 760 27.20 -28.87 -24.46
C PRO A 760 25.80 -29.32 -24.06
N LYS A 761 25.53 -29.39 -22.75
CA LYS A 761 24.18 -29.64 -22.20
C LYS A 761 23.30 -28.39 -22.12
N ALA A 762 23.80 -27.28 -22.67
CA ALA A 762 23.09 -26.01 -22.80
C ALA A 762 23.54 -25.32 -24.09
N CYS A 763 22.62 -24.61 -24.75
CA CYS A 763 22.88 -23.95 -26.02
C CYS A 763 22.27 -22.55 -26.05
N THR A 764 22.77 -21.71 -26.96
CA THR A 764 22.17 -20.40 -27.24
C THR A 764 21.71 -20.35 -28.68
N ILE A 765 20.46 -19.98 -28.88
CA ILE A 765 19.86 -19.75 -30.18
C ILE A 765 19.93 -18.26 -30.44
N LEU A 766 20.73 -17.87 -31.42
CA LEU A 766 20.86 -16.50 -31.86
C LEU A 766 19.78 -16.23 -32.91
N LEU A 767 18.87 -15.30 -32.61
CA LEU A 767 17.86 -14.84 -33.56
C LEU A 767 18.23 -13.46 -34.10
N ARG A 768 18.24 -13.35 -35.43
CA ARG A 768 18.56 -12.14 -36.20
C ARG A 768 17.34 -11.74 -37.02
N GLY A 769 17.11 -10.44 -37.20
CA GLY A 769 15.90 -9.95 -37.84
C GLY A 769 15.80 -8.44 -37.90
N ALA A 770 15.00 -7.96 -38.85
CA ALA A 770 14.88 -6.54 -39.17
C ALA A 770 14.23 -5.72 -38.05
N SER A 771 13.18 -6.24 -37.41
CA SER A 771 12.45 -5.56 -36.34
C SER A 771 12.33 -6.43 -35.09
N LYS A 772 12.20 -5.78 -33.93
CA LYS A 772 12.01 -6.45 -32.64
C LYS A 772 10.69 -7.22 -32.56
N GLU A 773 9.64 -6.73 -33.23
CA GLU A 773 8.32 -7.37 -33.28
C GLU A 773 8.37 -8.70 -34.04
N ILE A 774 8.99 -8.71 -35.22
CA ILE A 774 9.17 -9.94 -36.00
C ILE A 774 10.03 -10.93 -35.20
N LEU A 775 11.09 -10.46 -34.54
CA LEU A 775 11.93 -11.31 -33.69
C LEU A 775 11.18 -11.92 -32.50
N ALA A 776 10.25 -11.17 -31.89
CA ALA A 776 9.41 -11.68 -30.81
C ALA A 776 8.44 -12.76 -31.31
N GLU A 777 7.89 -12.60 -32.52
CA GLU A 777 7.03 -13.59 -33.14
C GLU A 777 7.79 -14.85 -33.57
N VAL A 778 8.97 -14.68 -34.15
CA VAL A 778 9.91 -15.74 -34.52
C VAL A 778 10.35 -16.55 -33.28
N GLU A 779 10.66 -15.90 -32.16
CA GLU A 779 10.99 -16.55 -30.90
C GLU A 779 9.84 -17.44 -30.39
N ARG A 780 8.61 -16.94 -30.40
CA ARG A 780 7.43 -17.72 -29.97
C ARG A 780 7.25 -18.96 -30.85
N ASN A 781 7.34 -18.78 -32.16
CA ASN A 781 7.15 -19.88 -33.11
C ASN A 781 8.24 -20.94 -32.99
N LEU A 782 9.47 -20.51 -32.72
CA LEU A 782 10.58 -21.41 -32.44
C LEU A 782 10.39 -22.15 -31.10
N GLN A 783 9.87 -21.49 -30.07
CA GLN A 783 9.59 -22.12 -28.78
C GLN A 783 8.58 -23.26 -28.92
N ASP A 784 7.50 -23.05 -29.67
CA ASP A 784 6.50 -24.08 -29.92
C ASP A 784 7.09 -25.25 -30.72
N ALA A 785 7.91 -24.95 -31.73
CA ALA A 785 8.63 -25.97 -32.49
C ALA A 785 9.56 -26.82 -31.60
N MET A 786 10.28 -26.19 -30.67
CA MET A 786 11.13 -26.90 -29.71
C MET A 786 10.30 -27.78 -28.76
N GLN A 787 9.14 -27.31 -28.32
CA GLN A 787 8.25 -28.11 -27.47
C GLN A 787 7.69 -29.32 -28.21
N VAL A 788 7.29 -29.18 -29.47
CA VAL A 788 6.89 -30.30 -30.33
C VAL A 788 8.03 -31.31 -30.49
N CYS A 789 9.25 -30.84 -30.76
CA CYS A 789 10.44 -31.72 -30.82
C CYS A 789 10.65 -32.49 -29.52
N ARG A 790 10.56 -31.81 -28.37
CA ARG A 790 10.71 -32.42 -27.03
C ARG A 790 9.64 -33.49 -26.81
N ASN A 791 8.39 -33.20 -27.12
CA ASN A 791 7.28 -34.13 -26.91
C ASN A 791 7.47 -35.42 -27.73
N VAL A 792 7.89 -35.31 -28.99
CA VAL A 792 8.14 -36.48 -29.86
C VAL A 792 9.37 -37.27 -29.43
N LEU A 793 10.40 -36.61 -28.89
CA LEU A 793 11.60 -37.29 -28.36
C LEU A 793 11.33 -38.04 -27.06
N LEU A 794 10.41 -37.54 -26.22
CA LEU A 794 9.98 -38.20 -24.99
C LEU A 794 9.01 -39.35 -25.28
N ASP A 795 7.97 -39.08 -26.07
CA ASP A 795 6.93 -40.04 -26.45
C ASP A 795 6.83 -40.12 -27.99
N PRO A 796 7.43 -41.14 -28.63
CA PRO A 796 7.54 -41.23 -30.09
C PRO A 796 6.27 -41.77 -30.75
N PHE A 797 5.12 -41.17 -30.43
CA PHE A 797 3.82 -41.54 -30.95
C PHE A 797 3.12 -40.32 -31.58
N LEU A 798 2.63 -40.50 -32.80
CA LEU A 798 1.93 -39.49 -33.58
C LEU A 798 0.50 -39.87 -33.90
N LEU A 799 -0.30 -38.84 -34.12
CA LEU A 799 -1.69 -38.92 -34.49
C LEU A 799 -1.96 -38.07 -35.74
N PRO A 800 -2.91 -38.48 -36.60
CA PRO A 800 -3.31 -37.67 -37.76
C PRO A 800 -4.01 -36.38 -37.30
N GLY A 801 -3.60 -35.23 -37.83
CA GLY A 801 -4.13 -33.92 -37.41
C GLY A 801 -5.47 -33.54 -38.05
N GLY A 802 -5.74 -32.23 -38.17
CA GLY A 802 -6.84 -31.70 -39.01
C GLY A 802 -8.26 -32.12 -38.57
N GLY A 803 -8.47 -32.41 -37.29
CA GLY A 803 -9.78 -32.83 -36.77
C GLY A 803 -10.10 -34.32 -36.97
N ALA A 804 -9.17 -35.11 -37.53
CA ALA A 804 -9.35 -36.54 -37.79
C ALA A 804 -9.49 -37.34 -36.48
N VAL A 805 -8.59 -37.07 -35.53
CA VAL A 805 -8.57 -37.70 -34.19
C VAL A 805 -9.84 -37.38 -33.43
N GLU A 806 -10.25 -36.10 -33.40
CA GLU A 806 -11.46 -35.66 -32.70
C GLU A 806 -12.70 -36.39 -33.23
N MET A 807 -12.77 -36.59 -34.55
CA MET A 807 -13.89 -37.31 -35.17
C MET A 807 -13.83 -38.82 -34.90
N ALA A 808 -12.65 -39.42 -34.95
CA ALA A 808 -12.46 -40.83 -34.62
C ALA A 808 -12.84 -41.14 -33.17
N VAL A 809 -12.40 -40.30 -32.24
CA VAL A 809 -12.75 -40.39 -30.82
C VAL A 809 -14.24 -40.14 -30.61
N SER A 810 -14.81 -39.12 -31.26
CA SER A 810 -16.26 -38.84 -31.21
C SER A 810 -17.11 -40.03 -31.66
N LYS A 811 -16.73 -40.69 -32.76
CA LYS A 811 -17.40 -41.93 -33.22
C LYS A 811 -17.33 -43.02 -32.16
N ARG A 812 -16.13 -43.29 -31.62
CA ARG A 812 -15.89 -44.37 -30.65
C ARG A 812 -16.68 -44.15 -29.35
N LEU A 813 -16.69 -42.92 -28.84
CA LEU A 813 -17.52 -42.53 -27.71
C LEU A 813 -19.02 -42.69 -28.05
N THR A 814 -19.45 -42.28 -29.23
CA THR A 814 -20.87 -42.44 -29.64
C THR A 814 -21.28 -43.91 -29.70
N GLU A 815 -20.40 -44.80 -30.16
CA GLU A 815 -20.65 -46.25 -30.15
C GLU A 815 -20.71 -46.82 -28.73
N ARG A 816 -19.74 -46.49 -27.87
CA ARG A 816 -19.75 -46.90 -26.45
C ARG A 816 -20.97 -46.35 -25.71
N SER A 817 -21.43 -45.15 -26.05
CA SER A 817 -22.64 -44.57 -25.45
C SER A 817 -23.89 -45.43 -25.70
N ARG A 818 -23.95 -46.23 -26.78
CA ARG A 818 -25.09 -47.13 -27.03
C ARG A 818 -25.11 -48.34 -26.08
N ALA A 819 -23.94 -48.72 -25.55
CA ALA A 819 -23.81 -49.81 -24.60
C ALA A 819 -24.10 -49.38 -23.16
N LEU A 820 -23.92 -48.09 -22.84
CA LEU A 820 -24.25 -47.54 -21.53
C LEU A 820 -25.76 -47.43 -21.35
N THR A 821 -26.26 -47.98 -20.24
CA THR A 821 -27.67 -47.89 -19.83
C THR A 821 -27.80 -46.95 -18.65
N GLY A 822 -28.61 -45.88 -18.77
CA GLY A 822 -28.88 -44.99 -17.65
C GLY A 822 -28.90 -43.51 -18.05
N ILE A 823 -29.02 -42.63 -17.04
CA ILE A 823 -29.11 -41.18 -17.24
C ILE A 823 -27.75 -40.59 -17.70
N GLU A 824 -26.64 -41.21 -17.27
CA GLU A 824 -25.27 -40.82 -17.62
C GLU A 824 -24.91 -40.98 -19.11
N GLN A 825 -25.71 -41.76 -19.86
CA GLN A 825 -25.56 -41.93 -21.29
C GLN A 825 -25.60 -40.60 -22.06
N TRP A 826 -26.48 -39.68 -21.66
CA TRP A 826 -26.69 -38.43 -22.39
C TRP A 826 -25.53 -37.44 -22.22
N PRO A 827 -25.05 -37.14 -20.99
CA PRO A 827 -23.85 -36.35 -20.80
C PRO A 827 -22.61 -36.99 -21.44
N TYR A 828 -22.46 -38.31 -21.36
CA TYR A 828 -21.36 -39.03 -21.99
C TYR A 828 -21.35 -38.84 -23.52
N ARG A 829 -22.51 -38.99 -24.17
CA ARG A 829 -22.66 -38.76 -25.61
C ARG A 829 -22.49 -37.29 -26.00
N ALA A 830 -22.84 -36.37 -25.12
CA ALA A 830 -22.65 -34.94 -25.32
C ALA A 830 -21.17 -34.56 -25.48
N VAL A 831 -20.27 -35.17 -24.70
CA VAL A 831 -18.82 -34.98 -24.85
C VAL A 831 -18.35 -35.37 -26.25
N ALA A 832 -18.88 -36.47 -26.80
CA ALA A 832 -18.56 -36.90 -28.15
C ALA A 832 -18.93 -35.83 -29.20
N HIS A 833 -20.07 -35.17 -29.04
CA HIS A 833 -20.49 -34.08 -29.94
C HIS A 833 -19.67 -32.80 -29.73
N ALA A 834 -19.22 -32.52 -28.51
CA ALA A 834 -18.39 -31.36 -28.20
C ALA A 834 -17.03 -31.43 -28.90
N LEU A 835 -16.42 -32.63 -29.04
CA LEU A 835 -15.14 -32.81 -29.75
C LEU A 835 -15.19 -32.35 -31.21
N GLU A 836 -16.37 -32.39 -31.84
CA GLU A 836 -16.54 -31.99 -33.24
C GLU A 836 -16.38 -30.48 -33.46
N VAL A 837 -16.25 -29.67 -32.40
CA VAL A 837 -16.02 -28.22 -32.50
C VAL A 837 -14.71 -27.88 -33.21
N ILE A 838 -13.67 -28.71 -33.06
CA ILE A 838 -12.37 -28.50 -33.69
C ILE A 838 -12.47 -28.58 -35.22
N PRO A 839 -12.90 -29.71 -35.83
CA PRO A 839 -13.08 -29.75 -37.29
C PRO A 839 -14.12 -28.76 -37.78
N ARG A 840 -15.19 -28.48 -37.00
CA ARG A 840 -16.19 -27.47 -37.35
C ARG A 840 -15.57 -26.07 -37.49
N THR A 841 -14.70 -25.69 -36.56
CA THR A 841 -14.02 -24.39 -36.56
C THR A 841 -13.02 -24.28 -37.71
N LEU A 842 -12.28 -25.35 -38.00
CA LEU A 842 -11.37 -25.40 -39.16
C LEU A 842 -12.13 -25.16 -40.47
N ILE A 843 -13.26 -25.85 -40.68
CA ILE A 843 -14.09 -25.68 -41.88
C ILE A 843 -14.63 -24.24 -41.97
N GLN A 844 -15.05 -23.67 -40.83
CA GLN A 844 -15.57 -22.30 -40.75
C GLN A 844 -14.51 -21.28 -41.16
N ASN A 845 -13.28 -21.40 -40.66
CA ASN A 845 -12.19 -20.49 -40.98
C ASN A 845 -11.78 -20.59 -42.47
N CYS A 846 -12.02 -21.73 -43.13
CA CYS A 846 -11.83 -21.90 -44.58
C CYS A 846 -12.95 -21.27 -45.44
N GLY A 847 -14.07 -20.86 -44.83
CA GLY A 847 -15.24 -20.36 -45.57
C GLY A 847 -16.07 -21.45 -46.28
N ALA A 848 -15.82 -22.73 -45.98
CA ALA A 848 -16.59 -23.85 -46.53
C ALA A 848 -17.90 -24.10 -45.76
N SER A 849 -18.84 -24.82 -46.36
CA SER A 849 -20.12 -25.16 -45.71
C SER A 849 -19.91 -26.19 -44.59
N THR A 850 -19.84 -25.69 -43.35
CA THR A 850 -19.63 -26.48 -42.12
C THR A 850 -20.55 -27.69 -42.02
N ILE A 851 -21.85 -27.50 -42.29
CA ILE A 851 -22.86 -28.57 -42.19
C ILE A 851 -22.60 -29.70 -43.19
N ARG A 852 -22.36 -29.37 -44.47
CA ARG A 852 -22.16 -30.38 -45.52
C ARG A 852 -20.86 -31.15 -45.31
N VAL A 853 -19.77 -30.45 -45.02
CA VAL A 853 -18.44 -31.06 -44.87
C VAL A 853 -18.39 -31.93 -43.61
N LEU A 854 -18.91 -31.45 -42.47
CA LEU A 854 -18.95 -32.22 -41.23
C LEU A 854 -19.83 -33.48 -41.35
N THR A 855 -20.99 -33.37 -42.02
CA THR A 855 -21.85 -34.53 -42.29
C THR A 855 -21.15 -35.56 -43.17
N SER A 856 -20.43 -35.10 -44.19
CA SER A 856 -19.64 -35.96 -45.08
C SER A 856 -18.46 -36.61 -44.34
N LEU A 857 -17.83 -35.89 -43.41
CA LEU A 857 -16.77 -36.41 -42.55
C LEU A 857 -17.29 -37.53 -41.65
N ARG A 858 -18.41 -37.31 -40.93
CA ARG A 858 -19.07 -38.36 -40.12
C ARG A 858 -19.40 -39.61 -40.94
N ALA A 859 -19.91 -39.43 -42.16
CA ALA A 859 -20.20 -40.53 -43.07
C ALA A 859 -18.94 -41.34 -43.44
N LYS A 860 -17.82 -40.66 -43.70
CA LYS A 860 -16.53 -41.33 -43.97
C LYS A 860 -16.00 -42.08 -42.76
N HIS A 861 -16.02 -41.50 -41.57
CA HIS A 861 -15.56 -42.18 -40.36
C HIS A 861 -16.42 -43.39 -39.99
N THR A 862 -17.66 -43.48 -40.47
CA THR A 862 -18.51 -44.66 -40.27
C THR A 862 -18.02 -45.88 -41.08
N GLN A 863 -17.32 -45.66 -42.20
CA GLN A 863 -16.70 -46.73 -43.01
C GLN A 863 -15.49 -47.37 -42.28
N GLU A 864 -15.02 -48.52 -42.75
CA GLU A 864 -13.84 -49.20 -42.17
C GLU A 864 -12.52 -48.50 -42.60
N ASN A 865 -11.51 -48.49 -41.72
CA ASN A 865 -10.15 -47.93 -41.94
C ASN A 865 -10.05 -46.42 -42.25
N SER A 866 -11.00 -45.59 -41.79
CA SER A 866 -11.05 -44.16 -42.09
C SER A 866 -10.58 -43.23 -40.95
N VAL A 867 -9.78 -43.73 -40.00
CA VAL A 867 -9.29 -42.97 -38.82
C VAL A 867 -8.43 -41.75 -39.22
N CYS A 868 -7.69 -41.85 -40.32
CA CYS A 868 -6.78 -40.79 -40.79
C CYS A 868 -7.48 -39.69 -41.62
N TRP A 869 -8.77 -39.81 -41.91
CA TRP A 869 -9.50 -38.78 -42.66
C TRP A 869 -9.77 -37.56 -41.77
N GLY A 870 -9.42 -36.39 -42.27
CA GLY A 870 -9.67 -35.12 -41.59
C GLY A 870 -10.17 -34.06 -42.56
N VAL A 871 -10.06 -32.81 -42.12
CA VAL A 871 -10.31 -31.63 -42.95
C VAL A 871 -8.98 -30.95 -43.23
N ASP A 872 -8.70 -30.69 -44.50
CA ASP A 872 -7.63 -29.79 -44.88
C ASP A 872 -8.00 -28.35 -44.49
N GLY A 873 -7.23 -27.78 -43.57
CA GLY A 873 -7.44 -26.42 -43.03
C GLY A 873 -7.13 -25.29 -44.02
N GLU A 874 -6.62 -25.58 -45.21
CA GLU A 874 -6.42 -24.57 -46.26
C GLU A 874 -7.56 -24.54 -47.28
N THR A 875 -8.03 -25.72 -47.71
CA THR A 875 -9.05 -25.86 -48.76
C THR A 875 -10.47 -26.08 -48.21
N GLY A 876 -10.59 -26.55 -46.96
CA GLY A 876 -11.86 -26.97 -46.36
C GLY A 876 -12.43 -28.27 -46.94
N ALA A 877 -11.63 -29.04 -47.68
CA ALA A 877 -12.01 -30.33 -48.27
C ALA A 877 -11.64 -31.51 -47.35
N LEU A 878 -12.26 -32.67 -47.60
CA LEU A 878 -11.95 -33.92 -46.89
C LEU A 878 -10.74 -34.58 -47.52
N SER A 879 -9.74 -34.89 -46.73
CA SER A 879 -8.47 -35.47 -47.17
C SER A 879 -7.90 -36.43 -46.13
N ASP A 880 -7.00 -37.31 -46.57
CA ASP A 880 -6.27 -38.21 -45.67
C ASP A 880 -5.05 -37.47 -45.11
N MET A 881 -5.04 -37.26 -43.79
CA MET A 881 -4.00 -36.51 -43.08
C MET A 881 -2.63 -37.18 -43.15
N SER A 882 -2.60 -38.52 -43.28
CA SER A 882 -1.35 -39.26 -43.43
C SER A 882 -0.69 -38.95 -44.77
N SER A 883 -1.49 -38.83 -45.83
CA SER A 883 -1.02 -38.49 -47.18
C SER A 883 -0.59 -37.02 -47.30
N LEU A 884 -1.26 -36.12 -46.57
CA LEU A 884 -0.88 -34.71 -46.46
C LEU A 884 0.34 -34.48 -45.56
N GLY A 885 0.70 -35.48 -44.73
CA GLY A 885 1.81 -35.37 -43.80
C GLY A 885 1.54 -34.47 -42.59
N ILE A 886 0.26 -34.24 -42.24
CA ILE A 886 -0.13 -33.42 -41.09
C ILE A 886 -0.28 -34.31 -39.87
N TRP A 887 0.66 -34.18 -38.94
CA TRP A 887 0.73 -35.00 -37.74
C TRP A 887 0.80 -34.14 -36.48
N GLU A 888 0.21 -34.64 -35.41
CA GLU A 888 0.24 -34.04 -34.07
C GLU A 888 0.78 -35.07 -33.06
N PRO A 889 1.59 -34.65 -32.07
CA PRO A 889 2.09 -35.56 -31.04
C PRO A 889 0.96 -36.08 -30.14
N LEU A 890 1.03 -37.37 -29.77
CA LEU A 890 0.09 -38.00 -28.84
C LEU A 890 0.03 -37.25 -27.49
N ALA A 891 1.18 -36.84 -26.97
CA ALA A 891 1.30 -36.14 -25.69
C ALA A 891 0.48 -34.85 -25.66
N VAL A 892 0.48 -34.07 -26.75
CA VAL A 892 -0.29 -32.82 -26.86
C VAL A 892 -1.78 -33.14 -26.79
N LYS A 893 -2.30 -34.06 -27.63
CA LYS A 893 -3.72 -34.42 -27.64
C LYS A 893 -4.21 -34.99 -26.32
N ALA A 894 -3.46 -35.93 -25.75
CA ALA A 894 -3.78 -36.53 -24.48
C ALA A 894 -3.86 -35.47 -23.36
N GLN A 895 -2.92 -34.53 -23.33
CA GLN A 895 -2.93 -33.44 -22.36
C GLN A 895 -4.09 -32.48 -22.61
N THR A 896 -4.36 -32.11 -23.88
CA THR A 896 -5.47 -31.18 -24.19
C THR A 896 -6.84 -31.72 -23.75
N TYR A 897 -7.08 -33.02 -23.90
CA TYR A 897 -8.36 -33.62 -23.50
C TYR A 897 -8.48 -33.72 -21.98
N LYS A 898 -7.39 -34.06 -21.28
CA LYS A 898 -7.37 -34.08 -19.81
C LYS A 898 -7.66 -32.69 -19.25
N THR A 899 -6.91 -31.68 -19.67
CA THR A 899 -7.05 -30.31 -19.16
C THR A 899 -8.41 -29.72 -19.49
N ALA A 900 -8.94 -29.94 -20.70
CA ALA A 900 -10.25 -29.45 -21.08
C ALA A 900 -11.39 -30.07 -20.25
N VAL A 901 -11.36 -31.39 -20.03
CA VAL A 901 -12.38 -32.10 -19.24
C VAL A 901 -12.28 -31.73 -17.76
N GLU A 902 -11.07 -31.66 -17.20
CA GLU A 902 -10.85 -31.26 -15.81
C GLU A 902 -11.31 -29.82 -15.55
N ALA A 903 -11.05 -28.91 -16.50
CA ALA A 903 -11.54 -27.53 -16.47
C ALA A 903 -13.07 -27.46 -16.43
N ALA A 904 -13.74 -28.19 -17.33
CA ALA A 904 -15.19 -28.25 -17.38
C ALA A 904 -15.76 -28.81 -16.06
N ILE A 905 -15.16 -29.88 -15.52
CA ILE A 905 -15.55 -30.47 -14.24
C ILE A 905 -15.37 -29.46 -13.10
N LEU A 906 -14.24 -28.75 -13.05
CA LEU A 906 -13.97 -27.77 -12.00
C LEU A 906 -15.04 -26.66 -11.99
N LEU A 907 -15.36 -26.10 -13.16
CA LEU A 907 -16.34 -25.01 -13.26
C LEU A 907 -17.78 -25.46 -12.99
N LEU A 908 -18.14 -26.71 -13.36
CA LEU A 908 -19.44 -27.30 -13.03
C LEU A 908 -19.62 -27.59 -11.52
N ARG A 909 -18.52 -27.81 -10.79
CA ARG A 909 -18.56 -28.04 -9.33
C ARG A 909 -18.80 -26.75 -8.53
N ILE A 910 -18.57 -25.58 -9.11
CA ILE A 910 -18.75 -24.30 -8.44
C ILE A 910 -20.23 -23.90 -8.52
N ASP A 911 -20.90 -23.91 -7.38
CA ASP A 911 -22.31 -23.53 -7.23
C ASP A 911 -22.50 -22.20 -6.48
N ASP A 912 -21.45 -21.61 -5.94
CA ASP A 912 -21.53 -20.40 -5.13
C ASP A 912 -20.34 -19.46 -5.40
N ILE A 913 -20.62 -18.18 -5.61
CA ILE A 913 -19.59 -17.13 -5.72
C ILE A 913 -19.90 -16.06 -4.69
N VAL A 914 -18.99 -15.93 -3.72
CA VAL A 914 -19.03 -14.88 -2.71
C VAL A 914 -18.07 -13.77 -3.12
N SER A 915 -18.61 -12.64 -3.55
CA SER A 915 -17.79 -11.45 -3.87
C SER A 915 -17.86 -10.43 -2.74
N GLY A 916 -16.71 -10.10 -2.15
CA GLY A 916 -16.57 -9.02 -1.16
C GLY A 916 -16.43 -7.62 -1.78
N HIS A 917 -16.86 -7.42 -3.03
CA HIS A 917 -16.60 -6.19 -3.78
C HIS A 917 -17.81 -5.26 -3.83
N LYS A 918 -17.63 -4.03 -3.34
CA LYS A 918 -18.51 -2.89 -3.60
C LYS A 918 -18.49 -2.59 -5.10
N LYS A 919 -19.59 -2.85 -5.82
CA LYS A 919 -19.76 -2.40 -7.20
C LYS A 919 -20.13 -0.91 -7.18
N LYS A 920 -19.37 -0.05 -7.86
CA LYS A 920 -19.88 1.25 -8.33
C LYS A 920 -20.78 0.91 -9.52
N ASP A 921 -22.09 0.88 -9.31
CA ASP A 921 -23.04 0.69 -10.41
C ASP A 921 -22.92 1.86 -11.37
N LYS A 922 -22.50 1.54 -12.61
CA LYS A 922 -22.74 2.35 -13.79
C LYS A 922 -24.00 1.77 -14.43
N ASP A 923 -25.10 2.49 -14.34
CA ASP A 923 -26.30 2.19 -15.11
C ASP A 923 -26.05 2.51 -16.59
N GLU A 924 -25.96 1.47 -17.41
CA GLU A 924 -26.23 1.55 -18.85
C GLU A 924 -27.67 1.10 -19.09
N GLN A 925 -28.53 2.02 -19.56
CA GLN A 925 -29.85 1.72 -20.10
C GLN A 925 -29.79 1.69 -21.63
N MET A 926 -30.26 0.61 -22.24
CA MET A 926 -30.89 0.62 -23.56
C MET A 926 -32.26 -0.06 -23.47
N GLY A 927 -33.29 0.57 -24.04
CA GLY A 927 -34.47 -0.15 -24.54
C GLY A 927 -35.88 0.34 -24.14
N GLY A 928 -36.16 1.63 -24.30
CA GLY A 928 -37.43 2.22 -24.77
C GLY A 928 -38.82 1.75 -24.27
N GLN A 929 -39.57 2.65 -23.62
CA GLN A 929 -40.68 3.40 -24.23
C GLN A 929 -41.37 4.34 -23.20
N GLY A 930 -41.36 5.64 -23.51
CA GLY A 930 -42.45 6.60 -23.26
C GLY A 930 -42.74 7.05 -21.82
N GLY A 931 -42.30 8.26 -21.48
CA GLY A 931 -42.81 9.01 -20.32
C GLY A 931 -41.83 10.06 -19.78
N ASP A 932 -41.87 11.24 -20.41
CA ASP A 932 -41.04 12.44 -20.18
C ASP A 932 -41.13 13.03 -18.76
N GLY A 933 -40.10 13.79 -18.36
CA GLY A 933 -40.08 14.54 -17.09
C GLY A 933 -38.71 15.04 -16.60
N GLY A 934 -37.83 15.50 -17.48
CA GLY A 934 -36.63 16.28 -17.11
C GLY A 934 -36.69 17.66 -17.76
N GLU A 935 -37.09 18.69 -17.02
CA GLU A 935 -37.33 20.05 -17.51
C GLU A 935 -36.06 20.70 -18.11
N THR A 936 -36.01 20.84 -19.44
CA THR A 936 -35.15 21.78 -20.17
C THR A 936 -35.73 23.19 -20.06
N PHE A 937 -35.05 24.11 -19.35
CA PHE A 937 -35.46 25.52 -19.24
C PHE A 937 -35.21 26.28 -20.56
N ILE A 938 -36.27 26.75 -21.21
CA ILE A 938 -36.21 27.59 -22.42
C ILE A 938 -36.53 29.04 -22.01
N ARG A 939 -35.68 30.01 -22.35
CA ARG A 939 -35.90 31.44 -22.06
C ARG A 939 -36.07 32.28 -23.33
N GLN A 940 -37.00 33.23 -23.31
CA GLN A 940 -37.26 34.15 -24.41
C GLN A 940 -36.38 35.40 -24.28
N LEU A 941 -35.49 35.62 -25.25
CA LEU A 941 -34.53 36.73 -25.28
C LEU A 941 -35.06 37.92 -26.08
N SER A 942 -34.93 39.13 -25.53
CA SER A 942 -35.18 40.40 -26.21
C SER A 942 -34.02 41.36 -25.98
N VAL A 943 -33.59 42.06 -27.02
CA VAL A 943 -32.47 43.01 -26.98
C VAL A 943 -33.00 44.40 -27.31
N GLU A 944 -32.71 45.38 -26.45
CA GLU A 944 -33.03 46.79 -26.70
C GLU A 944 -31.73 47.60 -26.80
N LEU A 945 -31.61 48.37 -27.89
CA LEU A 945 -30.56 49.34 -28.14
C LEU A 945 -31.10 50.74 -27.79
N ASN A 946 -30.30 51.60 -27.15
CA ASN A 946 -30.79 52.90 -26.64
C ASN A 946 -31.39 53.78 -27.77
N PRO A 947 -32.69 54.14 -27.72
CA PRO A 947 -33.36 54.91 -28.78
C PRO A 947 -33.00 56.41 -28.83
N GLY A 948 -32.15 56.93 -27.92
CA GLY A 948 -31.78 58.36 -27.83
C GLY A 948 -30.48 58.78 -28.52
N SER A 949 -29.79 57.90 -29.25
CA SER A 949 -28.52 58.22 -29.93
C SER A 949 -28.77 58.80 -31.34
N THR A 950 -28.41 60.08 -31.54
CA THR A 950 -28.48 60.76 -32.85
C THR A 950 -27.19 60.63 -33.68
N SER A 951 -26.35 59.62 -33.44
CA SER A 951 -25.15 59.38 -34.26
C SER A 951 -25.36 58.26 -35.29
N THR A 952 -25.28 58.64 -36.57
CA THR A 952 -25.45 57.79 -37.76
C THR A 952 -24.21 56.91 -38.04
N PHE A 953 -24.04 55.81 -37.31
CA PHE A 953 -23.21 54.65 -37.70
C PHE A 953 -23.78 53.37 -37.05
N PRO A 954 -23.78 52.19 -37.70
CA PRO A 954 -24.32 50.97 -37.13
C PRO A 954 -23.29 50.33 -36.18
N GLY A 955 -23.15 50.92 -35.00
CA GLY A 955 -22.40 50.39 -33.87
C GLY A 955 -23.12 50.88 -32.61
N GLY A 956 -23.96 50.03 -32.03
CA GLY A 956 -24.72 50.42 -30.84
C GLY A 956 -23.79 50.50 -29.62
N ASP A 957 -23.56 51.70 -29.12
CA ASP A 957 -22.63 52.00 -28.01
C ASP A 957 -23.15 51.60 -26.62
N LEU A 958 -24.39 51.09 -26.51
CA LEU A 958 -24.98 50.58 -25.27
C LEU A 958 -26.02 49.48 -25.57
N LEU A 959 -25.95 48.35 -24.85
CA LEU A 959 -26.75 47.15 -25.08
C LEU A 959 -27.47 46.71 -23.80
N HIS A 960 -28.80 46.57 -23.84
CA HIS A 960 -29.58 45.89 -22.81
C HIS A 960 -30.16 44.59 -23.36
N VAL A 961 -29.91 43.47 -22.68
CA VAL A 961 -30.45 42.15 -23.04
C VAL A 961 -31.33 41.66 -21.89
N ARG A 962 -32.59 41.32 -22.20
CA ARG A 962 -33.55 40.75 -21.27
C ARG A 962 -33.86 39.31 -21.68
N ALA A 963 -33.69 38.35 -20.76
CA ALA A 963 -33.97 36.94 -20.96
C ALA A 963 -35.06 36.47 -19.98
N VAL A 964 -36.27 36.24 -20.48
CA VAL A 964 -37.47 35.89 -19.70
C VAL A 964 -37.60 34.36 -19.62
N GLY A 965 -37.58 33.80 -18.41
CA GLY A 965 -37.96 32.42 -18.12
C GLY A 965 -39.39 32.32 -17.60
N ASP A 966 -39.86 31.10 -17.31
CA ASP A 966 -41.27 30.86 -16.95
C ASP A 966 -41.71 31.60 -15.68
N ASN A 967 -40.80 31.76 -14.72
CA ASN A 967 -41.05 32.41 -13.43
C ASN A 967 -40.07 33.53 -13.08
N ASP A 968 -39.13 33.87 -13.96
CA ASP A 968 -38.01 34.77 -13.65
C ASP A 968 -37.44 35.47 -14.90
N THR A 969 -36.51 36.41 -14.70
CA THR A 969 -35.97 37.26 -15.77
C THR A 969 -34.53 37.65 -15.47
N LEU A 970 -33.68 37.60 -16.49
CA LEU A 970 -32.30 38.08 -16.41
C LEU A 970 -32.13 39.33 -17.26
N HIS A 971 -31.44 40.34 -16.74
CA HIS A 971 -31.13 41.58 -17.42
C HIS A 971 -29.60 41.78 -17.46
N PHE A 972 -29.06 41.98 -18.65
CA PHE A 972 -27.65 42.31 -18.89
C PHE A 972 -27.55 43.71 -19.47
N LEU A 973 -26.71 44.56 -18.89
CA LEU A 973 -26.51 45.93 -19.34
C LEU A 973 -25.03 46.19 -19.59
N PHE A 974 -24.71 46.66 -20.79
CA PHE A 974 -23.36 46.92 -21.24
C PHE A 974 -23.21 48.37 -21.71
N CYS A 975 -22.20 49.06 -21.20
CA CYS A 975 -21.84 50.42 -21.62
C CYS A 975 -20.34 50.51 -21.93
N SER A 976 -20.00 50.96 -23.15
CA SER A 976 -18.62 51.25 -23.56
C SER A 976 -18.27 52.74 -23.49
N ARG A 977 -19.23 53.63 -23.20
CA ARG A 977 -18.98 55.07 -22.98
C ARG A 977 -18.70 55.35 -21.50
N GLY A 978 -17.43 55.65 -21.20
CA GLY A 978 -16.92 55.80 -19.83
C GLY A 978 -16.07 54.59 -19.43
N ALA A 979 -15.94 54.30 -18.13
CA ALA A 979 -15.33 53.04 -17.70
C ALA A 979 -16.19 51.88 -18.23
N PRO A 980 -15.63 50.93 -19.02
CA PRO A 980 -16.42 49.82 -19.53
C PRO A 980 -17.03 49.07 -18.35
N THR A 981 -18.36 48.97 -18.35
CA THR A 981 -19.12 48.44 -17.22
C THR A 981 -20.09 47.37 -17.70
N LEU A 982 -20.03 46.18 -17.10
CA LEU A 982 -20.98 45.09 -17.31
C LEU A 982 -21.80 44.89 -16.04
N LEU A 983 -23.13 44.99 -16.15
CA LEU A 983 -24.07 44.81 -15.05
C LEU A 983 -25.03 43.65 -15.34
N LEU A 984 -25.18 42.72 -14.40
CA LEU A 984 -26.14 41.60 -14.45
C LEU A 984 -27.14 41.72 -13.31
N VAL A 985 -28.44 41.56 -13.61
CA VAL A 985 -29.54 41.56 -12.64
C VAL A 985 -30.48 40.38 -12.91
N HIS A 986 -30.84 39.63 -11.86
CA HIS A 986 -31.81 38.54 -11.91
C HIS A 986 -33.02 38.87 -11.04
N THR A 987 -34.22 38.64 -11.58
CA THR A 987 -35.49 38.97 -10.96
C THR A 987 -36.46 37.78 -10.98
N ASN A 988 -37.26 37.57 -9.94
CA ASN A 988 -38.24 36.48 -9.81
C ASN A 988 -39.63 36.78 -10.39
N SER A 989 -39.70 37.68 -11.38
CA SER A 989 -40.96 38.07 -12.01
C SER A 989 -40.74 38.26 -13.49
N SER A 990 -41.35 37.42 -14.33
CA SER A 990 -41.22 37.46 -15.80
C SER A 990 -41.57 38.82 -16.43
N SER A 991 -42.30 39.67 -15.72
CA SER A 991 -42.68 41.04 -16.12
C SER A 991 -41.67 42.14 -15.73
N SER A 992 -40.54 41.81 -15.09
CA SER A 992 -39.56 42.79 -14.60
C SER A 992 -38.96 43.65 -15.72
N THR A 993 -38.72 44.93 -15.42
CA THR A 993 -38.09 45.86 -16.37
C THR A 993 -36.99 46.67 -15.69
N VAL A 994 -35.90 46.93 -16.41
CA VAL A 994 -34.81 47.80 -15.95
C VAL A 994 -34.99 49.16 -16.64
N LYS A 995 -35.26 50.20 -15.86
CA LYS A 995 -35.25 51.59 -16.32
C LYS A 995 -33.89 52.20 -16.04
N VAL A 996 -33.26 52.74 -17.08
CA VAL A 996 -31.98 53.44 -16.97
C VAL A 996 -32.17 54.89 -17.36
N ASP A 997 -31.79 55.80 -16.47
CA ASP A 997 -31.67 57.22 -16.78
C ASP A 997 -30.26 57.48 -17.33
N TRP A 998 -30.14 57.35 -18.65
CA TRP A 998 -28.88 57.39 -19.38
C TRP A 998 -28.10 58.70 -19.22
N SER A 999 -28.80 59.80 -18.94
CA SER A 999 -28.17 61.12 -18.76
C SER A 999 -27.40 61.22 -17.44
N GLN A 1000 -27.91 60.57 -16.40
CA GLN A 1000 -27.25 60.50 -15.08
C GLN A 1000 -26.25 59.34 -14.97
N PHE A 1001 -26.48 58.24 -15.69
CA PHE A 1001 -25.61 57.05 -15.66
C PHE A 1001 -24.18 57.33 -16.16
N VAL A 1002 -24.02 58.29 -17.09
CA VAL A 1002 -22.71 58.67 -17.67
C VAL A 1002 -22.04 59.81 -16.89
N ALA A 1003 -22.74 60.42 -15.92
CA ALA A 1003 -22.21 61.50 -15.09
C ALA A 1003 -21.45 60.96 -13.85
N PRO A 1004 -20.47 61.70 -13.29
CA PRO A 1004 -19.63 61.22 -12.18
C PRO A 1004 -20.36 60.99 -10.84
N ASN A 1005 -21.64 61.31 -10.72
CA ASN A 1005 -22.47 61.04 -9.54
C ASN A 1005 -23.63 60.13 -9.94
N THR A 1006 -23.44 58.82 -9.77
CA THR A 1006 -24.26 57.75 -10.41
C THR A 1006 -25.41 57.23 -9.55
N SER A 1007 -25.66 57.80 -8.37
CA SER A 1007 -26.70 57.34 -7.45
C SER A 1007 -28.11 57.57 -8.03
N GLY A 1008 -28.91 56.49 -8.15
CA GLY A 1008 -30.30 56.53 -8.61
C GLY A 1008 -30.50 56.43 -10.13
N SER A 1009 -29.44 56.28 -10.92
CA SER A 1009 -29.48 56.26 -12.40
C SER A 1009 -30.00 54.95 -13.02
N LEU A 1010 -30.09 53.87 -12.26
CA LEU A 1010 -30.56 52.55 -12.73
C LEU A 1010 -31.55 51.97 -11.72
N LYS A 1011 -32.76 51.63 -12.18
CA LYS A 1011 -33.85 51.17 -11.33
C LYS A 1011 -34.56 49.96 -11.94
N VAL A 1012 -34.82 48.93 -11.13
CA VAL A 1012 -35.49 47.71 -11.56
C VAL A 1012 -36.90 47.70 -11.00
N GLU A 1013 -37.92 47.56 -11.86
CA GLU A 1013 -39.32 47.58 -11.44
C GLU A 1013 -40.01 46.24 -11.73
N PRO A 1014 -40.73 45.64 -10.75
CA PRO A 1014 -40.81 46.06 -9.33
C PRO A 1014 -39.51 45.72 -8.57
N GLU A 1015 -39.03 46.62 -7.69
CA GLU A 1015 -37.75 46.45 -6.97
C GLU A 1015 -37.71 45.17 -6.13
N ASN A 1016 -38.86 44.81 -5.55
CA ASN A 1016 -39.04 43.61 -4.73
C ASN A 1016 -38.82 42.30 -5.52
N SER A 1017 -38.73 42.38 -6.85
CA SER A 1017 -38.50 41.22 -7.70
C SER A 1017 -37.03 40.86 -7.87
N VAL A 1018 -36.09 41.75 -7.54
CA VAL A 1018 -34.66 41.49 -7.71
C VAL A 1018 -34.20 40.42 -6.72
N GLN A 1019 -33.75 39.28 -7.23
CA GLN A 1019 -33.14 38.22 -6.44
C GLN A 1019 -31.62 38.38 -6.34
N TYR A 1020 -30.96 38.90 -7.38
CA TYR A 1020 -29.51 38.99 -7.46
C TYR A 1020 -29.04 40.11 -8.41
N SER A 1021 -27.97 40.86 -8.08
CA SER A 1021 -27.32 41.82 -8.98
C SER A 1021 -25.80 41.94 -8.76
N THR A 1022 -25.01 42.09 -9.83
CA THR A 1022 -23.53 42.22 -9.79
C THR A 1022 -22.99 43.11 -10.92
N ALA A 1023 -21.87 43.82 -10.70
CA ALA A 1023 -21.24 44.74 -11.66
C ALA A 1023 -19.71 44.61 -11.72
N VAL A 1024 -19.13 44.73 -12.91
CA VAL A 1024 -17.67 44.75 -13.15
C VAL A 1024 -17.28 46.02 -13.91
N VAL A 1025 -16.24 46.73 -13.47
CA VAL A 1025 -15.76 48.01 -14.03
C VAL A 1025 -14.27 47.93 -14.36
N PHE A 1026 -13.86 48.32 -15.58
CA PHE A 1026 -12.45 48.37 -15.99
C PHE A 1026 -11.91 49.81 -15.95
N SER A 1027 -10.74 50.07 -15.34
CA SER A 1027 -10.29 51.46 -15.13
C SER A 1027 -8.85 51.86 -15.49
N ARG A 1028 -7.81 51.00 -15.62
CA ARG A 1028 -6.44 51.36 -16.12
C ARG A 1028 -5.46 50.16 -16.32
N LEU A 1029 -4.38 50.34 -17.10
CA LEU A 1029 -3.29 49.37 -17.40
C LEU A 1029 -1.91 50.02 -17.19
N LEU A 1030 -0.93 49.31 -16.59
CA LEU A 1030 0.46 49.77 -16.34
C LEU A 1030 1.50 48.80 -16.94
N GLU A 1031 2.71 49.28 -17.29
CA GLU A 1031 3.82 48.51 -17.89
C GLU A 1031 5.02 48.41 -16.91
N TYR A 1032 5.73 47.27 -16.88
CA TYR A 1032 6.86 46.99 -15.96
C TYR A 1032 8.19 46.82 -16.71
N ASP A 1033 9.27 47.47 -16.24
CA ASP A 1033 10.61 47.45 -16.86
C ASP A 1033 11.66 46.69 -16.01
N ASP A 1034 12.12 45.57 -16.54
CA ASP A 1034 12.92 44.50 -15.90
C ASP A 1034 14.44 44.78 -15.82
N ALA A 1035 14.90 46.01 -16.09
CA ALA A 1035 16.33 46.31 -16.21
C ALA A 1035 17.02 46.72 -14.90
N ASN A 1036 16.30 47.28 -13.91
CA ASN A 1036 16.91 47.86 -12.70
C ASN A 1036 16.41 47.28 -11.37
N ASP A 1037 15.47 46.34 -11.36
CA ASP A 1037 14.99 45.62 -10.17
C ASP A 1037 14.73 46.54 -8.94
N THR A 1038 14.17 47.73 -9.16
CA THR A 1038 13.76 48.67 -8.10
C THR A 1038 12.43 49.34 -8.46
N ALA A 1039 11.41 49.13 -7.63
CA ALA A 1039 10.20 49.94 -7.60
C ALA A 1039 10.48 51.22 -6.79
N ASP A 1040 10.87 52.31 -7.45
CA ASP A 1040 10.98 53.63 -6.83
C ASP A 1040 9.92 54.57 -7.45
N PRO A 1041 9.01 55.20 -6.68
CA PRO A 1041 7.77 55.79 -7.20
C PRO A 1041 7.93 57.26 -7.66
N THR A 1042 9.13 57.65 -8.12
CA THR A 1042 9.47 59.07 -8.33
C THR A 1042 9.94 59.45 -9.74
N SER A 1043 9.89 58.56 -10.74
CA SER A 1043 10.14 58.95 -12.14
C SER A 1043 8.86 58.96 -12.98
N ASP A 1044 8.66 60.06 -13.71
CA ASP A 1044 7.42 60.52 -14.34
C ASP A 1044 6.63 59.47 -15.16
N LEU A 1045 5.33 59.37 -14.85
CA LEU A 1045 4.33 58.55 -15.54
C LEU A 1045 4.14 58.99 -17.00
N LEU A 1046 4.20 58.04 -17.94
CA LEU A 1046 3.76 58.25 -19.33
C LEU A 1046 2.22 58.31 -19.41
N PRO A 1047 1.63 59.08 -20.35
CA PRO A 1047 0.18 59.21 -20.46
C PRO A 1047 -0.49 57.90 -20.90
N PRO A 1048 -1.74 57.64 -20.45
CA PRO A 1048 -2.47 56.39 -20.69
C PRO A 1048 -2.84 56.19 -22.17
N TYR A 1049 -2.84 54.93 -22.61
CA TYR A 1049 -3.34 54.51 -23.92
C TYR A 1049 -4.81 54.92 -24.10
N GLU A 1050 -5.11 55.69 -25.14
CA GLU A 1050 -6.47 55.99 -25.55
C GLU A 1050 -7.07 54.78 -26.28
N LEU A 1051 -7.98 54.04 -25.62
CA LEU A 1051 -8.69 52.86 -26.18
C LEU A 1051 -9.68 53.21 -27.31
N GLN A 1052 -9.60 54.41 -27.86
CA GLN A 1052 -10.53 54.99 -28.84
C GLN A 1052 -10.47 54.27 -30.21
N ASP A 1053 -9.37 53.58 -30.52
CA ASP A 1053 -9.13 52.90 -31.80
C ASP A 1053 -9.47 51.39 -31.80
N PHE A 1054 -10.04 50.85 -30.72
CA PHE A 1054 -10.49 49.45 -30.67
C PHE A 1054 -11.85 49.28 -31.38
N THR A 1055 -11.89 48.48 -32.46
CA THR A 1055 -13.12 48.20 -33.21
C THR A 1055 -13.44 46.70 -33.26
N TRP A 1056 -14.72 46.35 -33.10
CA TRP A 1056 -15.21 44.98 -33.25
C TRP A 1056 -15.58 44.72 -34.71
N SER A 1057 -14.89 43.79 -35.39
CA SER A 1057 -15.25 43.43 -36.77
C SER A 1057 -15.97 42.09 -36.83
N ARG A 1058 -17.12 42.06 -37.54
CA ARG A 1058 -18.00 40.91 -37.83
C ARG A 1058 -18.82 40.36 -36.64
N LEU A 1059 -19.83 41.11 -36.22
CA LEU A 1059 -21.01 40.56 -35.56
C LEU A 1059 -21.87 39.83 -36.60
N ASN A 1060 -21.75 38.49 -36.71
CA ASN A 1060 -22.72 37.69 -37.44
C ASN A 1060 -23.72 37.11 -36.43
N LEU A 1061 -24.96 37.62 -36.42
CA LEU A 1061 -26.01 37.38 -35.42
C LEU A 1061 -26.60 35.94 -35.41
N SER A 1062 -25.82 34.93 -35.79
CA SER A 1062 -26.23 33.52 -35.77
C SER A 1062 -25.22 32.56 -35.12
N GLY A 1063 -24.14 33.08 -34.50
CA GLY A 1063 -23.20 32.25 -33.73
C GLY A 1063 -22.58 33.00 -32.54
N PRO A 1064 -22.20 32.31 -31.44
CA PRO A 1064 -21.76 32.95 -30.20
C PRO A 1064 -20.23 33.07 -30.16
N THR A 1065 -19.64 33.92 -31.01
CA THR A 1065 -18.21 34.29 -30.86
C THR A 1065 -17.95 35.64 -31.49
N ALA A 1066 -17.52 36.61 -30.68
CA ALA A 1066 -16.90 37.86 -31.14
C ALA A 1066 -15.38 37.78 -30.92
N LEU A 1067 -14.60 38.20 -31.93
CA LEU A 1067 -13.13 38.18 -31.90
C LEU A 1067 -12.62 39.64 -31.81
N LEU A 1068 -11.71 39.93 -30.87
CA LEU A 1068 -11.08 41.25 -30.71
C LEU A 1068 -9.75 41.27 -31.50
N CYS A 1069 -9.59 42.17 -32.46
CA CYS A 1069 -8.35 42.32 -33.25
C CYS A 1069 -7.79 43.73 -33.11
N GLY A 1070 -6.52 43.87 -32.70
CA GLY A 1070 -5.75 45.11 -32.77
C GLY A 1070 -4.76 45.10 -33.94
N SER A 1071 -4.49 46.26 -34.54
CA SER A 1071 -3.44 46.46 -35.55
C SER A 1071 -2.12 46.92 -34.92
N ALA A 1072 -0.98 46.47 -35.46
CA ALA A 1072 0.34 46.64 -34.87
C ALA A 1072 1.00 48.03 -35.08
N PRO A 1073 1.83 48.49 -34.13
CA PRO A 1073 3.01 49.30 -34.42
C PRO A 1073 4.33 48.69 -33.93
N GLN A 1074 5.43 49.26 -34.39
CA GLN A 1074 6.77 48.70 -34.50
C GLN A 1074 7.67 48.89 -33.24
N ARG A 1075 8.51 47.86 -32.99
CA ARG A 1075 9.77 47.80 -32.21
C ARG A 1075 9.75 48.03 -30.67
N HIS A 1076 10.14 46.94 -29.98
CA HIS A 1076 10.71 46.75 -28.63
C HIS A 1076 9.82 46.95 -27.37
N GLN A 1077 9.58 45.82 -26.67
CA GLN A 1077 9.25 45.66 -25.21
C GLN A 1077 7.84 46.14 -24.77
N ARG A 1078 7.21 45.78 -23.62
CA ARG A 1078 7.31 44.74 -22.54
C ARG A 1078 5.88 44.52 -21.91
N LEU A 1079 5.76 43.72 -20.84
CA LEU A 1079 4.53 43.23 -20.16
C LEU A 1079 3.50 44.31 -19.74
N ALA A 1080 2.20 44.06 -19.97
CA ALA A 1080 1.10 44.92 -19.48
C ALA A 1080 0.32 44.26 -18.31
N LEU A 1081 0.19 44.97 -17.18
CA LEU A 1081 -0.48 44.53 -15.95
C LEU A 1081 -1.80 45.31 -15.72
N PRO A 1082 -2.93 44.61 -15.47
CA PRO A 1082 -4.18 45.24 -15.05
C PRO A 1082 -4.22 45.45 -13.52
N GLU A 1083 -4.74 46.60 -13.08
CA GLU A 1083 -5.00 46.88 -11.66
C GLU A 1083 -6.47 46.55 -11.33
N VAL A 1084 -6.70 45.70 -10.31
CA VAL A 1084 -8.00 45.54 -9.66
C VAL A 1084 -7.98 46.45 -8.44
N VAL A 1085 -8.54 47.65 -8.55
CA VAL A 1085 -8.57 48.59 -7.42
C VAL A 1085 -9.67 48.17 -6.42
N CYS A 1086 -9.26 47.52 -5.34
CA CYS A 1086 -9.90 47.72 -4.04
C CYS A 1086 -9.32 49.00 -3.44
N ARG A 1087 -10.16 49.99 -3.17
CA ARG A 1087 -9.75 51.38 -2.89
C ARG A 1087 -9.03 51.54 -1.54
N ALA A 1088 -7.70 51.71 -1.54
CA ALA A 1088 -6.91 52.76 -0.83
C ALA A 1088 -5.37 52.47 -0.86
N ASP A 1089 -4.56 53.52 -1.07
CA ASP A 1089 -3.07 53.57 -1.26
C ASP A 1089 -2.20 53.10 -0.05
N PRO A 1090 -0.84 53.02 -0.15
CA PRO A 1090 0.05 51.83 -0.14
C PRO A 1090 0.66 51.49 1.26
N PRO A 1091 1.50 50.44 1.48
CA PRO A 1091 2.18 49.53 0.53
C PRO A 1091 1.74 48.06 0.65
N SER A 1092 1.55 47.41 -0.50
CA SER A 1092 1.42 45.96 -0.66
C SER A 1092 2.81 45.32 -0.75
N ARG A 1093 3.04 44.23 -0.02
CA ARG A 1093 4.32 43.50 0.00
C ARG A 1093 4.22 42.30 -0.93
N VAL A 1094 5.14 42.21 -1.90
CA VAL A 1094 5.30 41.02 -2.73
C VAL A 1094 6.20 40.05 -1.98
N GLU A 1095 5.70 38.85 -1.72
CA GLU A 1095 6.49 37.78 -1.11
C GLU A 1095 6.73 36.67 -2.13
N VAL A 1096 7.92 36.08 -2.11
CA VAL A 1096 8.26 34.92 -2.92
C VAL A 1096 8.43 33.73 -1.98
N HIS A 1097 7.64 32.68 -2.17
CA HIS A 1097 7.65 31.49 -1.32
C HIS A 1097 7.91 30.23 -2.15
N GLN A 1098 8.55 29.23 -1.55
CA GLN A 1098 8.77 27.92 -2.19
C GLN A 1098 7.64 26.96 -1.79
N SER A 1099 6.87 26.47 -2.76
CA SER A 1099 5.73 25.58 -2.54
C SER A 1099 5.96 24.22 -3.22
N ILE A 1100 5.40 23.16 -2.66
CA ILE A 1100 5.48 21.80 -3.21
C ILE A 1100 4.10 21.41 -3.72
N ASP A 1101 4.00 21.10 -5.00
CA ASP A 1101 2.78 20.56 -5.59
C ASP A 1101 2.83 19.02 -5.56
N ASP A 1102 1.91 18.38 -4.85
CA ASP A 1102 1.84 16.93 -4.69
C ASP A 1102 0.84 16.26 -5.64
N GLU A 1103 0.11 17.04 -6.46
CA GLU A 1103 -1.04 16.55 -7.21
C GLU A 1103 -0.63 15.88 -8.53
N TYR A 1104 0.52 16.26 -9.12
CA TYR A 1104 0.97 15.70 -10.41
C TYR A 1104 2.47 15.39 -10.53
N THR A 1105 3.36 16.06 -9.79
CA THR A 1105 4.81 15.77 -9.73
C THR A 1105 5.45 16.46 -8.52
N PRO A 1106 6.11 15.75 -7.58
CA PRO A 1106 6.69 16.38 -6.38
C PRO A 1106 7.91 17.23 -6.75
N SER A 1107 7.68 18.53 -6.97
CA SER A 1107 8.70 19.51 -7.33
C SER A 1107 8.52 20.77 -6.48
N ILE A 1108 9.62 21.43 -6.11
CA ILE A 1108 9.60 22.69 -5.36
C ILE A 1108 9.53 23.83 -6.37
N PHE A 1109 8.43 24.60 -6.37
CA PHE A 1109 8.23 25.76 -7.24
C PHE A 1109 8.39 27.06 -6.46
N GLN A 1110 8.94 28.10 -7.11
CA GLN A 1110 8.85 29.46 -6.60
C GLN A 1110 7.50 30.06 -6.98
N VAL A 1111 6.78 30.53 -5.97
CA VAL A 1111 5.46 31.12 -6.08
C VAL A 1111 5.56 32.58 -5.66
N SER A 1112 5.15 33.49 -6.52
CA SER A 1112 5.03 34.91 -6.19
C SER A 1112 3.63 35.20 -5.66
N ARG A 1113 3.55 35.91 -4.52
CA ARG A 1113 2.30 36.30 -3.91
C ARG A 1113 2.26 37.79 -3.59
N TRP A 1114 1.09 38.38 -3.78
CA TRP A 1114 0.75 39.72 -3.31
C TRP A 1114 -0.17 39.61 -2.11
N VAL A 1115 0.15 40.32 -1.03
CA VAL A 1115 -0.65 40.36 0.20
C VAL A 1115 -0.84 41.82 0.65
N SER A 1116 -2.06 42.19 1.01
CA SER A 1116 -2.36 43.51 1.59
C SER A 1116 -1.78 43.66 3.00
N SER A 1117 -1.31 44.85 3.36
CA SER A 1117 -0.76 45.16 4.69
C SER A 1117 -1.81 45.03 5.82
N GLU A 1118 -1.42 44.48 6.98
CA GLU A 1118 -2.29 44.33 8.17
C GLU A 1118 -2.67 45.65 8.87
N ASN A 1119 -2.00 46.77 8.57
CA ASN A 1119 -2.09 47.98 9.40
C ASN A 1119 -3.12 49.05 8.94
N GLY A 1120 -4.16 48.71 8.17
CA GLY A 1120 -5.16 49.68 7.70
C GLY A 1120 -6.61 49.18 7.71
N SER A 1121 -7.38 49.57 8.73
CA SER A 1121 -8.86 49.64 8.88
C SER A 1121 -9.79 48.54 8.32
N SER A 1122 -9.30 47.43 7.79
CA SER A 1122 -10.12 46.24 7.48
C SER A 1122 -9.38 44.96 7.83
N ASP A 1123 -9.92 44.14 8.73
CA ASP A 1123 -9.37 42.83 9.17
C ASP A 1123 -9.41 41.74 8.08
N ILE A 1124 -9.53 42.13 6.81
CA ILE A 1124 -9.76 41.24 5.67
C ILE A 1124 -8.56 41.31 4.74
N LEU A 1125 -7.71 40.27 4.78
CA LEU A 1125 -6.53 40.14 3.92
C LEU A 1125 -6.95 39.69 2.51
N GLY A 1126 -6.53 40.39 1.46
CA GLY A 1126 -6.68 39.95 0.07
C GLY A 1126 -5.37 39.35 -0.45
N PHE A 1127 -5.44 38.28 -1.25
CA PHE A 1127 -4.26 37.71 -1.87
C PHE A 1127 -4.42 37.39 -3.36
N VAL A 1128 -3.32 37.54 -4.09
CA VAL A 1128 -3.14 37.05 -5.48
C VAL A 1128 -1.87 36.21 -5.52
N GLN A 1129 -1.95 35.01 -6.06
CA GLN A 1129 -0.84 34.04 -6.07
C GLN A 1129 -0.67 33.40 -7.44
N TRP A 1130 0.56 33.33 -7.94
CA TRP A 1130 0.89 32.75 -9.25
C TRP A 1130 1.63 31.41 -9.10
N LYS A 1131 1.16 30.35 -9.78
CA LYS A 1131 1.80 29.02 -9.80
C LYS A 1131 2.17 28.62 -11.26
N PRO A 1132 3.41 28.20 -11.54
CA PRO A 1132 3.80 27.67 -12.86
C PRO A 1132 3.36 26.20 -13.03
N VAL A 1133 3.04 25.79 -14.26
CA VAL A 1133 2.64 24.40 -14.57
C VAL A 1133 3.86 23.54 -14.95
N ALA A 1134 3.94 22.32 -14.41
CA ALA A 1134 5.02 21.38 -14.66
C ALA A 1134 4.90 20.67 -16.03
N TYR A 1135 6.03 20.43 -16.69
CA TYR A 1135 6.11 19.68 -17.96
C TYR A 1135 6.63 18.26 -17.72
N ARG A 1136 6.16 17.31 -18.52
CA ARG A 1136 6.52 15.88 -18.39
C ARG A 1136 7.95 15.52 -18.83
N ARG A 1137 8.70 16.47 -19.39
CA ARG A 1137 10.02 16.22 -20.01
C ARG A 1137 11.02 17.33 -19.72
N SER A 1138 12.30 16.98 -19.77
CA SER A 1138 13.44 17.88 -19.53
C SER A 1138 13.69 18.90 -20.63
N ASP A 1139 13.21 18.64 -21.86
CA ASP A 1139 13.29 19.56 -23.01
C ASP A 1139 11.89 19.75 -23.62
N PRO A 1140 10.98 20.53 -22.99
CA PRO A 1140 9.58 20.58 -23.39
C PRO A 1140 9.37 21.38 -24.68
N VAL A 1141 8.50 20.89 -25.57
CA VAL A 1141 7.90 21.63 -26.69
C VAL A 1141 6.42 21.95 -26.42
N LEU A 1142 5.80 22.86 -27.18
CA LEU A 1142 4.39 23.31 -26.99
C LEU A 1142 3.39 22.14 -26.90
N GLU A 1143 3.65 21.04 -27.60
CA GLU A 1143 2.83 19.83 -27.64
C GLU A 1143 2.94 18.96 -26.38
N ASP A 1144 4.00 19.15 -25.58
CA ASP A 1144 4.24 18.45 -24.31
C ASP A 1144 3.56 19.15 -23.11
N ALA A 1145 2.94 20.32 -23.32
CA ALA A 1145 2.14 20.99 -22.32
C ALA A 1145 0.94 20.12 -21.92
N THR A 1146 0.64 20.04 -20.61
CA THR A 1146 -0.56 19.36 -20.14
C THR A 1146 -1.77 20.02 -20.81
N PRO A 1147 -2.57 19.31 -21.64
CA PRO A 1147 -3.67 19.93 -22.36
C PRO A 1147 -4.68 20.47 -21.36
N CYS A 1148 -4.92 21.79 -21.40
CA CYS A 1148 -5.96 22.43 -20.60
C CYS A 1148 -7.31 21.79 -20.95
N ARG A 1149 -7.83 20.93 -20.08
CA ARG A 1149 -9.21 20.47 -20.19
C ARG A 1149 -10.13 21.63 -19.85
N HIS A 1150 -10.86 22.11 -20.84
CA HIS A 1150 -12.08 22.87 -20.59
C HIS A 1150 -13.06 21.95 -19.83
N SER A 1151 -13.34 22.31 -18.59
CA SER A 1151 -14.50 21.82 -17.85
C SER A 1151 -15.40 23.00 -17.55
N ASP A 1152 -16.71 22.80 -17.62
CA ASP A 1152 -17.65 23.78 -17.07
C ASP A 1152 -17.26 24.09 -15.61
N PRO A 1153 -17.38 25.35 -15.15
CA PRO A 1153 -17.05 25.73 -13.78
C PRO A 1153 -17.78 24.80 -12.81
N ARG A 1154 -17.02 24.01 -12.04
CA ARG A 1154 -17.60 23.12 -11.02
C ARG A 1154 -17.52 23.80 -9.66
N PRO A 1155 -18.65 24.12 -9.02
CA PRO A 1155 -18.63 24.56 -7.63
C PRO A 1155 -18.18 23.40 -6.73
N GLN A 1156 -17.12 23.61 -5.95
CA GLN A 1156 -16.71 22.67 -4.91
C GLN A 1156 -17.65 22.86 -3.72
N SER A 1157 -18.49 21.86 -3.40
CA SER A 1157 -19.59 22.03 -2.47
C SER A 1157 -19.14 22.01 -1.00
N GLY A 1158 -19.22 23.17 -0.34
CA GLY A 1158 -19.45 23.31 1.10
C GLY A 1158 -20.40 24.49 1.32
N LYS A 1159 -21.49 24.34 2.09
CA LYS A 1159 -22.45 25.43 2.38
C LYS A 1159 -22.44 25.78 3.88
N ALA A 1160 -22.45 27.08 4.20
CA ALA A 1160 -22.35 27.67 5.55
C ALA A 1160 -23.71 28.08 6.21
N ALA A 1161 -23.68 28.37 7.53
CA ALA A 1161 -24.24 29.55 8.28
C ALA A 1161 -24.61 29.20 9.76
N PRO A 1162 -24.60 30.08 10.83
CA PRO A 1162 -24.86 31.55 10.79
C PRO A 1162 -24.43 32.56 11.93
N SER A 1163 -24.20 33.85 11.60
CA SER A 1163 -24.57 35.09 12.35
C SER A 1163 -23.79 36.29 11.77
N GLY A 1164 -24.23 37.54 11.59
CA GLY A 1164 -25.49 38.26 11.76
C GLY A 1164 -25.40 39.65 11.09
N LEU A 1165 -24.18 40.19 10.89
CA LEU A 1165 -23.89 41.37 10.05
C LEU A 1165 -22.88 41.07 8.92
N ILE A 1166 -21.98 40.11 9.12
CA ILE A 1166 -21.15 39.48 8.06
C ILE A 1166 -22.01 38.47 7.27
N ARG A 1167 -22.98 37.82 7.93
CA ARG A 1167 -24.14 37.16 7.28
C ARG A 1167 -25.01 38.12 6.45
N ALA A 1168 -24.76 39.43 6.47
CA ALA A 1168 -25.42 40.41 5.63
C ALA A 1168 -24.60 40.81 4.38
N PHE A 1169 -23.31 40.46 4.26
CA PHE A 1169 -22.52 40.80 3.06
C PHE A 1169 -21.56 39.72 2.54
N TYR A 1170 -20.98 38.83 3.37
CA TYR A 1170 -20.11 37.72 2.92
C TYR A 1170 -20.06 36.63 3.99
N SER A 1171 -20.14 35.34 3.63
CA SER A 1171 -19.94 34.25 4.60
C SER A 1171 -19.18 33.07 3.97
N ASP A 1172 -17.89 33.00 4.33
CA ASP A 1172 -16.83 32.03 4.04
C ASP A 1172 -16.04 32.15 2.72
N PRO A 1173 -14.72 31.87 2.75
CA PRO A 1173 -13.77 32.29 1.71
C PRO A 1173 -13.84 31.36 0.50
N ASP A 1174 -14.52 31.82 -0.54
CA ASP A 1174 -14.46 31.20 -1.86
C ASP A 1174 -13.16 31.65 -2.56
N VAL A 1175 -12.15 30.77 -2.62
CA VAL A 1175 -10.99 30.97 -3.48
C VAL A 1175 -11.39 30.61 -4.90
N PHE A 1176 -11.23 31.56 -5.83
CA PHE A 1176 -11.51 31.32 -7.25
C PHE A 1176 -10.17 31.19 -8.00
N GLY A 1177 -9.96 30.03 -8.64
CA GLY A 1177 -8.79 29.79 -9.48
C GLY A 1177 -9.05 30.18 -10.93
N LEU A 1178 -8.20 31.01 -11.51
CA LEU A 1178 -8.23 31.38 -12.93
C LEU A 1178 -6.98 30.81 -13.62
N ASN A 1179 -7.16 29.85 -14.52
CA ASN A 1179 -6.06 29.34 -15.36
C ASN A 1179 -5.94 30.21 -16.61
N VAL A 1180 -4.77 30.84 -16.81
CA VAL A 1180 -4.53 31.71 -17.97
C VAL A 1180 -3.26 31.25 -18.69
N SER A 1181 -3.41 30.88 -19.97
CA SER A 1181 -2.30 30.42 -20.80
C SER A 1181 -1.86 31.54 -21.74
N PHE A 1182 -0.56 31.83 -21.80
CA PHE A 1182 0.01 32.82 -22.73
C PHE A 1182 1.26 32.25 -23.40
N GLY A 1183 1.36 32.41 -24.72
CA GLY A 1183 2.62 32.19 -25.46
C GLY A 1183 2.41 31.68 -26.89
N LEU A 1184 3.27 32.14 -27.80
CA LEU A 1184 3.42 31.61 -29.16
C LEU A 1184 4.79 30.94 -29.29
N GLY A 1185 4.86 29.80 -29.99
CA GLY A 1185 6.12 29.11 -30.23
C GLY A 1185 7.10 29.99 -31.02
N GLY A 1186 8.24 30.32 -30.41
CA GLY A 1186 9.30 31.12 -31.03
C GLY A 1186 9.77 32.34 -30.24
N GLU A 1187 9.14 32.69 -29.11
CA GLU A 1187 9.59 33.83 -28.30
C GLU A 1187 10.86 33.54 -27.48
N PRO A 1188 11.76 34.55 -27.31
CA PRO A 1188 13.03 34.37 -26.59
C PRO A 1188 12.83 33.97 -25.12
N PHE A 1189 11.73 34.40 -24.50
CA PHE A 1189 11.38 34.08 -23.12
C PHE A 1189 11.02 32.59 -22.94
N TYR A 1190 10.34 31.99 -23.92
CA TYR A 1190 10.10 30.55 -23.93
C TYR A 1190 11.41 29.77 -24.10
N ASN A 1191 12.31 30.24 -24.97
CA ASN A 1191 13.62 29.60 -25.14
C ASN A 1191 14.51 29.68 -23.88
N SER A 1192 14.33 30.71 -23.03
CA SER A 1192 15.11 30.86 -21.80
C SER A 1192 14.48 30.16 -20.59
N THR A 1193 13.15 30.19 -20.44
CA THR A 1193 12.45 29.67 -19.24
C THR A 1193 11.74 28.33 -19.47
N ARG A 1194 11.37 28.03 -20.71
CA ARG A 1194 10.64 26.83 -21.15
C ARG A 1194 9.25 26.60 -20.51
N PHE A 1195 8.66 27.62 -19.88
CA PHE A 1195 7.29 27.59 -19.36
C PHE A 1195 6.30 28.29 -20.32
N LEU A 1196 5.09 27.74 -20.45
CA LEU A 1196 4.04 28.15 -21.42
C LEU A 1196 2.65 28.36 -20.78
N SER A 1197 2.46 28.03 -19.50
CA SER A 1197 1.16 28.17 -18.80
C SER A 1197 1.33 28.50 -17.32
N TRP A 1198 0.46 29.37 -16.80
CA TRP A 1198 0.46 29.84 -15.41
C TRP A 1198 -0.96 29.79 -14.82
N THR A 1199 -1.06 29.48 -13.53
CA THR A 1199 -2.31 29.51 -12.76
C THR A 1199 -2.30 30.69 -11.81
N MET A 1200 -3.32 31.56 -11.89
CA MET A 1200 -3.53 32.67 -10.96
C MET A 1200 -4.63 32.32 -9.97
N LEU A 1201 -4.31 32.38 -8.68
CA LEU A 1201 -5.25 32.21 -7.57
C LEU A 1201 -5.56 33.57 -6.97
N VAL A 1202 -6.84 33.92 -6.87
CA VAL A 1202 -7.31 35.15 -6.23
C VAL A 1202 -8.30 34.80 -5.14
N GLY A 1203 -8.10 35.37 -3.95
CA GLY A 1203 -8.96 35.09 -2.82
C GLY A 1203 -8.85 36.12 -1.71
N VAL A 1204 -9.77 35.99 -0.74
CA VAL A 1204 -9.87 36.84 0.44
C VAL A 1204 -9.71 35.95 1.67
N GLY A 1205 -8.70 36.22 2.49
CA GLY A 1205 -8.29 35.42 3.66
C GLY A 1205 -6.78 35.18 3.69
N SER A 1206 -6.33 34.30 4.58
CA SER A 1206 -4.97 33.80 4.52
C SER A 1206 -4.82 32.88 3.31
N PRO A 1207 -3.73 33.01 2.57
CA PRO A 1207 -3.52 32.25 1.35
C PRO A 1207 -3.22 30.77 1.60
N PRO A 1208 -3.61 29.87 0.68
CA PRO A 1208 -3.40 28.44 0.85
C PRO A 1208 -1.91 28.11 0.87
N VAL A 1209 -1.51 27.32 1.87
CA VAL A 1209 -0.15 26.77 2.02
C VAL A 1209 -0.24 25.29 1.70
N ASP A 1210 0.52 24.83 0.71
CA ASP A 1210 0.50 23.41 0.30
C ASP A 1210 1.09 22.56 1.46
N SER A 1211 0.35 21.54 1.91
CA SER A 1211 0.76 20.64 3.00
C SER A 1211 0.71 19.20 2.53
N PHE A 1212 1.70 18.38 2.94
CA PHE A 1212 1.76 16.97 2.53
C PHE A 1212 0.49 16.22 2.98
N SER A 1213 -0.13 15.48 2.07
CA SER A 1213 -1.29 14.65 2.45
C SER A 1213 -0.92 13.68 3.58
N PRO A 1214 -1.83 13.37 4.51
CA PRO A 1214 -1.58 12.43 5.61
C PRO A 1214 -1.09 11.07 5.10
N LEU A 1215 -1.50 10.68 3.90
CA LEU A 1215 -1.08 9.43 3.25
C LEU A 1215 0.40 9.47 2.83
N VAL A 1216 0.88 10.60 2.30
CA VAL A 1216 2.30 10.82 2.00
C VAL A 1216 3.12 10.91 3.30
N VAL A 1217 2.60 11.55 4.35
CA VAL A 1217 3.23 11.57 5.68
C VAL A 1217 3.30 10.16 6.28
N THR A 1218 2.31 9.31 6.05
CA THR A 1218 2.30 7.91 6.53
C THR A 1218 3.26 7.03 5.74
N ILE A 1219 3.34 7.19 4.42
CA ILE A 1219 4.33 6.52 3.56
C ILE A 1219 5.75 6.98 3.89
N MET A 1220 5.93 8.27 4.16
CA MET A 1220 7.19 8.80 4.68
C MET A 1220 7.51 8.26 6.07
N ALA A 1221 6.55 8.14 6.99
CA ALA A 1221 6.79 7.58 8.33
C ALA A 1221 7.20 6.10 8.29
N VAL A 1222 6.56 5.31 7.41
CA VAL A 1222 6.90 3.89 7.19
C VAL A 1222 8.22 3.75 6.42
N GLY A 1223 8.50 4.67 5.49
CA GLY A 1223 9.73 4.72 4.72
C GLY A 1223 10.94 5.31 5.47
N LEU A 1224 10.72 6.16 6.48
CA LEU A 1224 11.75 6.87 7.27
C LEU A 1224 12.35 6.05 8.41
N GLY A 1225 11.85 4.84 8.67
CA GLY A 1225 12.47 3.90 9.62
C GLY A 1225 13.85 3.39 9.21
N MET A 1226 14.25 3.56 7.94
CA MET A 1226 15.56 3.17 7.40
C MET A 1226 16.48 4.26 6.76
N PRO A 1227 16.07 5.51 6.41
CA PRO A 1227 16.92 6.49 5.71
C PRO A 1227 17.45 7.65 6.57
N VAL A 1228 17.10 7.75 7.86
CA VAL A 1228 17.62 8.85 8.73
C VAL A 1228 19.13 8.72 8.97
N VAL A 1229 19.66 7.49 8.97
CA VAL A 1229 21.11 7.22 9.07
C VAL A 1229 21.83 7.49 7.74
N LEU A 1230 21.18 7.24 6.60
CA LEU A 1230 21.74 7.51 5.27
C LEU A 1230 21.79 9.00 4.93
N LEU A 1231 20.88 9.81 5.47
CA LEU A 1231 20.85 11.27 5.27
C LEU A 1231 21.97 12.00 6.03
N LEU A 1232 22.34 11.55 7.23
CA LEU A 1232 23.45 12.15 7.97
C LEU A 1232 24.80 11.82 7.34
N LEU A 1233 25.00 10.60 6.85
CA LEU A 1233 26.25 10.19 6.19
C LEU A 1233 26.36 10.71 4.74
N GLY A 1234 25.24 10.79 4.01
CA GLY A 1234 25.18 11.37 2.67
C GLY A 1234 25.39 12.88 2.65
N GLY A 1235 24.91 13.59 3.68
CA GLY A 1235 25.08 15.05 3.82
C GLY A 1235 26.54 15.49 3.95
N VAL A 1236 27.37 14.70 4.66
CA VAL A 1236 28.80 15.00 4.79
C VAL A 1236 29.56 14.72 3.49
N TRP A 1237 29.20 13.65 2.76
CA TRP A 1237 29.86 13.28 1.50
C TRP A 1237 29.59 14.27 0.35
N VAL A 1238 28.38 14.85 0.30
CA VAL A 1238 27.99 15.85 -0.71
C VAL A 1238 28.71 17.19 -0.49
N CYS A 1239 28.99 17.58 0.75
CA CYS A 1239 29.73 18.80 1.06
C CYS A 1239 31.21 18.72 0.66
N VAL A 1240 31.82 17.53 0.67
CA VAL A 1240 33.25 17.34 0.32
C VAL A 1240 33.47 17.28 -1.20
N LYS A 1241 32.47 16.85 -2.00
CA LYS A 1241 32.63 16.66 -3.45
C LYS A 1241 32.26 17.88 -4.32
N LYS A 1242 31.70 18.94 -3.73
CA LYS A 1242 31.20 20.12 -4.46
C LYS A 1242 32.27 21.17 -4.81
N ARG A 1243 33.48 20.74 -5.20
CA ARG A 1243 34.53 21.62 -5.75
C ARG A 1243 35.24 21.14 -7.02
N ALA A 1244 34.75 20.09 -7.69
CA ALA A 1244 35.32 19.68 -8.99
C ALA A 1244 34.24 19.27 -10.02
N VAL A 1245 34.02 20.18 -10.98
CA VAL A 1245 33.69 19.99 -12.41
C VAL A 1245 32.37 19.29 -12.82
N ALA A 1246 31.68 20.05 -13.68
CA ALA A 1246 30.59 19.84 -14.64
C ALA A 1246 30.15 18.45 -15.15
N SER A 1247 28.83 18.40 -15.34
CA SER A 1247 28.04 17.79 -16.42
C SER A 1247 27.14 16.59 -16.06
N THR A 1248 25.84 16.84 -16.28
CA THR A 1248 24.77 15.94 -16.76
C THR A 1248 24.66 14.53 -16.17
N THR A 1249 23.56 14.28 -15.45
CA THR A 1249 22.70 13.11 -15.69
C THR A 1249 21.33 13.37 -15.07
N ALA A 1250 20.31 13.28 -15.91
CA ALA A 1250 18.90 13.42 -15.57
C ALA A 1250 18.43 12.20 -14.77
N TYR A 1251 17.63 12.46 -13.75
CA TYR A 1251 16.92 11.47 -12.95
C TYR A 1251 15.59 11.15 -13.65
N GLU A 1252 15.35 9.87 -13.98
CA GLU A 1252 14.04 9.35 -14.38
C GLU A 1252 13.20 9.08 -13.13
N PRO A 1253 11.93 9.54 -13.05
CA PRO A 1253 11.06 9.19 -11.94
C PRO A 1253 10.62 7.72 -12.02
N ILE A 1254 10.72 7.04 -10.88
CA ILE A 1254 10.00 5.80 -10.61
C ILE A 1254 8.56 6.18 -10.26
N ASN A 1255 7.68 6.14 -11.26
CA ASN A 1255 6.28 5.69 -11.25
C ASN A 1255 5.53 6.24 -12.47
#